data_AF-A0A937BE53-F1
#
_entry.id   AF-A0A937BE53-F1
#
_cell.length_a   1.000
_cell.length_b   1.000
_cell.length_c   1.000
_cell.angle_alpha   90.00
_cell.angle_beta   90.00
_cell.angle_gamma   90.00
#
_symmetry.space_group_name_H-M   'P 1'
#
loop_
_entity.id
_entity.type
_entity.pdbx_description
1 polymer ?
#
loop_
_entity_poly.entity_id
_entity_poly.type
_entity_poly.pdbx_seq_one_letter_code
_entity_poly.pdbx_strand_id
1 'polypeptide(L)'
;MWSKRILCLLPVILGFSWAVIQAQSVGINTDGLSPDASALLDVRSTEKGFLLPRMTQAQRMAIALPAAGLLVYQTNASQGFYYNAGTSGAPEWIKLTTTSATWNTSGNAGIDPAIHFLGTTSNADLVFKRHNIIAGRIDSDLGNTSFGLSSLSINTTGYNNVAIGEYVLGSNTTGVQNTALGSSALAANSTGSFNTAIGYGVLSQSESGVLNTALGYAALSLNTEGDNNVSIGAYALNLNTIGYDNIAIGYNAMYQNIDGFSNVAVGASALYANTTGRYNTATGFSALNHNTTGIGNTALGLDALSANTTGNSNVAIGREALYYNSNRSNLVAVGDSSLLKNGTDATQFWHGTENTGIGSKSLLNNTIGNKNTAVGHQAMFSTNTGYHNTAGGAQALYANTSGAHNSAFGAKSLYSNTIGISNVAIGTESLYGNTERSNLVAIGDSALMNNGIGATMAFEGSKNTAIGSKALHANTIGFGNTATGYQSLYSNSSGNYNTAFGITSLHTNTEGYENTAVGYSALLLNTTGGNNTAVGSGALLVNSTGHSNVAIGSRALLNNTDRSNIVAVGDSALFNNGIGATYSFESTGNTAVGSKSLFANTTGLANTAVGYLSLTNNTTGERNTALGYISMYDNTTGSANVAIGQYALVSNTSGYANVAIGSRALVSSSDRSNLVAVGDSALYNNGVGATFSFEAIRNTAVGSKAGYSSTTASGNTFMGAYSGYSTTSGEVNTAIGHSAFFTNSTGDENTAVGDIALYANSTGEQNTAIGRRALYSNAAGSGNTGIGLSALHNNLSGYSNVGVGISALYHNTTANSIVAVGDSALFHNTTKLFNTAIGSKALFSNTLGDYNTGVGFHSLENNSGGKDNTALGSHSLLNNTTGNGNTATGSIALFFNTTGKGNTAIGSGAMQSNSSGNSNVGIGQEVMRDNVTGYCNIGIGSYALRDNQNRNNLVAVGDSALLNNGNGASELWHAKSNTAVGSKALMSNSIGDSNTAFGCQSVHSNTNGYQNTALGAFALKNNTTGDDNTAVGNISALSTTIGWQNTAIGSLAMTANQSGSYNTSVGYNTGPNGTAYQNTTCLGVDALANGNNMVRIGNSFVTSIGGQVGWTALSDGRFKEFVQEDVPGLSFISQLRPVTYRLNREKINDFNGVNDRRSVLAADRHEPIPFIEGDTYSETTTGFIAQEVEAAANNLGFDFSGVDKPKTENDFYGLRYAEFVVPLVKAVQEQQQQIELLKQENELLKSAVQELKELVLKSNKIENVSGPPGN
;
A
#
# COMPACT_ATOMS: atom_id res chain seq x y z
N MET A 1 30.25 -58.08 178.99
CA MET A 1 30.83 -58.80 180.14
C MET A 1 31.78 -59.88 179.63
N TRP A 2 33.08 -59.87 179.90
CA TRP A 2 33.72 -59.42 181.12
C TRP A 2 35.22 -59.20 180.89
N SER A 3 35.80 -58.26 181.64
CA SER A 3 37.00 -58.46 182.48
C SER A 3 37.96 -59.62 182.16
N LYS A 4 39.28 -59.44 182.08
CA LYS A 4 40.19 -58.45 182.72
C LYS A 4 41.47 -58.31 181.84
N ARG A 5 42.26 -57.21 181.75
CA ARG A 5 42.75 -56.16 182.70
C ARG A 5 43.70 -56.66 183.83
N ILE A 6 44.97 -56.22 183.80
CA ILE A 6 45.76 -55.63 184.95
C ILE A 6 46.77 -56.50 185.81
N LEU A 7 48.10 -56.21 185.65
CA LEU A 7 49.23 -55.88 186.63
C LEU A 7 50.08 -56.85 187.58
N CYS A 8 51.43 -56.66 187.57
CA CYS A 8 52.44 -56.29 188.66
C CYS A 8 53.32 -57.21 189.65
N LEU A 9 54.69 -57.05 189.60
CA LEU A 9 55.74 -56.53 190.60
C LEU A 9 56.65 -57.31 191.67
N LEU A 10 57.93 -56.82 191.83
CA LEU A 10 59.05 -56.98 192.88
C LEU A 10 59.92 -58.30 192.97
N PRO A 11 61.22 -58.40 193.52
CA PRO A 11 62.06 -57.58 194.48
C PRO A 11 63.68 -57.59 194.36
N VAL A 12 64.46 -57.25 195.46
CA VAL A 12 65.88 -57.67 195.92
C VAL A 12 67.24 -56.95 195.56
N ILE A 13 68.17 -56.69 196.55
CA ILE A 13 69.68 -56.98 196.66
C ILE A 13 70.46 -56.34 197.91
N LEU A 14 71.83 -56.16 197.95
CA LEU A 14 72.70 -55.97 199.17
C LEU A 14 74.04 -55.14 199.02
N GLY A 15 74.50 -54.35 200.03
CA GLY A 15 75.86 -53.73 200.11
C GLY A 15 76.06 -52.57 201.15
N PHE A 16 77.29 -52.26 201.61
CA PHE A 16 77.63 -51.25 202.65
C PHE A 16 77.11 -49.81 202.33
N SER A 17 76.42 -49.18 203.31
CA SER A 17 75.98 -47.77 203.39
C SER A 17 75.03 -47.19 202.29
N TRP A 18 73.78 -46.89 202.70
CA TRP A 18 72.81 -45.89 202.14
C TRP A 18 72.07 -46.19 200.78
N ALA A 19 70.89 -46.87 200.83
CA ALA A 19 69.62 -46.65 200.02
C ALA A 19 69.28 -47.25 198.58
N VAL A 20 68.11 -47.97 198.43
CA VAL A 20 67.01 -47.94 197.36
C VAL A 20 66.92 -48.85 196.04
N ILE A 21 65.69 -49.39 195.64
CA ILE A 21 65.09 -49.88 194.29
C ILE A 21 64.70 -51.42 193.91
N GLN A 22 64.15 -51.83 192.69
CA GLN A 22 63.18 -52.99 192.31
C GLN A 22 63.56 -54.00 191.11
N ALA A 23 62.82 -54.97 190.42
CA ALA A 23 61.40 -55.33 189.94
C ALA A 23 61.07 -56.86 189.47
N GLN A 24 60.13 -57.25 188.50
CA GLN A 24 59.57 -58.66 188.21
C GLN A 24 58.72 -59.00 186.88
N SER A 25 58.32 -60.28 186.54
CA SER A 25 57.20 -60.78 185.59
C SER A 25 56.72 -62.29 185.71
N VAL A 26 55.62 -62.76 185.05
CA VAL A 26 54.85 -64.07 185.26
C VAL A 26 54.21 -64.71 183.97
N GLY A 27 53.81 -66.01 183.95
CA GLY A 27 53.07 -66.69 182.84
C GLY A 27 51.99 -67.74 183.24
N ILE A 28 51.19 -68.26 182.27
CA ILE A 28 50.05 -69.18 182.52
C ILE A 28 49.98 -70.34 181.48
N ASN A 29 50.31 -71.57 181.89
CA ASN A 29 50.28 -72.78 181.06
C ASN A 29 49.92 -74.04 181.89
N THR A 30 49.87 -75.20 181.24
CA THR A 30 49.60 -76.51 181.88
C THR A 30 50.76 -77.51 181.76
N ASP A 31 51.82 -77.14 181.03
CA ASP A 31 53.02 -77.96 180.81
C ASP A 31 54.14 -77.68 181.85
N GLY A 32 53.99 -76.62 182.67
CA GLY A 32 54.96 -76.25 183.70
C GLY A 32 56.26 -75.65 183.17
N LEU A 33 56.32 -75.30 181.88
CA LEU A 33 57.47 -74.64 181.28
C LEU A 33 57.51 -73.15 181.72
N SER A 34 58.70 -72.57 181.82
CA SER A 34 58.84 -71.14 182.05
C SER A 34 58.21 -70.34 180.88
N PRO A 35 57.54 -69.20 181.14
CA PRO A 35 57.07 -68.33 180.06
C PRO A 35 58.22 -67.86 179.18
N ASP A 36 57.92 -67.61 177.90
CA ASP A 36 58.88 -67.06 176.97
C ASP A 36 59.44 -65.71 177.47
N ALA A 37 60.76 -65.53 177.40
CA ALA A 37 61.42 -64.34 177.94
C ALA A 37 61.02 -63.02 177.23
N SER A 38 60.34 -63.10 176.08
CA SER A 38 59.75 -61.95 175.39
C SER A 38 58.30 -61.63 175.81
N ALA A 39 57.63 -62.51 176.58
CA ALA A 39 56.20 -62.45 176.85
C ALA A 39 55.88 -62.04 178.30
N LEU A 40 55.19 -60.90 178.48
CA LEU A 40 54.66 -60.46 179.78
C LEU A 40 53.46 -61.32 180.26
N LEU A 41 52.89 -62.14 179.36
CA LEU A 41 51.87 -63.15 179.61
C LEU A 41 51.81 -64.11 178.41
N ASP A 42 52.40 -65.30 178.53
CA ASP A 42 52.17 -66.43 177.60
C ASP A 42 50.99 -67.28 178.09
N VAL A 43 50.18 -67.78 177.15
CA VAL A 43 48.97 -68.59 177.40
C VAL A 43 48.89 -69.73 176.37
N ARG A 44 49.26 -70.95 176.79
CA ARG A 44 49.29 -72.14 175.93
C ARG A 44 48.28 -73.20 176.37
N SER A 45 47.59 -73.80 175.39
CA SER A 45 46.56 -74.82 175.61
C SER A 45 46.25 -75.54 174.30
N THR A 46 46.20 -76.88 174.33
CA THR A 46 45.85 -77.75 173.19
C THR A 46 44.38 -78.16 173.15
N GLU A 47 43.66 -78.08 174.28
CA GLU A 47 42.29 -78.60 174.43
C GLU A 47 41.24 -77.50 174.69
N LYS A 48 41.66 -76.27 175.00
CA LYS A 48 40.78 -75.18 175.45
C LYS A 48 41.15 -73.84 174.82
N GLY A 49 40.18 -73.15 174.24
CA GLY A 49 40.35 -71.81 173.66
C GLY A 49 40.20 -70.66 174.67
N PHE A 50 40.73 -69.49 174.33
CA PHE A 50 40.62 -68.27 175.14
C PHE A 50 39.30 -67.52 174.89
N LEU A 51 38.52 -67.27 175.95
CA LEU A 51 37.23 -66.59 175.88
C LEU A 51 37.33 -65.10 176.24
N LEU A 52 37.34 -64.25 175.21
CA LEU A 52 37.42 -62.79 175.31
C LEU A 52 36.15 -62.13 175.91
N PRO A 53 36.24 -60.86 176.36
CA PRO A 53 35.10 -60.09 176.88
C PRO A 53 33.90 -59.98 175.90
N ARG A 54 32.75 -60.59 176.24
CA ARG A 54 31.52 -60.61 175.40
C ARG A 54 30.47 -59.59 175.88
N MET A 55 30.26 -58.48 175.17
CA MET A 55 29.43 -57.36 175.66
C MET A 55 28.33 -56.93 174.70
N THR A 56 27.27 -56.31 175.22
CA THR A 56 26.34 -55.52 174.40
C THR A 56 26.97 -54.16 174.05
N GLN A 57 26.50 -53.49 173.00
CA GLN A 57 26.99 -52.15 172.63
C GLN A 57 26.92 -51.17 173.81
N ALA A 58 25.84 -51.19 174.59
CA ALA A 58 25.71 -50.35 175.80
C ALA A 58 26.81 -50.64 176.84
N GLN A 59 27.12 -51.92 177.10
CA GLN A 59 28.22 -52.31 178.00
C GLN A 59 29.60 -51.94 177.47
N ARG A 60 29.79 -51.92 176.14
CA ARG A 60 31.03 -51.49 175.47
C ARG A 60 31.22 -49.97 175.57
N MET A 61 30.15 -49.20 175.34
CA MET A 61 30.17 -47.74 175.46
C MET A 61 30.32 -47.29 176.93
N ALA A 62 29.82 -48.06 177.89
CA ALA A 62 29.94 -47.78 179.32
C ALA A 62 31.30 -48.16 179.96
N ILE A 63 32.31 -48.56 179.17
CA ILE A 63 33.65 -48.80 179.72
C ILE A 63 34.30 -47.44 180.04
N ALA A 64 34.48 -47.13 181.32
CA ALA A 64 35.27 -45.99 181.74
C ALA A 64 36.76 -46.18 181.39
N LEU A 65 37.31 -45.23 180.63
CA LEU A 65 38.69 -45.17 180.14
C LEU A 65 39.16 -46.49 179.49
N PRO A 66 38.62 -46.85 178.30
CA PRO A 66 39.03 -48.04 177.57
C PRO A 66 40.38 -47.80 176.87
N ALA A 67 41.39 -48.62 177.14
CA ALA A 67 42.69 -48.47 176.49
C ALA A 67 42.57 -48.55 174.95
N ALA A 68 43.49 -47.88 174.24
CA ALA A 68 43.68 -48.10 172.81
C ALA A 68 44.05 -49.59 172.58
N GLY A 69 43.56 -50.18 171.48
CA GLY A 69 43.73 -51.61 171.19
C GLY A 69 42.88 -52.55 172.05
N LEU A 70 42.01 -52.05 172.94
CA LEU A 70 41.10 -52.91 173.72
C LEU A 70 40.14 -53.67 172.80
N LEU A 71 40.36 -54.97 172.63
CA LEU A 71 39.55 -55.86 171.82
C LEU A 71 38.40 -56.47 172.63
N VAL A 72 37.18 -56.42 172.09
CA VAL A 72 35.99 -57.04 172.67
C VAL A 72 35.15 -57.75 171.60
N TYR A 73 34.35 -58.73 172.00
CA TYR A 73 33.35 -59.31 171.12
C TYR A 73 31.98 -58.69 171.45
N GLN A 74 31.40 -57.97 170.49
CA GLN A 74 30.06 -57.40 170.65
C GLN A 74 29.00 -58.44 170.28
N THR A 75 28.05 -58.65 171.18
CA THR A 75 27.04 -59.73 171.14
C THR A 75 25.66 -59.28 170.68
N ASN A 76 25.46 -57.98 170.43
CA ASN A 76 24.24 -57.42 169.84
C ASN A 76 24.58 -56.24 168.91
N ALA A 77 23.55 -55.65 168.28
CA ALA A 77 23.65 -54.43 167.47
C ALA A 77 24.83 -54.45 166.48
N SER A 78 24.72 -55.31 165.44
CA SER A 78 25.83 -55.71 164.55
C SER A 78 26.91 -56.54 165.26
N GLN A 79 26.55 -57.76 165.69
CA GLN A 79 27.44 -58.73 166.33
C GLN A 79 28.75 -58.92 165.56
N GLY A 80 29.88 -59.03 166.28
CA GLY A 80 31.21 -59.23 165.72
C GLY A 80 32.35 -58.73 166.63
N PHE A 81 33.57 -58.82 166.13
CA PHE A 81 34.76 -58.28 166.79
C PHE A 81 34.80 -56.75 166.64
N TYR A 82 35.10 -56.06 167.76
CA TYR A 82 35.34 -54.63 167.79
C TYR A 82 36.58 -54.33 168.63
N TYR A 83 37.45 -53.45 168.16
CA TYR A 83 38.57 -52.92 168.94
C TYR A 83 38.45 -51.40 169.11
N ASN A 84 38.99 -50.87 170.21
CA ASN A 84 39.12 -49.42 170.38
C ASN A 84 40.32 -48.92 169.55
N ALA A 85 40.05 -48.23 168.44
CA ALA A 85 41.06 -47.51 167.66
C ALA A 85 41.43 -46.15 168.28
N GLY A 86 40.50 -45.57 169.07
CA GLY A 86 40.68 -44.31 169.76
C GLY A 86 41.47 -44.41 171.08
N THR A 87 41.52 -43.30 171.81
CA THR A 87 42.26 -43.21 173.08
C THR A 87 41.36 -43.54 174.29
N SER A 88 41.96 -43.67 175.48
CA SER A 88 41.22 -43.79 176.73
C SER A 88 40.28 -42.61 177.01
N GLY A 89 40.61 -41.40 176.53
CA GLY A 89 39.77 -40.22 176.69
C GLY A 89 38.67 -40.09 175.63
N ALA A 90 38.83 -40.74 174.47
CA ALA A 90 37.90 -40.69 173.35
C ALA A 90 37.93 -42.02 172.57
N PRO A 91 37.10 -43.02 172.95
CA PRO A 91 37.05 -44.30 172.27
C PRO A 91 36.34 -44.27 170.92
N GLU A 92 36.93 -44.95 169.94
CA GLU A 92 36.39 -45.20 168.61
C GLU A 92 36.39 -46.71 168.35
N TRP A 93 35.26 -47.30 167.98
CA TRP A 93 35.09 -48.77 167.93
C TRP A 93 34.77 -49.29 166.52
N ILE A 94 35.73 -49.98 165.89
CA ILE A 94 35.71 -50.38 164.47
C ILE A 94 35.44 -51.89 164.29
N LYS A 95 34.79 -52.30 163.18
CA LYS A 95 34.42 -53.69 162.79
C LYS A 95 35.12 -54.13 161.48
N LEU A 96 35.19 -55.44 161.17
CA LEU A 96 35.85 -56.00 159.97
C LEU A 96 34.88 -56.81 159.05
N THR A 97 34.89 -56.55 157.72
CA THR A 97 34.13 -57.23 156.61
C THR A 97 34.76 -57.00 155.21
N THR A 98 34.22 -57.53 154.08
CA THR A 98 34.94 -57.80 152.78
C THR A 98 34.18 -57.57 151.43
N THR A 99 34.91 -57.54 150.27
CA THR A 99 34.55 -57.84 148.82
C THR A 99 34.17 -56.74 147.77
N SER A 100 34.63 -56.90 146.50
CA SER A 100 34.12 -56.31 145.20
C SER A 100 34.85 -56.86 143.93
N ALA A 101 34.36 -56.64 142.68
CA ALA A 101 34.98 -57.11 141.39
C ALA A 101 34.63 -56.24 140.12
N THR A 102 35.29 -56.45 138.96
CA THR A 102 35.25 -55.57 137.74
C THR A 102 35.29 -56.29 136.35
N TRP A 103 35.05 -55.55 135.25
CA TRP A 103 35.18 -56.00 133.83
C TRP A 103 36.64 -56.29 133.39
N ASN A 104 36.80 -57.03 132.28
CA ASN A 104 38.09 -57.45 131.70
C ASN A 104 38.34 -56.83 130.30
N THR A 105 39.61 -56.50 130.01
CA THR A 105 40.06 -55.85 128.76
C THR A 105 40.55 -56.82 127.69
N SER A 106 40.69 -58.12 127.97
CA SER A 106 41.16 -59.12 126.98
C SER A 106 40.09 -59.60 125.98
N GLY A 107 38.88 -59.04 126.03
CA GLY A 107 37.71 -59.54 125.32
C GLY A 107 36.99 -60.68 126.04
N ASN A 108 35.69 -60.82 125.81
CA ASN A 108 34.82 -61.80 126.45
C ASN A 108 34.64 -63.02 125.53
N ALA A 109 34.86 -64.23 126.05
CA ALA A 109 34.56 -65.48 125.35
C ALA A 109 33.24 -66.07 125.86
N GLY A 110 32.49 -66.78 125.00
CA GLY A 110 31.18 -67.34 125.34
C GLY A 110 30.02 -66.33 125.26
N ILE A 111 30.04 -65.46 124.25
CA ILE A 111 29.08 -64.35 124.09
C ILE A 111 27.71 -64.86 123.62
N ASP A 112 26.66 -64.61 124.41
CA ASP A 112 25.25 -64.78 124.02
C ASP A 112 24.68 -63.45 123.46
N PRO A 113 24.28 -63.37 122.17
CA PRO A 113 23.72 -62.17 121.56
C PRO A 113 22.42 -61.64 122.18
N ALA A 114 21.67 -62.46 122.93
CA ALA A 114 20.41 -62.03 123.54
C ALA A 114 20.61 -61.09 124.75
N ILE A 115 21.80 -61.11 125.36
CA ILE A 115 22.12 -60.36 126.58
C ILE A 115 23.47 -59.62 126.53
N HIS A 116 24.34 -59.92 125.56
CA HIS A 116 25.61 -59.23 125.34
C HIS A 116 25.59 -58.46 124.02
N PHE A 117 25.61 -57.13 124.11
CA PHE A 117 25.62 -56.22 122.98
C PHE A 117 26.48 -55.00 123.34
N LEU A 118 27.01 -54.30 122.33
CA LEU A 118 27.84 -53.10 122.55
C LEU A 118 26.96 -51.84 122.48
N GLY A 119 26.23 -51.56 123.57
CA GLY A 119 25.33 -50.42 123.65
C GLY A 119 24.71 -50.22 125.04
N THR A 120 23.59 -49.52 125.10
CA THR A 120 22.77 -49.27 126.30
C THR A 120 21.42 -50.00 126.24
N THR A 121 20.91 -50.51 127.37
CA THR A 121 19.50 -50.99 127.49
C THR A 121 18.53 -49.86 127.86
N SER A 122 19.04 -48.72 128.33
CA SER A 122 18.30 -47.50 128.60
C SER A 122 18.27 -46.58 127.38
N ASN A 123 17.18 -45.82 127.19
CA ASN A 123 17.07 -44.76 126.17
C ASN A 123 17.97 -43.55 126.53
N ALA A 124 19.28 -43.72 126.35
CA ALA A 124 20.32 -42.74 126.58
C ALA A 124 21.48 -42.99 125.61
N ASP A 125 22.00 -41.91 125.03
CA ASP A 125 23.02 -41.89 123.97
C ASP A 125 24.11 -42.96 124.09
N LEU A 126 24.39 -43.65 123.00
CA LEU A 126 25.64 -44.40 122.86
C LEU A 126 26.77 -43.45 122.44
N VAL A 127 27.49 -42.92 123.42
CA VAL A 127 28.58 -41.95 123.21
C VAL A 127 29.94 -42.65 123.17
N PHE A 128 30.55 -42.69 121.99
CA PHE A 128 31.93 -43.13 121.80
C PHE A 128 32.88 -41.99 122.18
N LYS A 129 33.86 -42.26 123.07
CA LYS A 129 34.82 -41.25 123.54
C LYS A 129 36.27 -41.68 123.32
N ARG A 130 37.11 -40.72 122.90
CA ARG A 130 38.57 -40.85 122.91
C ARG A 130 39.15 -39.76 123.82
N HIS A 131 39.88 -40.16 124.87
CA HIS A 131 40.49 -39.23 125.83
C HIS A 131 39.46 -38.25 126.46
N ASN A 132 38.30 -38.79 126.83
CA ASN A 132 37.08 -38.09 127.32
C ASN A 132 36.38 -37.13 126.31
N ILE A 133 36.99 -36.82 125.16
CA ILE A 133 36.35 -36.07 124.07
C ILE A 133 35.38 -37.00 123.33
N ILE A 134 34.22 -36.48 122.92
CA ILE A 134 33.25 -37.22 122.08
C ILE A 134 33.86 -37.45 120.70
N ALA A 135 33.85 -38.71 120.26
CA ALA A 135 34.33 -39.18 118.97
C ALA A 135 33.24 -39.96 118.20
N GLY A 136 31.99 -39.86 118.65
CA GLY A 136 30.80 -40.42 118.02
C GLY A 136 29.62 -40.46 119.00
N ARG A 137 28.40 -40.31 118.48
CA ARG A 137 27.14 -40.35 119.24
C ARG A 137 26.06 -40.97 118.36
N ILE A 138 25.31 -41.91 118.93
CA ILE A 138 24.00 -42.31 118.40
C ILE A 138 22.96 -41.81 119.40
N ASP A 139 22.10 -40.92 118.92
CA ASP A 139 21.13 -40.10 119.68
C ASP A 139 19.71 -40.62 119.42
N SER A 140 18.98 -40.95 120.48
CA SER A 140 17.62 -41.52 120.40
C SER A 140 16.51 -40.48 120.21
N ASP A 141 16.76 -39.23 120.61
CA ASP A 141 15.71 -38.24 120.87
C ASP A 141 15.65 -37.19 119.76
N LEU A 142 16.79 -36.86 119.14
CA LEU A 142 16.91 -36.03 117.94
C LEU A 142 17.33 -36.84 116.70
N GLY A 143 17.48 -38.16 116.79
CA GLY A 143 17.74 -39.05 115.65
C GLY A 143 19.07 -38.82 114.92
N ASN A 144 20.01 -38.12 115.56
CA ASN A 144 21.32 -37.81 114.96
C ASN A 144 22.28 -39.02 115.05
N THR A 145 23.09 -39.22 114.02
CA THR A 145 24.16 -40.24 114.00
C THR A 145 25.49 -39.59 113.66
N SER A 146 26.39 -39.46 114.65
CA SER A 146 27.76 -38.96 114.43
C SER A 146 28.84 -40.00 114.75
N PHE A 147 29.92 -39.98 113.97
CA PHE A 147 31.08 -40.87 114.16
C PHE A 147 32.37 -40.20 113.67
N GLY A 148 33.19 -39.73 114.60
CA GLY A 148 34.42 -38.98 114.34
C GLY A 148 34.69 -37.92 115.41
N LEU A 149 35.95 -37.49 115.51
CA LEU A 149 36.37 -36.51 116.52
C LEU A 149 35.77 -35.13 116.21
N SER A 150 35.18 -34.49 117.22
CA SER A 150 34.53 -33.17 117.11
C SER A 150 33.46 -33.08 116.02
N SER A 151 32.79 -34.20 115.72
CA SER A 151 31.64 -34.19 114.81
C SER A 151 30.33 -33.90 115.56
N LEU A 152 29.51 -33.01 115.00
CA LEU A 152 28.22 -32.57 115.55
C LEU A 152 28.31 -32.05 117.01
N SER A 153 29.45 -31.47 117.39
CA SER A 153 29.84 -31.31 118.80
C SER A 153 29.13 -30.20 119.57
N ILE A 154 28.50 -29.24 118.91
CA ILE A 154 27.80 -28.10 119.56
C ILE A 154 26.29 -28.04 119.25
N ASN A 155 25.73 -29.13 118.71
CA ASN A 155 24.32 -29.19 118.31
C ASN A 155 23.37 -28.99 119.49
N THR A 156 22.37 -28.11 119.30
CA THR A 156 21.42 -27.71 120.36
C THR A 156 20.00 -28.19 120.09
N THR A 157 19.51 -28.08 118.85
CA THR A 157 18.16 -28.53 118.46
C THR A 157 18.09 -29.15 117.05
N GLY A 158 19.21 -29.26 116.32
CA GLY A 158 19.23 -29.89 115.00
C GLY A 158 18.98 -31.40 115.08
N TYR A 159 18.17 -31.94 114.18
CA TYR A 159 17.71 -33.33 114.22
C TYR A 159 17.89 -34.07 112.88
N ASN A 160 17.91 -35.41 112.95
CA ASN A 160 18.09 -36.33 111.82
C ASN A 160 19.33 -36.06 110.95
N ASN A 161 20.41 -35.52 111.53
CA ASN A 161 21.68 -35.32 110.82
C ASN A 161 22.56 -36.58 110.88
N VAL A 162 23.23 -36.91 109.78
CA VAL A 162 24.29 -37.92 109.70
C VAL A 162 25.63 -37.19 109.58
N ALA A 163 26.60 -37.52 110.42
CA ALA A 163 27.85 -36.76 110.55
C ALA A 163 29.07 -37.69 110.79
N ILE A 164 29.68 -38.19 109.74
CA ILE A 164 30.69 -39.26 109.83
C ILE A 164 32.05 -38.75 109.30
N GLY A 165 33.00 -38.50 110.21
CA GLY A 165 34.32 -37.96 109.92
C GLY A 165 34.80 -37.00 111.00
N GLU A 166 36.06 -36.58 110.94
CA GLU A 166 36.60 -35.56 111.83
C GLU A 166 36.04 -34.16 111.48
N TYR A 167 35.64 -33.39 112.49
CA TYR A 167 35.13 -32.01 112.36
C TYR A 167 33.88 -31.84 111.46
N VAL A 168 33.12 -32.92 111.23
CA VAL A 168 31.93 -32.93 110.38
C VAL A 168 30.72 -32.32 111.09
N LEU A 169 30.06 -31.35 110.47
CA LEU A 169 29.00 -30.54 111.09
C LEU A 169 29.43 -29.93 112.44
N GLY A 170 30.72 -29.54 112.55
CA GLY A 170 31.35 -29.10 113.80
C GLY A 170 30.68 -27.91 114.47
N SER A 171 30.16 -26.96 113.67
CA SER A 171 29.45 -25.75 114.11
C SER A 171 27.91 -25.87 114.15
N ASN A 172 27.32 -27.03 113.83
CA ASN A 172 25.86 -27.11 113.69
C ASN A 172 25.17 -26.89 115.03
N THR A 173 24.16 -26.01 115.06
CA THR A 173 23.38 -25.70 116.26
C THR A 173 21.91 -26.09 116.10
N THR A 174 21.32 -25.82 114.93
CA THR A 174 19.87 -25.94 114.68
C THR A 174 19.54 -26.58 113.33
N GLY A 175 20.50 -26.73 112.42
CA GLY A 175 20.30 -27.30 111.08
C GLY A 175 19.89 -28.78 111.11
N VAL A 176 18.98 -29.17 110.22
CA VAL A 176 18.28 -30.46 110.24
C VAL A 176 18.52 -31.26 108.95
N GLN A 177 18.41 -32.59 109.06
CA GLN A 177 18.40 -33.53 107.93
C GLN A 177 19.61 -33.43 106.98
N ASN A 178 20.75 -32.95 107.46
CA ASN A 178 22.00 -32.91 106.68
C ASN A 178 22.68 -34.30 106.70
N THR A 179 23.22 -34.74 105.56
CA THR A 179 23.99 -36.00 105.43
C THR A 179 25.44 -35.69 105.07
N ALA A 180 26.34 -35.77 106.05
CA ALA A 180 27.73 -35.38 105.91
C ALA A 180 28.70 -36.55 106.22
N LEU A 181 29.64 -36.83 105.31
CA LEU A 181 30.53 -38.00 105.37
C LEU A 181 31.92 -37.68 104.78
N GLY A 182 32.95 -37.53 105.62
CA GLY A 182 34.32 -37.18 105.25
C GLY A 182 34.84 -35.95 105.99
N SER A 183 36.15 -35.88 106.26
CA SER A 183 36.71 -34.86 107.18
C SER A 183 36.41 -33.42 106.75
N SER A 184 35.99 -32.59 107.71
CA SER A 184 35.56 -31.20 107.56
C SER A 184 34.37 -30.97 106.60
N ALA A 185 33.56 -31.99 106.31
CA ALA A 185 32.31 -31.81 105.57
C ALA A 185 31.28 -30.98 106.38
N LEU A 186 30.69 -29.96 105.76
CA LEU A 186 29.75 -29.01 106.40
C LEU A 186 30.27 -28.41 107.73
N ALA A 187 31.58 -28.21 107.85
CA ALA A 187 32.24 -27.83 109.11
C ALA A 187 31.66 -26.56 109.76
N ALA A 188 31.45 -25.49 108.99
CA ALA A 188 30.93 -24.21 109.47
C ALA A 188 29.39 -24.13 109.60
N ASN A 189 28.64 -25.13 109.12
CA ASN A 189 27.18 -25.05 109.02
C ASN A 189 26.56 -24.83 110.40
N SER A 190 25.71 -23.82 110.54
CA SER A 190 25.11 -23.41 111.82
C SER A 190 23.60 -23.68 111.89
N THR A 191 22.92 -23.47 110.76
CA THR A 191 21.46 -23.42 110.59
C THR A 191 20.99 -24.09 109.30
N GLY A 192 21.89 -24.24 108.31
CA GLY A 192 21.61 -24.84 107.00
C GLY A 192 21.15 -26.29 107.10
N SER A 193 20.22 -26.66 106.22
CA SER A 193 19.41 -27.87 106.35
C SER A 193 19.23 -28.61 105.02
N PHE A 194 18.94 -29.91 105.09
CA PHE A 194 18.76 -30.80 103.93
C PHE A 194 19.99 -30.93 102.99
N ASN A 195 21.18 -30.51 103.42
CA ASN A 195 22.39 -30.58 102.60
C ASN A 195 23.01 -31.99 102.64
N THR A 196 23.52 -32.47 101.50
CA THR A 196 24.32 -33.70 101.41
C THR A 196 25.76 -33.32 101.08
N ALA A 197 26.74 -33.71 101.91
CA ALA A 197 28.14 -33.29 101.80
C ALA A 197 29.09 -34.48 102.01
N ILE A 198 29.55 -35.10 100.92
CA ILE A 198 30.31 -36.35 100.98
C ILE A 198 31.73 -36.15 100.43
N GLY A 199 32.73 -36.27 101.31
CA GLY A 199 34.15 -36.21 101.01
C GLY A 199 34.91 -35.18 101.87
N TYR A 200 36.11 -34.81 101.45
CA TYR A 200 37.01 -33.96 102.25
C TYR A 200 36.77 -32.47 102.00
N GLY A 201 36.55 -31.68 103.05
CA GLY A 201 36.41 -30.22 102.98
C GLY A 201 35.19 -29.71 102.20
N VAL A 202 34.24 -30.58 101.90
CA VAL A 202 33.02 -30.30 101.12
C VAL A 202 32.07 -29.40 101.91
N LEU A 203 31.52 -28.34 101.30
CA LEU A 203 30.63 -27.37 101.98
C LEU A 203 31.21 -26.77 103.28
N SER A 204 32.54 -26.73 103.41
CA SER A 204 33.20 -26.51 104.70
C SER A 204 33.03 -25.10 105.31
N GLN A 205 32.77 -24.07 104.51
CA GLN A 205 32.44 -22.70 104.95
C GLN A 205 30.96 -22.32 104.72
N SER A 206 30.07 -23.29 104.52
CA SER A 206 28.63 -22.99 104.42
C SER A 206 28.06 -22.71 105.81
N GLU A 207 27.31 -21.62 105.99
CA GLU A 207 26.80 -21.20 107.30
C GLU A 207 25.28 -21.46 107.45
N SER A 208 24.51 -21.19 106.40
CA SER A 208 23.04 -21.19 106.41
C SER A 208 22.37 -21.85 105.19
N GLY A 209 23.12 -22.12 104.11
CA GLY A 209 22.57 -22.63 102.84
C GLY A 209 21.82 -23.97 102.96
N VAL A 210 20.87 -24.19 102.05
CA VAL A 210 19.84 -25.23 102.10
C VAL A 210 19.81 -26.07 100.81
N LEU A 211 19.46 -27.37 100.95
CA LEU A 211 19.25 -28.32 99.85
C LEU A 211 20.46 -28.55 98.90
N ASN A 212 21.67 -28.14 99.29
CA ASN A 212 22.87 -28.34 98.47
C ASN A 212 23.33 -29.80 98.51
N THR A 213 23.72 -30.36 97.35
CA THR A 213 24.22 -31.74 97.22
C THR A 213 25.63 -31.73 96.64
N ALA A 214 26.64 -31.89 97.50
CA ALA A 214 28.06 -31.86 97.14
C ALA A 214 28.78 -33.19 97.46
N LEU A 215 29.61 -33.67 96.52
CA LEU A 215 30.30 -34.96 96.57
C LEU A 215 31.69 -34.85 95.91
N GLY A 216 32.77 -34.98 96.68
CA GLY A 216 34.15 -34.95 96.15
C GLY A 216 35.21 -34.43 97.12
N TYR A 217 36.19 -33.70 96.59
CA TYR A 217 37.24 -33.03 97.38
C TYR A 217 37.06 -31.53 97.22
N ALA A 218 36.85 -30.79 98.32
CA ALA A 218 36.58 -29.35 98.33
C ALA A 218 35.46 -28.91 97.35
N ALA A 219 34.47 -29.78 97.13
CA ALA A 219 33.27 -29.42 96.38
C ALA A 219 32.45 -28.37 97.15
N LEU A 220 32.05 -27.29 96.48
CA LEU A 220 31.16 -26.24 97.02
C LEU A 220 31.68 -25.63 98.35
N SER A 221 33.00 -25.50 98.52
CA SER A 221 33.59 -25.27 99.85
C SER A 221 33.32 -23.90 100.47
N LEU A 222 33.12 -22.83 99.68
CA LEU A 222 32.96 -21.45 100.18
C LEU A 222 31.50 -20.95 100.26
N ASN A 223 30.52 -21.85 100.12
CA ASN A 223 29.11 -21.54 99.92
C ASN A 223 28.38 -21.01 101.16
N THR A 224 28.62 -19.76 101.55
CA THR A 224 28.07 -19.15 102.76
C THR A 224 26.54 -19.22 102.85
N GLU A 225 25.82 -18.79 101.79
CA GLU A 225 24.35 -18.65 101.80
C GLU A 225 23.64 -19.27 100.58
N GLY A 226 24.36 -19.82 99.59
CA GLY A 226 23.74 -20.30 98.34
C GLY A 226 22.92 -21.60 98.49
N ASP A 227 21.77 -21.67 97.82
CA ASP A 227 20.78 -22.76 97.92
C ASP A 227 20.70 -23.66 96.67
N ASN A 228 20.18 -24.88 96.85
CA ASN A 228 19.87 -25.86 95.79
C ASN A 228 21.06 -26.28 94.89
N ASN A 229 22.31 -25.97 95.23
CA ASN A 229 23.43 -26.23 94.34
C ASN A 229 23.86 -27.72 94.37
N VAL A 230 24.06 -28.31 93.19
CA VAL A 230 24.62 -29.67 93.03
C VAL A 230 26.09 -29.57 92.61
N SER A 231 27.00 -30.24 93.31
CA SER A 231 28.45 -30.10 93.10
C SER A 231 29.20 -31.44 93.24
N ILE A 232 29.42 -32.14 92.12
CA ILE A 232 29.97 -33.51 92.10
C ILE A 232 31.32 -33.55 91.39
N GLY A 233 32.41 -33.58 92.16
CA GLY A 233 33.78 -33.60 91.66
C GLY A 233 34.78 -32.95 92.62
N ALA A 234 36.07 -33.05 92.31
CA ALA A 234 37.08 -32.28 93.04
C ALA A 234 37.06 -30.81 92.57
N TYR A 235 36.94 -29.89 93.53
CA TYR A 235 36.81 -28.44 93.34
C TYR A 235 35.64 -28.01 92.42
N ALA A 236 34.58 -28.82 92.30
CA ALA A 236 33.35 -28.37 91.67
C ALA A 236 32.73 -27.21 92.48
N LEU A 237 32.26 -26.14 91.82
CA LEU A 237 31.54 -25.02 92.41
C LEU A 237 32.27 -24.34 93.61
N ASN A 238 33.61 -24.40 93.61
CA ASN A 238 34.45 -24.24 94.80
C ASN A 238 34.32 -22.88 95.52
N LEU A 239 34.30 -21.78 94.75
CA LEU A 239 34.33 -20.41 95.27
C LEU A 239 32.95 -19.74 95.40
N ASN A 240 31.86 -20.47 95.13
CA ASN A 240 30.49 -19.95 95.24
C ASN A 240 30.23 -19.41 96.63
N THR A 241 29.65 -18.21 96.74
CA THR A 241 29.29 -17.60 98.03
C THR A 241 27.77 -17.59 98.21
N ILE A 242 27.04 -16.99 97.26
CA ILE A 242 25.58 -16.80 97.33
C ILE A 242 24.82 -17.24 96.07
N GLY A 243 25.52 -17.77 95.05
CA GLY A 243 24.89 -18.33 93.86
C GLY A 243 24.01 -19.55 94.19
N TYR A 244 22.87 -19.69 93.50
CA TYR A 244 21.85 -20.72 93.76
C TYR A 244 21.35 -21.43 92.49
N ASP A 245 20.67 -22.56 92.67
CA ASP A 245 20.16 -23.43 91.58
C ASP A 245 21.25 -23.89 90.57
N ASN A 246 22.53 -23.89 90.94
CA ASN A 246 23.61 -24.26 90.02
C ASN A 246 23.95 -25.76 90.09
N ILE A 247 24.27 -26.37 88.95
CA ILE A 247 24.73 -27.77 88.84
C ILE A 247 26.15 -27.79 88.29
N ALA A 248 27.13 -28.28 89.05
CA ALA A 248 28.48 -28.56 88.61
C ALA A 248 28.82 -30.05 88.79
N ILE A 249 29.29 -30.72 87.74
CA ILE A 249 29.68 -32.14 87.76
C ILE A 249 30.99 -32.29 86.98
N GLY A 250 32.11 -32.44 87.67
CA GLY A 250 33.44 -32.58 87.07
C GLY A 250 34.56 -31.94 87.91
N TYR A 251 35.81 -32.20 87.53
CA TYR A 251 36.99 -31.54 88.10
C TYR A 251 37.00 -30.05 87.75
N ASN A 252 37.10 -29.16 88.74
CA ASN A 252 37.06 -27.71 88.56
C ASN A 252 35.81 -27.18 87.79
N ALA A 253 34.71 -27.94 87.73
CA ALA A 253 33.47 -27.50 87.09
C ALA A 253 32.90 -26.28 87.85
N MET A 254 32.67 -25.16 87.17
CA MET A 254 32.14 -23.91 87.73
C MET A 254 32.96 -23.33 88.90
N TYR A 255 34.28 -23.49 88.87
CA TYR A 255 35.20 -23.19 89.99
C TYR A 255 35.07 -21.77 90.58
N GLN A 256 34.94 -20.72 89.74
CA GLN A 256 34.97 -19.31 90.17
C GLN A 256 33.60 -18.63 90.33
N ASN A 257 32.49 -19.39 90.41
CA ASN A 257 31.18 -18.80 90.67
C ASN A 257 31.20 -17.97 91.97
N ILE A 258 30.54 -16.82 91.98
CA ILE A 258 30.40 -15.97 93.16
C ILE A 258 28.89 -15.77 93.41
N ASP A 259 28.23 -15.04 92.50
CA ASP A 259 26.80 -14.66 92.56
C ASP A 259 26.00 -15.11 91.31
N GLY A 260 26.56 -16.02 90.51
CA GLY A 260 25.90 -16.62 89.34
C GLY A 260 24.84 -17.64 89.77
N PHE A 261 23.71 -17.71 89.07
CA PHE A 261 22.61 -18.62 89.41
C PHE A 261 21.98 -19.31 88.19
N SER A 262 21.32 -20.44 88.45
CA SER A 262 20.67 -21.31 87.45
C SER A 262 21.61 -21.73 86.30
N ASN A 263 22.89 -21.97 86.58
CA ASN A 263 23.86 -22.46 85.60
C ASN A 263 24.05 -23.98 85.71
N VAL A 264 24.40 -24.64 84.60
CA VAL A 264 24.71 -26.08 84.54
C VAL A 264 26.11 -26.25 83.93
N ALA A 265 26.98 -27.08 84.52
CA ALA A 265 28.38 -27.27 84.15
C ALA A 265 28.79 -28.75 84.32
N VAL A 266 28.68 -29.55 83.26
CA VAL A 266 28.94 -31.01 83.30
C VAL A 266 30.17 -31.37 82.47
N GLY A 267 31.34 -31.41 83.11
CA GLY A 267 32.63 -31.69 82.49
C GLY A 267 33.77 -31.01 83.24
N ALA A 268 35.00 -31.49 83.04
CA ALA A 268 36.16 -30.86 83.67
C ALA A 268 36.39 -29.44 83.12
N SER A 269 36.57 -28.46 84.01
CA SER A 269 36.70 -27.03 83.71
C SER A 269 35.53 -26.39 82.92
N ALA A 270 34.35 -27.03 82.89
CA ALA A 270 33.15 -26.41 82.33
C ALA A 270 32.74 -25.18 83.16
N LEU A 271 32.44 -24.04 82.53
CA LEU A 271 32.12 -22.75 83.20
C LEU A 271 33.15 -22.28 84.26
N TYR A 272 34.42 -22.68 84.13
CA TYR A 272 35.47 -22.48 85.14
C TYR A 272 35.52 -21.05 85.73
N ALA A 273 35.52 -20.02 84.89
CA ALA A 273 35.71 -18.62 85.28
C ALA A 273 34.40 -17.83 85.55
N ASN A 274 33.23 -18.47 85.50
CA ASN A 274 31.94 -17.78 85.63
C ASN A 274 31.87 -17.07 86.98
N THR A 275 31.75 -15.75 87.05
CA THR A 275 31.68 -15.02 88.33
C THR A 275 30.27 -14.62 88.69
N THR A 276 29.53 -14.05 87.73
CA THR A 276 28.15 -13.55 87.91
C THR A 276 27.20 -13.92 86.76
N GLY A 277 27.70 -14.60 85.72
CA GLY A 277 26.89 -15.09 84.60
C GLY A 277 25.78 -16.06 85.05
N ARG A 278 24.65 -16.04 84.33
CA ARG A 278 23.38 -16.70 84.71
C ARG A 278 22.76 -17.44 83.53
N TYR A 279 21.96 -18.47 83.84
CA TYR A 279 21.24 -19.29 82.85
C TYR A 279 22.14 -19.94 81.79
N ASN A 280 23.42 -20.17 82.08
CA ASN A 280 24.35 -20.81 81.14
C ASN A 280 24.32 -22.33 81.32
N THR A 281 24.30 -23.07 80.21
CA THR A 281 24.40 -24.55 80.20
C THR A 281 25.66 -24.97 79.48
N ALA A 282 26.65 -25.47 80.21
CA ALA A 282 27.91 -26.00 79.70
C ALA A 282 28.01 -27.51 79.94
N THR A 283 28.43 -28.28 78.94
CA THR A 283 28.66 -29.73 79.06
C THR A 283 29.77 -30.16 78.11
N GLY A 284 30.81 -30.78 78.66
CA GLY A 284 32.05 -31.13 77.97
C GLY A 284 33.29 -30.55 78.65
N PHE A 285 34.48 -31.00 78.22
CA PHE A 285 35.75 -30.49 78.71
C PHE A 285 35.92 -29.02 78.29
N SER A 286 36.21 -28.12 79.23
CA SER A 286 36.41 -26.67 78.99
C SER A 286 35.27 -25.95 78.23
N ALA A 287 34.04 -26.48 78.25
CA ALA A 287 32.89 -25.77 77.69
C ALA A 287 32.62 -24.47 78.47
N LEU A 288 32.50 -23.32 77.80
CA LEU A 288 32.34 -21.99 78.42
C LEU A 288 33.41 -21.61 79.46
N ASN A 289 34.64 -22.14 79.35
CA ASN A 289 35.71 -22.01 80.35
C ASN A 289 35.92 -20.57 80.85
N HIS A 290 36.05 -19.58 79.95
CA HIS A 290 36.36 -18.19 80.29
C HIS A 290 35.14 -17.29 80.57
N ASN A 291 33.91 -17.83 80.60
CA ASN A 291 32.71 -16.99 80.80
C ASN A 291 32.84 -16.26 82.13
N THR A 292 32.50 -14.97 82.23
CA THR A 292 32.54 -14.22 83.50
C THR A 292 31.18 -13.66 83.84
N THR A 293 30.60 -12.90 82.91
CA THR A 293 29.32 -12.20 83.07
C THR A 293 28.29 -12.56 81.99
N GLY A 294 28.68 -13.33 80.96
CA GLY A 294 27.78 -13.75 79.87
C GLY A 294 26.57 -14.55 80.37
N ILE A 295 25.41 -14.31 79.76
CA ILE A 295 24.09 -14.79 80.17
C ILE A 295 23.44 -15.63 79.05
N GLY A 296 22.79 -16.72 79.44
CA GLY A 296 21.92 -17.51 78.55
C GLY A 296 22.66 -18.29 77.45
N ASN A 297 23.94 -18.61 77.66
CA ASN A 297 24.73 -19.35 76.68
C ASN A 297 24.60 -20.87 76.86
N THR A 298 24.49 -21.61 75.76
CA THR A 298 24.48 -23.09 75.75
C THR A 298 25.71 -23.62 75.02
N ALA A 299 26.58 -24.35 75.71
CA ALA A 299 27.79 -24.96 75.17
C ALA A 299 27.81 -26.48 75.43
N LEU A 300 27.79 -27.30 74.38
CA LEU A 300 27.78 -28.76 74.45
C LEU A 300 28.88 -29.35 73.55
N GLY A 301 30.05 -29.64 74.11
CA GLY A 301 31.20 -30.16 73.39
C GLY A 301 32.54 -29.88 74.08
N LEU A 302 33.61 -30.50 73.60
CA LEU A 302 34.98 -30.16 74.02
C LEU A 302 35.34 -28.76 73.48
N ASP A 303 35.72 -27.87 74.39
CA ASP A 303 36.06 -26.46 74.14
C ASP A 303 34.97 -25.67 73.37
N ALA A 304 33.70 -26.07 73.51
CA ALA A 304 32.57 -25.30 73.00
C ALA A 304 32.50 -23.94 73.71
N LEU A 305 32.52 -22.84 72.94
CA LEU A 305 32.43 -21.45 73.41
C LEU A 305 33.49 -21.09 74.48
N SER A 306 34.67 -21.74 74.42
CA SER A 306 35.69 -21.74 75.49
C SER A 306 36.22 -20.36 75.86
N ALA A 307 36.36 -19.43 74.89
CA ALA A 307 36.89 -18.08 75.11
C ALA A 307 35.85 -16.99 75.44
N ASN A 308 34.55 -17.31 75.50
CA ASN A 308 33.52 -16.29 75.78
C ASN A 308 33.70 -15.69 77.17
N THR A 309 33.51 -14.40 77.33
CA THR A 309 33.62 -13.69 78.62
C THR A 309 32.32 -12.97 78.97
N THR A 310 31.80 -12.19 78.02
CA THR A 310 30.65 -11.28 78.19
C THR A 310 29.58 -11.42 77.10
N GLY A 311 29.77 -12.31 76.13
CA GLY A 311 28.79 -12.59 75.08
C GLY A 311 27.57 -13.33 75.62
N ASN A 312 26.40 -13.05 75.04
CA ASN A 312 25.10 -13.49 75.54
C ASN A 312 24.29 -14.24 74.47
N SER A 313 23.38 -15.10 74.93
CA SER A 313 22.41 -15.81 74.06
C SER A 313 23.07 -16.60 72.91
N ASN A 314 24.24 -17.18 73.15
CA ASN A 314 24.95 -18.00 72.16
C ASN A 314 24.70 -19.50 72.36
N VAL A 315 24.49 -20.23 71.28
CA VAL A 315 24.42 -21.70 71.24
C VAL A 315 25.66 -22.23 70.54
N ALA A 316 26.35 -23.20 71.14
CA ALA A 316 27.59 -23.81 70.67
C ALA A 316 27.57 -25.33 70.93
N ILE A 317 27.17 -26.13 69.94
CA ILE A 317 27.02 -27.58 70.07
C ILE A 317 28.00 -28.28 69.13
N GLY A 318 29.06 -28.87 69.67
CA GLY A 318 30.14 -29.50 68.92
C GLY A 318 31.52 -29.15 69.48
N ARG A 319 32.53 -29.95 69.12
CA ARG A 319 33.93 -29.69 69.42
C ARG A 319 34.35 -28.34 68.81
N GLU A 320 34.97 -27.46 69.60
CA GLU A 320 35.45 -26.12 69.18
C GLU A 320 34.38 -25.18 68.56
N ALA A 321 33.08 -25.47 68.73
CA ALA A 321 32.04 -24.57 68.24
C ALA A 321 32.17 -23.20 68.95
N LEU A 322 32.29 -22.11 68.18
CA LEU A 322 32.54 -20.74 68.70
C LEU A 322 33.79 -20.58 69.59
N TYR A 323 34.84 -21.40 69.41
CA TYR A 323 36.03 -21.41 70.26
C TYR A 323 36.62 -20.02 70.58
N TYR A 324 36.84 -19.16 69.56
CA TYR A 324 37.45 -17.83 69.72
C TYR A 324 36.45 -16.69 70.00
N ASN A 325 35.14 -16.97 70.13
CA ASN A 325 34.17 -15.90 70.42
C ASN A 325 34.36 -15.40 71.86
N SER A 326 34.82 -14.15 72.03
CA SER A 326 35.09 -13.55 73.34
C SER A 326 33.94 -12.72 73.92
N ASN A 327 33.17 -12.03 73.09
CA ASN A 327 32.13 -11.09 73.52
C ASN A 327 30.97 -10.87 72.53
N ARG A 328 30.83 -11.71 71.49
CA ARG A 328 29.74 -11.62 70.51
C ARG A 328 28.54 -12.42 70.97
N SER A 329 27.36 -12.01 70.49
CA SER A 329 26.05 -12.41 71.02
C SER A 329 25.09 -12.79 69.88
N ASN A 330 24.03 -13.51 70.24
CA ASN A 330 22.98 -14.01 69.34
C ASN A 330 23.53 -14.95 68.25
N LEU A 331 24.45 -15.85 68.61
CA LEU A 331 25.10 -16.79 67.69
C LEU A 331 24.57 -18.21 67.85
N VAL A 332 24.47 -18.95 66.76
CA VAL A 332 24.06 -20.37 66.77
C VAL A 332 25.07 -21.20 65.99
N ALA A 333 25.97 -21.88 66.69
CA ALA A 333 26.95 -22.79 66.13
C ALA A 333 26.62 -24.24 66.49
N VAL A 334 26.33 -25.09 65.51
CA VAL A 334 26.03 -26.51 65.72
C VAL A 334 26.85 -27.35 64.74
N GLY A 335 27.97 -27.88 65.19
CA GLY A 335 28.89 -28.70 64.42
C GLY A 335 30.36 -28.53 64.82
N ASP A 336 31.17 -29.53 64.49
CA ASP A 336 32.64 -29.53 64.68
C ASP A 336 33.29 -28.29 64.04
N SER A 337 33.95 -27.48 64.87
CA SER A 337 34.57 -26.19 64.55
C SER A 337 33.65 -25.20 63.81
N SER A 338 32.33 -25.23 64.07
CA SER A 338 31.40 -24.22 63.52
C SER A 338 31.66 -22.83 64.12
N LEU A 339 31.67 -21.79 63.28
CA LEU A 339 31.94 -20.39 63.66
C LEU A 339 33.25 -20.19 64.46
N LEU A 340 34.25 -21.05 64.24
CA LEU A 340 35.49 -21.13 65.05
C LEU A 340 36.14 -19.76 65.32
N LYS A 341 36.37 -18.95 64.28
CA LYS A 341 37.05 -17.64 64.35
C LYS A 341 36.12 -16.44 64.58
N ASN A 342 34.84 -16.67 64.86
CA ASN A 342 33.85 -15.60 64.91
C ASN A 342 34.17 -14.57 66.01
N GLY A 343 34.62 -13.38 65.57
CA GLY A 343 34.95 -12.25 66.44
C GLY A 343 36.45 -11.93 66.58
N THR A 344 37.38 -12.67 65.94
CA THR A 344 38.82 -12.46 66.17
C THR A 344 39.31 -11.06 65.81
N ASP A 345 38.81 -10.47 64.73
CA ASP A 345 39.30 -9.19 64.18
C ASP A 345 38.31 -8.04 64.46
N ALA A 346 37.40 -8.25 65.41
CA ALA A 346 36.13 -7.54 65.49
C ALA A 346 36.19 -6.19 66.24
N THR A 347 36.61 -5.15 65.53
CA THR A 347 36.81 -3.78 66.06
C THR A 347 35.54 -2.99 66.43
N GLN A 348 34.37 -3.32 65.86
CA GLN A 348 33.08 -2.66 66.20
C GLN A 348 32.13 -3.62 66.92
N PHE A 349 31.11 -3.11 67.62
CA PHE A 349 30.20 -3.94 68.42
C PHE A 349 29.38 -4.96 67.60
N TRP A 350 29.01 -4.60 66.37
CA TRP A 350 28.19 -5.43 65.47
C TRP A 350 29.01 -6.43 64.63
N HIS A 351 30.33 -6.29 64.56
CA HIS A 351 31.21 -7.26 63.89
C HIS A 351 31.03 -8.64 64.53
N GLY A 352 30.83 -9.69 63.72
CA GLY A 352 30.71 -11.07 64.20
C GLY A 352 29.43 -11.36 65.00
N THR A 353 28.35 -10.60 64.82
CA THR A 353 27.07 -10.81 65.54
C THR A 353 25.99 -11.45 64.66
N GLU A 354 24.97 -12.04 65.29
CA GLU A 354 23.77 -12.59 64.61
C GLU A 354 24.08 -13.68 63.54
N ASN A 355 25.18 -14.43 63.69
CA ASN A 355 25.55 -15.50 62.76
C ASN A 355 25.04 -16.88 63.21
N THR A 356 24.51 -17.64 62.26
CA THR A 356 24.08 -19.04 62.43
C THR A 356 24.92 -19.95 61.55
N GLY A 357 25.64 -20.91 62.13
CA GLY A 357 26.44 -21.94 61.46
C GLY A 357 26.06 -23.35 61.92
N ILE A 358 25.27 -24.07 61.13
CA ILE A 358 24.80 -25.43 61.44
C ILE A 358 25.44 -26.42 60.46
N GLY A 359 26.54 -27.03 60.88
CA GLY A 359 27.33 -27.99 60.12
C GLY A 359 28.80 -27.94 60.53
N SER A 360 29.54 -29.04 60.36
CA SER A 360 30.99 -29.01 60.59
C SER A 360 31.65 -27.97 59.66
N LYS A 361 32.45 -27.09 60.27
CA LYS A 361 33.23 -26.03 59.62
C LYS A 361 32.37 -25.05 58.81
N SER A 362 31.09 -24.91 59.16
CA SER A 362 30.25 -23.82 58.67
C SER A 362 30.73 -22.47 59.26
N LEU A 363 30.84 -21.44 58.42
CA LEU A 363 31.39 -20.12 58.78
C LEU A 363 32.77 -20.18 59.49
N LEU A 364 33.59 -21.19 59.21
CA LEU A 364 34.85 -21.49 59.94
C LEU A 364 35.77 -20.27 60.08
N ASN A 365 35.98 -19.53 58.99
CA ASN A 365 36.92 -18.42 58.94
C ASN A 365 36.30 -17.04 59.21
N ASN A 366 34.98 -16.96 59.48
CA ASN A 366 34.30 -15.68 59.68
C ASN A 366 34.93 -14.93 60.86
N THR A 367 35.50 -13.75 60.63
CA THR A 367 36.14 -12.95 61.69
C THR A 367 35.31 -11.74 62.09
N ILE A 368 34.72 -11.02 61.13
CA ILE A 368 33.88 -9.82 61.40
C ILE A 368 32.52 -9.79 60.68
N GLY A 369 32.30 -10.64 59.66
CA GLY A 369 31.02 -10.74 58.96
C GLY A 369 29.86 -11.05 59.92
N ASN A 370 28.68 -10.47 59.68
CA ASN A 370 27.53 -10.52 60.57
C ASN A 370 26.21 -10.82 59.84
N LYS A 371 25.19 -11.26 60.59
CA LYS A 371 23.85 -11.60 60.07
C LYS A 371 23.89 -12.66 58.95
N ASN A 372 24.86 -13.58 59.00
CA ASN A 372 25.00 -14.67 58.04
C ASN A 372 24.38 -15.96 58.57
N THR A 373 23.67 -16.70 57.72
CA THR A 373 23.13 -18.03 58.01
C THR A 373 23.78 -19.07 57.10
N ALA A 374 24.37 -20.12 57.65
CA ALA A 374 25.06 -21.17 56.91
C ALA A 374 24.69 -22.55 57.47
N VAL A 375 24.02 -23.38 56.67
CA VAL A 375 23.55 -24.72 57.07
C VAL A 375 24.15 -25.76 56.12
N GLY A 376 25.13 -26.53 56.58
CA GLY A 376 25.82 -27.57 55.83
C GLY A 376 27.31 -27.67 56.13
N HIS A 377 27.91 -28.83 55.82
CA HIS A 377 29.36 -29.02 55.91
C HIS A 377 30.10 -28.00 55.03
N GLN A 378 31.00 -27.21 55.64
CA GLN A 378 31.74 -26.13 54.96
C GLN A 378 30.88 -25.07 54.24
N ALA A 379 29.62 -24.87 54.65
CA ALA A 379 28.84 -23.74 54.16
C ALA A 379 29.50 -22.42 54.61
N MET A 380 29.72 -21.47 53.69
CA MET A 380 30.43 -20.20 53.93
C MET A 380 31.83 -20.35 54.58
N PHE A 381 32.60 -21.35 54.17
CA PHE A 381 33.89 -21.70 54.77
C PHE A 381 34.91 -20.55 54.85
N SER A 382 35.01 -19.72 53.80
CA SER A 382 36.04 -18.69 53.65
C SER A 382 35.61 -17.26 54.02
N THR A 383 34.42 -17.08 54.59
CA THR A 383 33.91 -15.73 54.91
C THR A 383 34.77 -15.03 55.94
N ASN A 384 34.93 -13.71 55.77
CA ASN A 384 35.74 -12.84 56.62
C ASN A 384 34.91 -11.62 57.00
N THR A 385 34.49 -10.82 56.00
CA THR A 385 33.75 -9.55 56.19
C THR A 385 32.34 -9.56 55.59
N GLY A 386 31.98 -10.56 54.79
CA GLY A 386 30.67 -10.66 54.12
C GLY A 386 29.51 -10.72 55.11
N TYR A 387 28.38 -10.12 54.76
CA TYR A 387 27.23 -9.95 55.66
C TYR A 387 25.89 -10.18 54.95
N HIS A 388 24.83 -10.46 55.74
CA HIS A 388 23.47 -10.74 55.23
C HIS A 388 23.38 -11.88 54.21
N ASN A 389 24.32 -12.84 54.21
CA ASN A 389 24.26 -14.00 53.33
C ASN A 389 23.47 -15.16 53.94
N THR A 390 22.81 -15.95 53.12
CA THR A 390 22.14 -17.21 53.51
C THR A 390 22.66 -18.35 52.64
N ALA A 391 23.14 -19.43 53.26
CA ALA A 391 23.69 -20.60 52.60
C ALA A 391 23.09 -21.90 53.19
N GLY A 392 22.66 -22.82 52.33
CA GLY A 392 22.03 -24.08 52.72
C GLY A 392 22.46 -25.23 51.81
N GLY A 393 23.47 -26.00 52.21
CA GLY A 393 24.03 -27.12 51.46
C GLY A 393 25.51 -27.34 51.75
N ALA A 394 26.02 -28.53 51.42
CA ALA A 394 27.45 -28.81 51.54
C ALA A 394 28.25 -27.89 50.59
N GLN A 395 29.23 -27.17 51.13
CA GLN A 395 30.05 -26.19 50.38
C GLN A 395 29.23 -25.10 49.65
N ALA A 396 28.01 -24.79 50.11
CA ALA A 396 27.28 -23.63 49.64
C ALA A 396 28.04 -22.34 50.00
N LEU A 397 28.20 -21.43 49.03
CA LEU A 397 28.88 -20.13 49.19
C LEU A 397 30.32 -20.24 49.76
N TYR A 398 31.03 -21.34 49.42
CA TYR A 398 32.29 -21.76 50.04
C TYR A 398 33.40 -20.68 50.06
N ALA A 399 33.69 -20.07 48.91
CA ALA A 399 34.82 -19.15 48.74
C ALA A 399 34.54 -17.69 49.16
N ASN A 400 33.31 -17.37 49.60
CA ASN A 400 32.88 -16.00 49.84
C ASN A 400 33.67 -15.38 50.96
N THR A 401 34.39 -14.27 50.69
CA THR A 401 35.23 -13.55 51.66
C THR A 401 34.53 -12.29 52.15
N SER A 402 34.06 -11.44 51.23
CA SER A 402 33.42 -10.15 51.51
C SER A 402 32.07 -9.93 50.81
N GLY A 403 31.64 -10.84 49.92
CA GLY A 403 30.34 -10.77 49.27
C GLY A 403 29.17 -10.79 50.26
N ALA A 404 28.09 -10.08 49.91
CA ALA A 404 26.98 -9.75 50.80
C ALA A 404 25.61 -9.91 50.10
N HIS A 405 24.55 -10.10 50.89
CA HIS A 405 23.18 -10.28 50.42
C HIS A 405 22.97 -11.49 49.46
N ASN A 406 23.86 -12.48 49.47
CA ASN A 406 23.73 -13.67 48.62
C ASN A 406 22.84 -14.74 49.27
N SER A 407 22.07 -15.47 48.46
CA SER A 407 21.25 -16.62 48.87
C SER A 407 21.65 -17.87 48.08
N ALA A 408 22.18 -18.89 48.74
CA ALA A 408 22.83 -20.05 48.11
C ALA A 408 22.32 -21.39 48.68
N PHE A 409 21.38 -22.05 48.01
CA PHE A 409 20.76 -23.31 48.46
C PHE A 409 21.06 -24.48 47.51
N GLY A 410 22.00 -25.33 47.90
CA GLY A 410 22.38 -26.53 47.14
C GLY A 410 23.81 -26.98 47.45
N ALA A 411 24.17 -28.20 47.00
CA ALA A 411 25.56 -28.63 47.08
C ALA A 411 26.42 -27.78 46.13
N LYS A 412 27.45 -27.10 46.66
CA LYS A 412 28.32 -26.17 45.92
C LYS A 412 27.57 -25.02 45.19
N SER A 413 26.37 -24.65 45.62
CA SER A 413 25.68 -23.46 45.07
C SER A 413 26.51 -22.21 45.36
N LEU A 414 26.80 -21.40 44.33
CA LEU A 414 27.60 -20.17 44.43
C LEU A 414 29.02 -20.39 45.02
N TYR A 415 29.63 -21.54 44.72
CA TYR A 415 30.88 -22.02 45.34
C TYR A 415 32.07 -21.05 45.25
N SER A 416 32.34 -20.47 44.08
CA SER A 416 33.56 -19.69 43.83
C SER A 416 33.45 -18.21 44.17
N ASN A 417 32.29 -17.72 44.60
CA ASN A 417 32.03 -16.29 44.81
C ASN A 417 32.94 -15.79 45.92
N THR A 418 33.69 -14.73 45.72
CA THR A 418 34.56 -14.09 46.72
C THR A 418 33.96 -12.79 47.21
N ILE A 419 33.62 -11.89 46.28
CA ILE A 419 33.16 -10.51 46.55
C ILE A 419 31.79 -10.17 45.95
N GLY A 420 31.23 -11.05 45.09
CA GLY A 420 29.96 -10.79 44.40
C GLY A 420 28.79 -10.61 45.36
N ILE A 421 27.85 -9.74 45.01
CA ILE A 421 26.72 -9.31 45.85
C ILE A 421 25.35 -9.57 45.21
N SER A 422 24.34 -9.71 46.06
CA SER A 422 22.92 -9.82 45.65
C SER A 422 22.64 -10.94 44.64
N ASN A 423 23.32 -12.08 44.79
CA ASN A 423 23.12 -13.26 43.94
C ASN A 423 22.20 -14.29 44.59
N VAL A 424 21.27 -14.85 43.82
CA VAL A 424 20.43 -15.99 44.20
C VAL A 424 20.89 -17.22 43.43
N ALA A 425 21.22 -18.30 44.13
CA ALA A 425 21.69 -19.57 43.59
C ALA A 425 20.96 -20.72 44.30
N ILE A 426 20.12 -21.48 43.59
CA ILE A 426 19.30 -22.56 44.15
C ILE A 426 19.44 -23.78 43.24
N GLY A 427 20.20 -24.78 43.68
CA GLY A 427 20.49 -26.00 42.92
C GLY A 427 21.91 -26.53 43.17
N THR A 428 22.16 -27.78 42.80
CA THR A 428 23.52 -28.33 42.78
C THR A 428 24.36 -27.61 41.74
N GLU A 429 25.53 -27.11 42.14
CA GLU A 429 26.48 -26.37 41.28
C GLU A 429 25.86 -25.18 40.51
N SER A 430 24.72 -24.65 40.99
CA SER A 430 24.13 -23.42 40.46
C SER A 430 25.07 -22.24 40.72
N LEU A 431 25.42 -21.50 39.68
CA LEU A 431 26.33 -20.34 39.73
C LEU A 431 27.73 -20.67 40.30
N TYR A 432 28.21 -21.90 40.08
CA TYR A 432 29.44 -22.46 40.65
C TYR A 432 30.71 -21.62 40.38
N GLY A 433 30.94 -21.22 39.12
CA GLY A 433 32.17 -20.55 38.66
C GLY A 433 32.20 -19.04 38.86
N ASN A 434 31.13 -18.43 39.39
CA ASN A 434 31.09 -17.00 39.67
C ASN A 434 32.09 -16.63 40.77
N THR A 435 32.97 -15.67 40.51
CA THR A 435 33.91 -15.09 41.49
C THR A 435 33.41 -13.75 42.04
N GLU A 436 33.13 -12.77 41.18
CA GLU A 436 32.91 -11.37 41.57
C GLU A 436 31.59 -10.79 41.05
N ARG A 437 30.88 -11.56 40.21
CA ARG A 437 29.72 -11.10 39.45
C ARG A 437 28.51 -10.96 40.39
N SER A 438 27.62 -10.04 40.06
CA SER A 438 26.59 -9.54 40.98
C SER A 438 25.24 -9.34 40.29
N ASN A 439 24.16 -9.35 41.09
CA ASN A 439 22.76 -9.26 40.65
C ASN A 439 22.32 -10.43 39.75
N LEU A 440 22.64 -11.65 40.16
CA LEU A 440 22.36 -12.87 39.38
C LEU A 440 21.26 -13.72 40.01
N VAL A 441 20.48 -14.41 39.18
CA VAL A 441 19.50 -15.42 39.60
C VAL A 441 19.78 -16.72 38.88
N ALA A 442 20.07 -17.79 39.62
CA ALA A 442 20.35 -19.12 39.11
C ALA A 442 19.53 -20.16 39.89
N ILE A 443 18.44 -20.66 39.32
CA ILE A 443 17.53 -21.62 39.96
C ILE A 443 17.49 -22.88 39.10
N GLY A 444 18.28 -23.88 39.45
CA GLY A 444 18.40 -25.16 38.75
C GLY A 444 19.78 -25.78 38.86
N ASP A 445 19.84 -27.11 38.70
CA ASP A 445 21.07 -27.89 38.53
C ASP A 445 21.98 -27.28 37.45
N SER A 446 23.22 -26.94 37.81
CA SER A 446 24.23 -26.31 36.95
C SER A 446 23.75 -25.09 36.14
N ALA A 447 22.76 -24.33 36.63
CA ALA A 447 22.33 -23.06 36.04
C ALA A 447 23.42 -22.00 36.22
N LEU A 448 23.75 -21.23 35.17
CA LEU A 448 24.85 -20.24 35.16
C LEU A 448 26.22 -20.79 35.65
N MET A 449 26.50 -22.07 35.43
CA MET A 449 27.66 -22.76 36.03
C MET A 449 29.01 -22.09 35.74
N ASN A 450 29.22 -21.60 34.52
CA ASN A 450 30.49 -20.98 34.08
C ASN A 450 30.53 -19.44 34.20
N ASN A 451 29.49 -18.82 34.75
CA ASN A 451 29.28 -17.37 34.65
C ASN A 451 30.35 -16.54 35.37
N GLY A 452 31.07 -15.72 34.62
CA GLY A 452 32.18 -14.87 35.08
C GLY A 452 33.57 -15.40 34.71
N ILE A 453 33.68 -16.63 34.18
CA ILE A 453 34.97 -17.19 33.77
C ILE A 453 35.55 -16.37 32.60
N GLY A 454 36.76 -15.85 32.78
CA GLY A 454 37.44 -15.02 31.77
C GLY A 454 36.98 -13.55 31.72
N ALA A 455 36.06 -13.13 32.59
CA ALA A 455 35.61 -11.74 32.64
C ALA A 455 36.72 -10.79 33.17
N THR A 456 36.88 -9.66 32.49
CA THR A 456 37.89 -8.61 32.77
C THR A 456 37.26 -7.29 33.24
N MET A 457 36.01 -7.03 32.87
CA MET A 457 35.26 -5.81 33.21
C MET A 457 34.13 -6.13 34.20
N ALA A 458 33.73 -5.15 35.02
CA ALA A 458 32.76 -5.38 36.11
C ALA A 458 31.32 -5.71 35.66
N PHE A 459 30.94 -5.40 34.41
CA PHE A 459 29.60 -5.68 33.87
C PHE A 459 29.50 -7.06 33.19
N GLU A 460 30.61 -7.63 32.73
CA GLU A 460 30.66 -8.95 32.09
C GLU A 460 30.19 -10.03 33.07
N GLY A 461 29.31 -10.91 32.61
CA GLY A 461 28.67 -11.94 33.44
C GLY A 461 27.73 -11.40 34.52
N SER A 462 27.28 -10.13 34.46
CA SER A 462 26.32 -9.55 35.43
C SER A 462 24.87 -9.57 34.93
N LYS A 463 23.91 -9.36 35.85
CA LYS A 463 22.47 -9.20 35.56
C LYS A 463 21.81 -10.36 34.78
N ASN A 464 22.39 -11.56 34.82
CA ASN A 464 21.81 -12.74 34.19
C ASN A 464 20.79 -13.45 35.10
N THR A 465 19.66 -13.86 34.52
CA THR A 465 18.61 -14.68 35.15
C THR A 465 18.52 -16.03 34.45
N ALA A 466 18.59 -17.12 35.20
CA ALA A 466 18.54 -18.49 34.71
C ALA A 466 17.64 -19.35 35.63
N ILE A 467 16.51 -19.84 35.10
CA ILE A 467 15.52 -20.62 35.86
C ILE A 467 15.23 -21.92 35.11
N GLY A 468 15.96 -22.97 35.46
CA GLY A 468 15.87 -24.30 34.87
C GLY A 468 17.23 -25.03 34.95
N SER A 469 17.19 -26.36 34.96
CA SER A 469 18.42 -27.16 34.89
C SER A 469 19.19 -26.80 33.60
N LYS A 470 20.46 -26.42 33.79
CA LYS A 470 21.42 -26.03 32.75
C LYS A 470 20.96 -24.84 31.90
N ALA A 471 20.10 -23.96 32.43
CA ALA A 471 19.86 -22.65 31.82
C ALA A 471 21.12 -21.77 31.91
N LEU A 472 21.51 -21.11 30.81
CA LEU A 472 22.74 -20.31 30.71
C LEU A 472 24.02 -21.03 31.17
N HIS A 473 24.08 -22.36 30.99
CA HIS A 473 25.12 -23.22 31.55
C HIS A 473 26.55 -22.80 31.17
N ALA A 474 26.79 -22.57 29.88
CA ALA A 474 28.12 -22.26 29.35
C ALA A 474 28.52 -20.78 29.48
N ASN A 475 27.61 -19.89 29.92
CA ASN A 475 27.80 -18.43 29.90
C ASN A 475 29.11 -18.03 30.57
N THR A 476 29.99 -17.31 29.86
CA THR A 476 31.27 -16.84 30.41
C THR A 476 31.21 -15.35 30.73
N ILE A 477 31.08 -14.49 29.71
CA ILE A 477 31.10 -13.03 29.85
C ILE A 477 29.79 -12.35 29.43
N GLY A 478 28.89 -13.06 28.75
CA GLY A 478 27.57 -12.55 28.34
C GLY A 478 26.77 -12.02 29.53
N PHE A 479 26.08 -10.88 29.37
CA PHE A 479 25.40 -10.16 30.45
C PHE A 479 23.99 -9.70 30.07
N GLY A 480 23.16 -9.46 31.09
CA GLY A 480 21.76 -9.01 30.93
C GLY A 480 20.82 -10.04 30.29
N ASN A 481 21.21 -11.32 30.22
CA ASN A 481 20.41 -12.38 29.60
C ASN A 481 19.36 -12.94 30.57
N THR A 482 18.19 -13.30 30.04
CA THR A 482 17.13 -14.00 30.78
C THR A 482 16.84 -15.35 30.13
N ALA A 483 16.96 -16.45 30.89
CA ALA A 483 16.75 -17.81 30.44
C ALA A 483 15.82 -18.56 31.40
N THR A 484 14.77 -19.18 30.90
CA THR A 484 13.82 -19.98 31.70
C THR A 484 13.42 -21.24 30.93
N GLY A 485 13.77 -22.40 31.47
CA GLY A 485 13.53 -23.71 30.86
C GLY A 485 14.71 -24.66 30.96
N TYR A 486 14.49 -25.93 30.62
CA TYR A 486 15.56 -26.93 30.53
C TYR A 486 16.47 -26.62 29.34
N GLN A 487 17.77 -26.43 29.60
CA GLN A 487 18.78 -26.08 28.59
C GLN A 487 18.42 -24.87 27.70
N SER A 488 17.66 -23.91 28.24
CA SER A 488 17.43 -22.61 27.58
C SER A 488 18.73 -21.79 27.57
N LEU A 489 19.10 -21.24 26.40
CA LEU A 489 20.29 -20.40 26.22
C LEU A 489 21.59 -21.09 26.69
N TYR A 490 21.71 -22.41 26.43
CA TYR A 490 22.70 -23.30 27.05
C TYR A 490 24.16 -22.98 26.68
N SER A 491 24.45 -22.76 25.39
CA SER A 491 25.82 -22.60 24.86
C SER A 491 26.35 -21.17 24.87
N ASN A 492 25.64 -20.21 25.48
CA ASN A 492 26.03 -18.79 25.44
C ASN A 492 27.45 -18.61 25.98
N SER A 493 28.24 -17.73 25.36
CA SER A 493 29.57 -17.36 25.85
C SER A 493 29.61 -15.85 26.10
N SER A 494 29.42 -15.07 25.05
CA SER A 494 29.52 -13.60 25.02
C SER A 494 28.22 -12.89 24.63
N GLY A 495 27.20 -13.63 24.15
CA GLY A 495 25.91 -13.07 23.76
C GLY A 495 25.20 -12.31 24.89
N ASN A 496 24.59 -11.15 24.56
CA ASN A 496 24.05 -10.19 25.53
C ASN A 496 22.58 -9.88 25.29
N TYR A 497 21.87 -9.53 26.37
CA TYR A 497 20.44 -9.12 26.34
C TYR A 497 19.47 -10.12 25.68
N ASN A 498 19.84 -11.40 25.60
CA ASN A 498 18.96 -12.41 25.03
C ASN A 498 17.89 -12.83 26.05
N THR A 499 16.66 -13.02 25.58
CA THR A 499 15.52 -13.53 26.35
C THR A 499 15.11 -14.89 25.79
N ALA A 500 15.15 -15.94 26.62
CA ALA A 500 14.86 -17.32 26.24
C ALA A 500 13.86 -17.94 27.23
N PHE A 501 12.66 -18.29 26.77
CA PHE A 501 11.61 -18.91 27.60
C PHE A 501 11.08 -20.18 26.93
N GLY A 502 11.56 -21.34 27.35
CA GLY A 502 11.17 -22.62 26.81
C GLY A 502 12.23 -23.70 27.02
N ILE A 503 11.83 -24.96 26.86
CA ILE A 503 12.79 -26.06 26.74
C ILE A 503 13.57 -25.85 25.44
N THR A 504 14.91 -25.89 25.54
CA THR A 504 15.87 -25.73 24.44
C THR A 504 15.66 -24.49 23.54
N SER A 505 15.04 -23.42 24.05
CA SER A 505 14.99 -22.12 23.35
C SER A 505 16.38 -21.47 23.33
N LEU A 506 16.83 -20.93 22.18
CA LEU A 506 18.16 -20.34 21.98
C LEU A 506 19.34 -21.27 22.37
N HIS A 507 19.17 -22.58 22.24
CA HIS A 507 20.08 -23.58 22.84
C HIS A 507 21.56 -23.40 22.46
N THR A 508 21.88 -23.22 21.18
CA THR A 508 23.27 -23.15 20.70
C THR A 508 23.86 -21.73 20.61
N ASN A 509 23.11 -20.69 21.02
CA ASN A 509 23.57 -19.31 20.88
C ASN A 509 24.93 -19.15 21.57
N THR A 510 25.93 -18.56 20.91
CA THR A 510 27.25 -18.31 21.49
C THR A 510 27.46 -16.81 21.70
N GLU A 511 27.36 -16.04 20.61
CA GLU A 511 27.68 -14.61 20.55
C GLU A 511 26.48 -13.74 20.13
N GLY A 512 25.41 -14.35 19.63
CA GLY A 512 24.19 -13.65 19.22
C GLY A 512 23.60 -12.81 20.36
N TYR A 513 23.09 -11.61 20.03
CA TYR A 513 22.65 -10.59 20.99
C TYR A 513 21.23 -10.09 20.67
N GLU A 514 20.54 -9.59 21.70
CA GLU A 514 19.19 -9.00 21.60
C GLU A 514 18.14 -9.93 20.94
N ASN A 515 18.35 -11.25 21.04
CA ASN A 515 17.37 -12.22 20.55
C ASN A 515 16.29 -12.52 21.61
N THR A 516 15.04 -12.63 21.18
CA THR A 516 13.90 -13.07 22.01
C THR A 516 13.35 -14.38 21.48
N ALA A 517 13.43 -15.47 22.25
CA ALA A 517 12.93 -16.80 21.89
C ALA A 517 11.96 -17.33 22.94
N VAL A 518 10.71 -17.60 22.57
CA VAL A 518 9.64 -18.07 23.46
C VAL A 518 8.95 -19.29 22.85
N GLY A 519 9.17 -20.47 23.42
CA GLY A 519 8.59 -21.74 22.99
C GLY A 519 9.58 -22.91 22.97
N TYR A 520 9.05 -24.13 22.85
CA TYR A 520 9.86 -25.34 22.68
C TYR A 520 10.75 -25.24 21.43
N SER A 521 12.06 -25.29 21.62
CA SER A 521 13.08 -25.16 20.56
C SER A 521 12.88 -23.94 19.64
N ALA A 522 12.37 -22.82 20.18
CA ALA A 522 12.38 -21.55 19.48
C ALA A 522 13.84 -21.08 19.29
N LEU A 523 14.22 -20.72 18.06
CA LEU A 523 15.55 -20.21 17.70
C LEU A 523 16.69 -21.16 18.13
N LEU A 524 16.48 -22.48 17.97
CA LEU A 524 17.31 -23.55 18.55
C LEU A 524 18.79 -23.47 18.14
N LEU A 525 19.06 -23.34 16.84
CA LEU A 525 20.40 -23.48 16.24
C LEU A 525 21.13 -22.14 16.01
N ASN A 526 20.69 -21.06 16.64
CA ASN A 526 21.36 -19.75 16.55
C ASN A 526 22.77 -19.82 17.11
N THR A 527 23.71 -19.12 16.50
CA THR A 527 25.11 -19.05 16.96
C THR A 527 25.51 -17.60 17.16
N THR A 528 25.55 -16.82 16.09
CA THR A 528 25.93 -15.40 16.07
C THR A 528 24.82 -14.46 15.60
N GLY A 529 23.70 -14.98 15.10
CA GLY A 529 22.54 -14.17 14.68
C GLY A 529 22.01 -13.29 15.82
N GLY A 530 21.68 -12.04 15.52
CA GLY A 530 21.20 -11.06 16.51
C GLY A 530 19.88 -10.40 16.12
N ASN A 531 19.25 -9.72 17.07
CA ASN A 531 17.97 -8.99 16.89
C ASN A 531 16.81 -9.87 16.39
N ASN A 532 16.84 -11.19 16.61
CA ASN A 532 15.79 -12.10 16.15
C ASN A 532 14.69 -12.28 17.21
N THR A 533 13.42 -12.23 16.80
CA THR A 533 12.25 -12.53 17.65
C THR A 533 11.57 -13.81 17.17
N ALA A 534 11.55 -14.86 17.98
CA ALA A 534 10.98 -16.17 17.69
C ALA A 534 9.96 -16.58 18.77
N VAL A 535 8.66 -16.58 18.46
CA VAL A 535 7.58 -16.87 19.41
C VAL A 535 6.72 -18.01 18.87
N GLY A 536 6.94 -19.23 19.36
CA GLY A 536 6.22 -20.44 18.95
C GLY A 536 7.08 -21.69 19.02
N SER A 537 6.44 -22.88 19.03
CA SER A 537 7.16 -24.15 18.99
C SER A 537 7.89 -24.30 17.64
N GLY A 538 9.22 -24.43 17.69
CA GLY A 538 10.07 -24.47 16.50
C GLY A 538 10.03 -23.21 15.64
N ALA A 539 9.65 -22.05 16.19
CA ALA A 539 9.80 -20.78 15.47
C ALA A 539 11.29 -20.51 15.20
N LEU A 540 11.65 -20.19 13.95
CA LEU A 540 13.01 -19.85 13.52
C LEU A 540 14.08 -20.91 13.88
N LEU A 541 13.71 -22.20 13.84
CA LEU A 541 14.46 -23.33 14.42
C LEU A 541 15.94 -23.39 14.01
N VAL A 542 16.23 -23.33 12.70
CA VAL A 542 17.58 -23.62 12.16
C VAL A 542 18.43 -22.38 11.87
N ASN A 543 17.97 -21.20 12.26
CA ASN A 543 18.69 -19.95 12.00
C ASN A 543 19.98 -19.90 12.79
N SER A 544 21.13 -19.85 12.13
CA SER A 544 22.47 -19.81 12.72
C SER A 544 23.03 -18.39 12.78
N THR A 545 23.19 -17.73 11.63
CA THR A 545 23.80 -16.39 11.54
C THR A 545 22.83 -15.29 11.07
N GLY A 546 21.63 -15.67 10.58
CA GLY A 546 20.61 -14.72 10.14
C GLY A 546 20.16 -13.77 11.25
N HIS A 547 19.88 -12.51 10.91
CA HIS A 547 19.62 -11.45 11.88
C HIS A 547 18.37 -10.62 11.52
N SER A 548 17.85 -9.88 12.51
CA SER A 548 16.71 -8.97 12.34
C SER A 548 15.43 -9.66 11.83
N ASN A 549 15.22 -10.94 12.19
CA ASN A 549 14.06 -11.72 11.76
C ASN A 549 12.97 -11.76 12.84
N VAL A 550 11.70 -11.76 12.42
CA VAL A 550 10.53 -11.92 13.29
C VAL A 550 9.74 -13.14 12.86
N ALA A 551 9.66 -14.17 13.70
CA ALA A 551 8.92 -15.41 13.47
C ALA A 551 7.94 -15.67 14.63
N ILE A 552 6.64 -15.48 14.39
CA ILE A 552 5.58 -15.61 15.41
C ILE A 552 4.56 -16.65 14.95
N GLY A 553 4.62 -17.84 15.52
CA GLY A 553 3.77 -18.97 15.16
C GLY A 553 4.49 -20.32 15.29
N SER A 554 3.73 -21.40 15.39
CA SER A 554 4.31 -22.76 15.34
C SER A 554 5.00 -22.98 13.99
N ARG A 555 6.29 -23.36 14.01
CA ARG A 555 7.13 -23.57 12.83
C ARG A 555 7.16 -22.38 11.84
N ALA A 556 6.91 -21.16 12.31
CA ALA A 556 7.13 -19.95 11.51
C ALA A 556 8.62 -19.84 11.18
N LEU A 557 8.94 -19.59 9.91
CA LEU A 557 10.30 -19.41 9.40
C LEU A 557 11.26 -20.60 9.73
N LEU A 558 10.73 -21.83 9.74
CA LEU A 558 11.40 -23.03 10.27
C LEU A 558 12.80 -23.27 9.70
N ASN A 559 12.92 -23.34 8.36
CA ASN A 559 14.11 -23.82 7.65
C ASN A 559 15.10 -22.71 7.25
N ASN A 560 14.94 -21.51 7.82
CA ASN A 560 15.78 -20.35 7.54
C ASN A 560 17.13 -20.46 8.25
N THR A 561 18.23 -20.72 7.53
CA THR A 561 19.57 -20.84 8.14
C THR A 561 20.25 -19.49 8.37
N ASP A 562 20.46 -18.69 7.32
CA ASP A 562 21.38 -17.53 7.35
C ASP A 562 20.82 -16.32 6.61
N ARG A 563 19.49 -16.17 6.61
CA ARG A 563 18.78 -15.08 5.91
C ARG A 563 18.27 -14.06 6.91
N SER A 564 18.25 -12.79 6.50
CA SER A 564 17.98 -11.65 7.37
C SER A 564 16.85 -10.76 6.89
N ASN A 565 16.33 -9.95 7.80
CA ASN A 565 15.27 -8.95 7.56
C ASN A 565 13.94 -9.57 7.08
N ILE A 566 13.50 -10.65 7.73
CA ILE A 566 12.30 -11.40 7.37
C ILE A 566 11.22 -11.27 8.45
N VAL A 567 9.96 -11.14 8.04
CA VAL A 567 8.78 -11.19 8.93
C VAL A 567 7.91 -12.39 8.57
N ALA A 568 7.57 -13.23 9.54
CA ALA A 568 6.80 -14.45 9.39
C ALA A 568 5.84 -14.64 10.58
N VAL A 569 4.58 -14.21 10.42
CA VAL A 569 3.56 -14.20 11.48
C VAL A 569 2.40 -15.12 11.11
N GLY A 570 2.38 -16.32 11.67
CA GLY A 570 1.35 -17.34 11.44
C GLY A 570 1.91 -18.76 11.55
N ASP A 571 1.03 -19.76 11.73
CA ASP A 571 1.43 -21.17 11.62
C ASP A 571 2.08 -21.43 10.26
N SER A 572 3.31 -21.93 10.29
CA SER A 572 4.07 -22.34 9.11
C SER A 572 4.21 -21.23 8.04
N ALA A 573 4.19 -19.96 8.43
CA ALA A 573 4.53 -18.85 7.54
C ALA A 573 6.01 -18.92 7.14
N LEU A 574 6.35 -18.74 5.85
CA LEU A 574 7.73 -18.82 5.32
C LEU A 574 8.51 -20.10 5.72
N PHE A 575 7.81 -21.23 5.85
CA PHE A 575 8.35 -22.49 6.38
C PHE A 575 9.64 -22.98 5.69
N ASN A 576 9.74 -22.85 4.36
CA ASN A 576 10.87 -23.32 3.55
C ASN A 576 11.94 -22.26 3.21
N ASN A 577 11.81 -21.04 3.72
CA ASN A 577 12.63 -19.89 3.29
C ASN A 577 14.13 -20.13 3.51
N GLY A 578 14.95 -20.01 2.47
CA GLY A 578 16.39 -20.26 2.51
C GLY A 578 16.83 -21.65 2.01
N ILE A 579 15.90 -22.59 1.76
CA ILE A 579 16.25 -23.91 1.23
C ILE A 579 16.83 -23.76 -0.19
N GLY A 580 18.06 -24.26 -0.38
CA GLY A 580 18.76 -24.25 -1.66
C GLY A 580 19.40 -22.90 -2.05
N ALA A 581 19.21 -21.84 -1.26
CA ALA A 581 19.80 -20.54 -1.53
C ALA A 581 21.33 -20.56 -1.33
N THR A 582 22.10 -20.13 -2.33
CA THR A 582 23.58 -20.12 -2.33
C THR A 582 24.17 -18.73 -2.19
N TYR A 583 23.43 -17.68 -2.55
CA TYR A 583 23.85 -16.28 -2.44
C TYR A 583 23.21 -15.60 -1.23
N SER A 584 23.87 -14.59 -0.66
CA SER A 584 23.41 -13.90 0.56
C SER A 584 22.13 -13.07 0.39
N PHE A 585 21.78 -12.68 -0.84
CA PHE A 585 20.58 -11.88 -1.14
C PHE A 585 19.31 -12.72 -1.34
N GLU A 586 19.43 -13.99 -1.72
CA GLU A 586 18.29 -14.88 -1.95
C GLU A 586 17.49 -15.09 -0.66
N SER A 587 16.16 -15.17 -0.77
CA SER A 587 15.23 -15.41 0.35
C SER A 587 15.26 -14.34 1.46
N THR A 588 15.82 -13.15 1.20
CA THR A 588 15.84 -12.00 2.13
C THR A 588 14.67 -11.04 1.90
N GLY A 589 14.34 -10.21 2.89
CA GLY A 589 13.34 -9.14 2.78
C GLY A 589 11.89 -9.61 2.63
N ASN A 590 11.61 -10.89 2.89
CA ASN A 590 10.27 -11.45 2.76
C ASN A 590 9.39 -11.09 3.97
N THR A 591 8.12 -10.76 3.72
CA THR A 591 7.10 -10.49 4.75
C THR A 591 5.91 -11.42 4.53
N ALA A 592 5.57 -12.23 5.53
CA ALA A 592 4.46 -13.16 5.52
C ALA A 592 3.61 -12.99 6.79
N VAL A 593 2.32 -12.68 6.64
CA VAL A 593 1.38 -12.47 7.76
C VAL A 593 0.08 -13.24 7.49
N GLY A 594 0.00 -14.45 8.02
CA GLY A 594 -1.08 -15.42 7.84
C GLY A 594 -0.58 -16.86 8.00
N SER A 595 -1.49 -17.80 8.30
CA SER A 595 -1.10 -19.22 8.28
C SER A 595 -0.77 -19.64 6.85
N LYS A 596 0.40 -20.26 6.69
CA LYS A 596 0.97 -20.76 5.43
C LYS A 596 1.14 -19.69 4.33
N SER A 597 1.18 -18.40 4.68
CA SER A 597 1.63 -17.35 3.77
C SER A 597 3.08 -17.60 3.37
N LEU A 598 3.39 -17.57 2.06
CA LEU A 598 4.73 -17.88 1.52
C LEU A 598 5.31 -19.26 1.97
N PHE A 599 4.47 -20.27 2.24
CA PHE A 599 4.91 -21.57 2.77
C PHE A 599 6.00 -22.27 1.95
N ALA A 600 5.88 -22.28 0.62
CA ALA A 600 6.80 -22.97 -0.29
C ALA A 600 8.07 -22.19 -0.63
N ASN A 601 8.24 -20.95 -0.14
CA ASN A 601 9.31 -20.06 -0.60
C ASN A 601 10.68 -20.65 -0.32
N THR A 602 11.51 -20.83 -1.36
CA THR A 602 12.86 -21.41 -1.25
C THR A 602 13.90 -20.31 -1.36
N THR A 603 13.99 -19.64 -2.52
CA THR A 603 14.98 -18.59 -2.81
C THR A 603 14.36 -17.23 -3.18
N GLY A 604 13.06 -17.16 -3.44
CA GLY A 604 12.36 -15.93 -3.83
C GLY A 604 12.49 -14.83 -2.78
N LEU A 605 12.76 -13.59 -3.20
CA LEU A 605 13.13 -12.47 -2.32
C LEU A 605 12.21 -11.24 -2.44
N ALA A 606 12.19 -10.41 -1.40
CA ALA A 606 11.39 -9.19 -1.28
C ALA A 606 9.87 -9.37 -1.56
N ASN A 607 9.33 -10.55 -1.26
CA ASN A 607 7.89 -10.83 -1.39
C ASN A 607 7.12 -10.38 -0.15
N THR A 608 5.96 -9.76 -0.33
CA THR A 608 5.01 -9.41 0.74
C THR A 608 3.73 -10.21 0.57
N ALA A 609 3.33 -10.97 1.59
CA ALA A 609 2.17 -11.85 1.57
C ALA A 609 1.35 -11.71 2.86
N VAL A 610 0.12 -11.22 2.78
CA VAL A 610 -0.74 -10.93 3.94
C VAL A 610 -2.11 -11.54 3.71
N GLY A 611 -2.46 -12.57 4.51
CA GLY A 611 -3.72 -13.30 4.42
C GLY A 611 -3.52 -14.82 4.43
N TYR A 612 -4.59 -15.56 4.76
CA TYR A 612 -4.55 -17.02 4.78
C TYR A 612 -4.24 -17.60 3.39
N LEU A 613 -3.20 -18.46 3.33
CA LEU A 613 -2.67 -19.06 2.10
C LEU A 613 -2.30 -18.05 0.98
N SER A 614 -2.04 -16.78 1.33
CA SER A 614 -1.53 -15.79 0.37
C SER A 614 -0.15 -16.20 -0.16
N LEU A 615 0.03 -16.26 -1.48
CA LEU A 615 1.32 -16.54 -2.12
C LEU A 615 1.97 -17.87 -1.68
N THR A 616 1.15 -18.90 -1.39
CA THR A 616 1.62 -20.11 -0.69
C THR A 616 2.56 -21.01 -1.51
N ASN A 617 2.38 -21.11 -2.84
CA ASN A 617 3.18 -22.00 -3.70
C ASN A 617 4.46 -21.34 -4.25
N ASN A 618 4.75 -20.08 -3.89
CA ASN A 618 5.91 -19.36 -4.41
C ASN A 618 7.18 -20.08 -3.99
N THR A 619 8.10 -20.33 -4.92
CA THR A 619 9.39 -20.97 -4.64
C THR A 619 10.52 -19.98 -4.89
N THR A 620 10.65 -19.51 -6.14
CA THR A 620 11.73 -18.61 -6.57
C THR A 620 11.24 -17.24 -7.04
N GLY A 621 9.92 -17.00 -7.11
CA GLY A 621 9.36 -15.72 -7.53
C GLY A 621 9.77 -14.56 -6.61
N GLU A 622 10.10 -13.39 -7.18
CA GLU A 622 10.62 -12.21 -6.46
C GLU A 622 9.67 -11.01 -6.52
N ARG A 623 9.75 -10.11 -5.53
CA ARG A 623 9.08 -8.79 -5.49
C ARG A 623 7.55 -8.83 -5.64
N ASN A 624 6.91 -9.96 -5.35
CA ASN A 624 5.45 -10.08 -5.42
C ASN A 624 4.79 -9.48 -4.18
N THR A 625 3.65 -8.81 -4.35
CA THR A 625 2.81 -8.28 -3.27
C THR A 625 1.43 -8.92 -3.32
N ALA A 626 1.08 -9.73 -2.32
CA ALA A 626 -0.18 -10.45 -2.21
C ALA A 626 -0.90 -10.06 -0.90
N LEU A 627 -2.09 -9.47 -0.99
CA LEU A 627 -2.90 -9.02 0.16
C LEU A 627 -4.33 -9.53 0.00
N GLY A 628 -4.65 -10.65 0.67
CA GLY A 628 -5.97 -11.26 0.61
C GLY A 628 -6.01 -12.73 1.01
N TYR A 629 -7.22 -13.24 1.20
CA TYR A 629 -7.47 -14.68 1.33
C TYR A 629 -7.27 -15.36 -0.02
N ILE A 630 -6.32 -16.31 -0.09
CA ILE A 630 -5.99 -17.07 -1.31
C ILE A 630 -5.66 -16.13 -2.49
N SER A 631 -4.96 -15.02 -2.23
CA SER A 631 -4.40 -14.14 -3.26
C SER A 631 -3.09 -14.73 -3.81
N MET A 632 -2.94 -14.79 -5.13
CA MET A 632 -1.73 -15.26 -5.84
C MET A 632 -1.26 -16.66 -5.42
N TYR A 633 -2.21 -17.59 -5.22
CA TYR A 633 -1.99 -18.88 -4.56
C TYR A 633 -1.03 -19.82 -5.30
N ASP A 634 -1.20 -19.98 -6.63
CA ASP A 634 -0.45 -20.93 -7.46
C ASP A 634 0.88 -20.40 -8.04
N ASN A 635 1.26 -19.16 -7.70
CA ASN A 635 2.50 -18.57 -8.19
C ASN A 635 3.69 -19.35 -7.67
N THR A 636 4.60 -19.76 -8.55
CA THR A 636 5.81 -20.53 -8.21
C THR A 636 7.06 -19.70 -8.53
N THR A 637 7.19 -19.25 -9.77
CA THR A 637 8.34 -18.47 -10.28
C THR A 637 7.96 -17.06 -10.74
N GLY A 638 6.66 -16.76 -10.89
CA GLY A 638 6.19 -15.45 -11.31
C GLY A 638 6.65 -14.34 -10.38
N SER A 639 6.97 -13.18 -10.94
CA SER A 639 7.70 -12.11 -10.24
C SER A 639 7.16 -10.71 -10.53
N ALA A 640 7.40 -9.78 -9.61
CA ALA A 640 6.95 -8.38 -9.65
C ALA A 640 5.42 -8.20 -9.77
N ASN A 641 4.62 -9.19 -9.37
CA ASN A 641 3.16 -9.12 -9.44
C ASN A 641 2.56 -8.43 -8.20
N VAL A 642 1.40 -7.80 -8.35
CA VAL A 642 0.59 -7.23 -7.27
C VAL A 642 -0.81 -7.88 -7.31
N ALA A 643 -1.27 -8.42 -6.19
CA ALA A 643 -2.56 -9.08 -6.05
C ALA A 643 -3.24 -8.66 -4.73
N ILE A 644 -4.18 -7.72 -4.79
CA ILE A 644 -4.89 -7.16 -3.64
C ILE A 644 -6.38 -7.52 -3.75
N GLY A 645 -6.82 -8.48 -2.94
CA GLY A 645 -8.21 -8.95 -2.89
C GLY A 645 -8.34 -10.46 -2.74
N GLN A 646 -9.54 -10.91 -2.35
CA GLN A 646 -9.87 -12.34 -2.27
C GLN A 646 -9.80 -12.99 -3.67
N TYR A 647 -9.01 -14.05 -3.82
CA TYR A 647 -8.74 -14.74 -5.09
C TYR A 647 -8.15 -13.85 -6.20
N ALA A 648 -7.51 -12.72 -5.86
CA ALA A 648 -6.80 -11.90 -6.85
C ALA A 648 -5.60 -12.68 -7.42
N LEU A 649 -5.48 -12.72 -8.75
CA LEU A 649 -4.40 -13.37 -9.51
C LEU A 649 -4.15 -14.84 -9.10
N VAL A 650 -5.20 -15.58 -8.71
CA VAL A 650 -5.04 -16.84 -7.96
C VAL A 650 -4.25 -17.92 -8.70
N SER A 651 -4.52 -18.13 -10.01
CA SER A 651 -3.92 -19.20 -10.82
C SER A 651 -2.71 -18.76 -11.65
N ASN A 652 -2.06 -17.63 -11.35
CA ASN A 652 -0.82 -17.26 -12.03
C ASN A 652 0.34 -18.10 -11.53
N THR A 653 1.00 -18.86 -12.40
CA THR A 653 2.14 -19.74 -12.07
C THR A 653 3.51 -19.09 -12.28
N SER A 654 3.82 -18.62 -13.50
CA SER A 654 5.12 -17.99 -13.85
C SER A 654 5.04 -16.56 -14.39
N GLY A 655 3.84 -15.98 -14.49
CA GLY A 655 3.63 -14.65 -15.09
C GLY A 655 4.30 -13.49 -14.36
N TYR A 656 4.63 -12.43 -15.10
CA TYR A 656 5.45 -11.30 -14.65
C TYR A 656 4.72 -9.94 -14.75
N ALA A 657 4.96 -9.08 -13.77
CA ALA A 657 4.49 -7.68 -13.73
C ALA A 657 2.98 -7.49 -13.95
N ASN A 658 2.16 -8.38 -13.38
CA ASN A 658 0.70 -8.23 -13.39
C ASN A 658 0.21 -7.47 -12.16
N VAL A 659 -0.82 -6.65 -12.31
CA VAL A 659 -1.49 -5.90 -11.23
C VAL A 659 -2.96 -6.29 -11.17
N ALA A 660 -3.38 -6.98 -10.12
CA ALA A 660 -4.75 -7.38 -9.84
C ALA A 660 -5.22 -6.72 -8.52
N ILE A 661 -6.20 -5.82 -8.58
CA ILE A 661 -6.73 -5.09 -7.41
C ILE A 661 -8.26 -5.17 -7.42
N GLY A 662 -8.80 -6.08 -6.61
CA GLY A 662 -10.23 -6.38 -6.53
C GLY A 662 -10.46 -7.85 -6.15
N SER A 663 -11.67 -8.19 -5.68
CA SER A 663 -12.03 -9.62 -5.56
C SER A 663 -12.08 -10.22 -6.96
N ARG A 664 -11.50 -11.42 -7.11
CA ARG A 664 -11.52 -12.19 -8.36
C ARG A 664 -10.94 -11.48 -9.61
N ALA A 665 -10.12 -10.45 -9.44
CA ALA A 665 -9.36 -9.88 -10.55
C ALA A 665 -8.32 -10.89 -11.06
N LEU A 666 -8.24 -11.10 -12.38
CA LEU A 666 -7.30 -12.04 -13.04
C LEU A 666 -7.29 -13.48 -12.49
N VAL A 667 -8.45 -14.04 -12.16
CA VAL A 667 -8.55 -15.40 -11.58
C VAL A 667 -7.90 -16.47 -12.45
N SER A 668 -8.25 -16.53 -13.75
CA SER A 668 -7.85 -17.63 -14.63
C SER A 668 -6.49 -17.44 -15.35
N SER A 669 -5.65 -16.53 -14.85
CA SER A 669 -4.49 -16.00 -15.58
C SER A 669 -3.19 -16.79 -15.37
N SER A 670 -3.12 -18.01 -15.93
CA SER A 670 -1.88 -18.82 -15.95
C SER A 670 -0.85 -18.25 -16.93
N ASP A 671 0.36 -17.95 -16.42
CA ASP A 671 1.57 -17.59 -17.18
C ASP A 671 1.47 -16.36 -18.09
N ARG A 672 0.48 -15.49 -17.85
CA ARG A 672 0.31 -14.22 -18.58
C ARG A 672 1.09 -13.10 -17.90
N SER A 673 1.46 -12.07 -18.66
CA SER A 673 2.35 -11.00 -18.19
C SER A 673 1.94 -9.61 -18.65
N ASN A 674 2.34 -8.59 -17.89
CA ASN A 674 2.06 -7.18 -18.13
C ASN A 674 0.56 -6.83 -18.14
N LEU A 675 -0.24 -7.50 -17.30
CA LEU A 675 -1.68 -7.24 -17.18
C LEU A 675 -1.99 -6.24 -16.08
N VAL A 676 -3.02 -5.42 -16.27
CA VAL A 676 -3.57 -4.53 -15.23
C VAL A 676 -5.07 -4.79 -15.11
N ALA A 677 -5.56 -5.09 -13.91
CA ALA A 677 -6.95 -5.41 -13.61
C ALA A 677 -7.37 -4.79 -12.27
N VAL A 678 -8.10 -3.69 -12.31
CA VAL A 678 -8.52 -2.92 -11.14
C VAL A 678 -10.05 -2.87 -11.07
N GLY A 679 -10.65 -3.68 -10.21
CA GLY A 679 -12.09 -3.82 -10.03
C GLY A 679 -12.49 -5.26 -9.72
N ASP A 680 -13.70 -5.45 -9.15
CA ASP A 680 -14.26 -6.79 -8.98
C ASP A 680 -14.38 -7.51 -10.33
N SER A 681 -13.84 -8.72 -10.40
CA SER A 681 -13.90 -9.60 -11.58
C SER A 681 -13.34 -8.97 -12.87
N ALA A 682 -12.41 -8.02 -12.78
CA ALA A 682 -11.71 -7.48 -13.96
C ALA A 682 -10.80 -8.56 -14.59
N LEU A 683 -10.86 -8.70 -15.92
CA LEU A 683 -10.14 -9.72 -16.70
C LEU A 683 -10.27 -11.16 -16.13
N TYR A 684 -11.47 -11.53 -15.65
CA TYR A 684 -11.71 -12.77 -14.90
C TYR A 684 -11.26 -14.04 -15.65
N ASN A 685 -11.62 -14.19 -16.93
CA ASN A 685 -11.28 -15.36 -17.77
C ASN A 685 -9.91 -15.26 -18.48
N ASN A 686 -9.13 -14.19 -18.29
CA ASN A 686 -8.01 -13.86 -19.16
C ASN A 686 -6.90 -14.91 -19.10
N GLY A 687 -6.67 -15.65 -20.20
CA GLY A 687 -5.76 -16.79 -20.29
C GLY A 687 -6.44 -18.14 -20.50
N VAL A 688 -7.78 -18.23 -20.36
CA VAL A 688 -8.53 -19.49 -20.58
C VAL A 688 -8.39 -19.94 -22.04
N GLY A 689 -7.84 -21.14 -22.24
CA GLY A 689 -7.64 -21.74 -23.56
C GLY A 689 -6.43 -21.22 -24.34
N ALA A 690 -5.66 -20.28 -23.79
CA ALA A 690 -4.51 -19.67 -24.46
C ALA A 690 -3.28 -20.60 -24.47
N THR A 691 -2.92 -21.13 -25.64
CA THR A 691 -1.82 -22.08 -25.85
C THR A 691 -0.45 -21.45 -26.10
N PHE A 692 -0.38 -20.17 -26.47
CA PHE A 692 0.87 -19.46 -26.78
C PHE A 692 1.15 -18.34 -25.78
N SER A 693 2.43 -18.00 -25.61
CA SER A 693 2.89 -16.97 -24.65
C SER A 693 2.59 -15.52 -25.05
N PHE A 694 2.09 -15.28 -26.27
CA PHE A 694 1.69 -13.97 -26.78
C PHE A 694 0.18 -13.71 -26.71
N GLU A 695 -0.62 -14.72 -26.35
CA GLU A 695 -2.06 -14.61 -26.15
C GLU A 695 -2.38 -14.13 -24.72
N ALA A 696 -3.44 -13.34 -24.57
CA ALA A 696 -3.94 -12.85 -23.29
C ALA A 696 -2.92 -12.08 -22.42
N ILE A 697 -2.07 -11.27 -23.07
CA ILE A 697 -1.07 -10.39 -22.42
C ILE A 697 -1.35 -8.90 -22.70
N ARG A 698 -0.68 -8.01 -21.95
CA ARG A 698 -0.71 -6.54 -22.16
C ARG A 698 -2.11 -5.88 -22.07
N ASN A 699 -3.13 -6.57 -21.57
CA ASN A 699 -4.45 -5.99 -21.34
C ASN A 699 -4.46 -5.12 -20.08
N THR A 700 -5.05 -3.93 -20.18
CA THR A 700 -5.39 -3.03 -19.07
C THR A 700 -6.91 -2.99 -18.90
N ALA A 701 -7.40 -3.18 -17.68
CA ALA A 701 -8.82 -3.20 -17.34
C ALA A 701 -9.05 -2.46 -16.01
N VAL A 702 -9.83 -1.38 -16.02
CA VAL A 702 -10.10 -0.54 -14.84
C VAL A 702 -11.61 -0.32 -14.70
N GLY A 703 -12.26 -1.13 -13.87
CA GLY A 703 -13.69 -1.13 -13.63
C GLY A 703 -14.19 -2.53 -13.25
N SER A 704 -15.30 -2.62 -12.51
CA SER A 704 -15.91 -3.93 -12.26
C SER A 704 -16.31 -4.59 -13.57
N LYS A 705 -15.91 -5.86 -13.74
CA LYS A 705 -16.15 -6.68 -14.94
C LYS A 705 -15.63 -6.07 -16.24
N ALA A 706 -14.66 -5.15 -16.19
CA ALA A 706 -13.94 -4.69 -17.37
C ALA A 706 -13.15 -5.88 -17.98
N GLY A 707 -13.33 -6.14 -19.28
CA GLY A 707 -12.73 -7.28 -19.97
C GLY A 707 -13.09 -8.66 -19.40
N TYR A 708 -14.25 -8.81 -18.72
CA TYR A 708 -14.60 -10.02 -17.97
C TYR A 708 -14.46 -11.33 -18.77
N SER A 709 -14.90 -11.31 -20.03
CA SER A 709 -14.92 -12.49 -20.90
C SER A 709 -13.62 -12.73 -21.69
N SER A 710 -12.58 -11.91 -21.50
CA SER A 710 -11.28 -12.05 -22.18
C SER A 710 -10.76 -13.47 -22.02
N THR A 711 -10.44 -14.18 -23.11
CA THR A 711 -9.85 -15.52 -23.08
C THR A 711 -8.45 -15.53 -23.67
N THR A 712 -8.30 -15.05 -24.90
CA THR A 712 -7.03 -14.99 -25.67
C THR A 712 -6.69 -13.57 -26.14
N ALA A 713 -7.66 -12.65 -26.11
CA ALA A 713 -7.55 -11.23 -26.48
C ALA A 713 -6.30 -10.55 -25.89
N SER A 714 -5.56 -9.77 -26.69
CA SER A 714 -4.25 -9.23 -26.30
C SER A 714 -4.11 -7.72 -26.57
N GLY A 715 -3.40 -7.00 -25.68
CA GLY A 715 -3.08 -5.57 -25.87
C GLY A 715 -4.23 -4.57 -25.73
N ASN A 716 -5.37 -4.96 -25.15
CA ASN A 716 -6.57 -4.11 -25.05
C ASN A 716 -6.51 -3.15 -23.85
N THR A 717 -7.17 -2.00 -23.94
CA THR A 717 -7.37 -1.03 -22.85
C THR A 717 -8.86 -0.82 -22.57
N PHE A 718 -9.35 -1.32 -21.44
CA PHE A 718 -10.74 -1.22 -20.99
C PHE A 718 -10.83 -0.35 -19.74
N MET A 719 -11.60 0.73 -19.75
CA MET A 719 -11.76 1.65 -18.61
C MET A 719 -13.22 2.06 -18.43
N GLY A 720 -13.78 1.80 -17.25
CA GLY A 720 -15.20 1.91 -16.93
C GLY A 720 -15.81 0.54 -16.61
N ALA A 721 -16.84 0.50 -15.77
CA ALA A 721 -17.54 -0.76 -15.47
C ALA A 721 -18.17 -1.34 -16.75
N TYR A 722 -18.05 -2.65 -16.92
CA TYR A 722 -18.49 -3.39 -18.11
C TYR A 722 -17.87 -2.94 -19.45
N SER A 723 -16.75 -2.20 -19.45
CA SER A 723 -16.01 -1.91 -20.68
C SER A 723 -15.38 -3.19 -21.25
N GLY A 724 -15.57 -3.44 -22.55
CA GLY A 724 -15.07 -4.67 -23.20
C GLY A 724 -15.62 -5.98 -22.62
N TYR A 725 -16.82 -5.97 -22.00
CA TYR A 725 -17.33 -7.08 -21.17
C TYR A 725 -17.32 -8.45 -21.87
N SER A 726 -17.67 -8.51 -23.16
CA SER A 726 -17.84 -9.76 -23.92
C SER A 726 -16.62 -10.16 -24.77
N THR A 727 -15.56 -9.33 -24.84
CA THR A 727 -14.41 -9.57 -25.72
C THR A 727 -13.73 -10.88 -25.34
N THR A 728 -13.60 -11.82 -26.26
CA THR A 728 -12.94 -13.11 -26.03
C THR A 728 -11.53 -13.15 -26.62
N SER A 729 -11.39 -12.80 -27.90
CA SER A 729 -10.13 -12.94 -28.66
C SER A 729 -9.61 -11.67 -29.33
N GLY A 730 -10.40 -10.57 -29.35
CA GLY A 730 -10.00 -9.37 -30.09
C GLY A 730 -8.76 -8.65 -29.54
N GLU A 731 -7.92 -8.10 -30.40
CA GLU A 731 -6.67 -7.43 -30.06
C GLU A 731 -6.67 -5.89 -30.24
N VAL A 732 -5.82 -5.22 -29.47
CA VAL A 732 -5.47 -3.78 -29.58
C VAL A 732 -6.68 -2.82 -29.48
N ASN A 733 -7.80 -3.23 -28.89
CA ASN A 733 -8.97 -2.38 -28.73
C ASN A 733 -8.86 -1.44 -27.52
N THR A 734 -9.34 -0.19 -27.64
CA THR A 734 -9.39 0.79 -26.55
C THR A 734 -10.84 1.20 -26.26
N ALA A 735 -11.42 0.75 -25.15
CA ALA A 735 -12.77 1.11 -24.72
C ALA A 735 -12.76 1.91 -23.40
N ILE A 736 -13.15 3.18 -23.45
CA ILE A 736 -13.13 4.11 -22.29
C ILE A 736 -14.54 4.68 -22.09
N GLY A 737 -15.30 4.09 -21.16
CA GLY A 737 -16.65 4.48 -20.81
C GLY A 737 -17.42 3.35 -20.12
N HIS A 738 -18.49 3.70 -19.41
CA HIS A 738 -19.44 2.71 -18.90
C HIS A 738 -20.08 1.96 -20.07
N SER A 739 -20.00 0.63 -20.04
CA SER A 739 -20.45 -0.26 -21.13
C SER A 739 -19.96 0.13 -22.54
N ALA A 740 -18.80 0.80 -22.65
CA ALA A 740 -18.15 0.98 -23.94
C ALA A 740 -17.72 -0.39 -24.49
N PHE A 741 -17.98 -0.65 -25.77
CA PHE A 741 -17.54 -1.88 -26.45
C PHE A 741 -18.07 -3.18 -25.78
N PHE A 742 -19.34 -3.15 -25.32
CA PHE A 742 -19.90 -4.17 -24.42
C PHE A 742 -20.02 -5.58 -25.03
N THR A 743 -20.52 -5.72 -26.27
CA THR A 743 -20.79 -7.03 -26.89
C THR A 743 -19.67 -7.55 -27.79
N ASN A 744 -18.56 -6.82 -27.97
CA ASN A 744 -17.50 -7.24 -28.91
C ASN A 744 -17.03 -8.64 -28.55
N SER A 745 -16.88 -9.54 -29.52
CA SER A 745 -16.31 -10.87 -29.27
C SER A 745 -14.90 -10.97 -29.86
N THR A 746 -14.74 -10.58 -31.12
CA THR A 746 -13.53 -10.85 -31.91
C THR A 746 -13.08 -9.68 -32.79
N GLY A 747 -13.69 -8.49 -32.67
CA GLY A 747 -13.26 -7.32 -33.45
C GLY A 747 -11.96 -6.72 -32.89
N ASP A 748 -11.07 -6.29 -33.80
CA ASP A 748 -9.71 -5.81 -33.53
C ASP A 748 -9.53 -4.32 -33.84
N GLU A 749 -8.50 -3.70 -33.24
CA GLU A 749 -8.05 -2.32 -33.49
C GLU A 749 -9.13 -1.22 -33.30
N ASN A 750 -10.21 -1.49 -32.57
CA ASN A 750 -11.29 -0.53 -32.36
C ASN A 750 -11.00 0.45 -31.21
N THR A 751 -11.37 1.72 -31.39
CA THR A 751 -11.37 2.76 -30.35
C THR A 751 -12.81 3.15 -30.02
N ALA A 752 -13.19 3.12 -28.75
CA ALA A 752 -14.55 3.38 -28.25
C ALA A 752 -14.52 4.25 -26.98
N VAL A 753 -14.54 5.58 -27.14
CA VAL A 753 -14.42 6.55 -26.04
C VAL A 753 -15.76 7.25 -25.80
N GLY A 754 -16.48 6.83 -24.77
CA GLY A 754 -17.77 7.41 -24.35
C GLY A 754 -18.69 6.39 -23.67
N ASP A 755 -19.65 6.89 -22.90
CA ASP A 755 -20.76 6.10 -22.35
C ASP A 755 -21.50 5.37 -23.50
N ILE A 756 -21.53 4.04 -23.43
CA ILE A 756 -22.23 3.17 -24.39
C ILE A 756 -21.76 3.44 -25.86
N ALA A 757 -20.48 3.78 -26.06
CA ALA A 757 -19.86 3.89 -27.38
C ALA A 757 -19.54 2.50 -27.96
N LEU A 758 -19.76 2.31 -29.27
CA LEU A 758 -19.50 1.06 -30.02
C LEU A 758 -20.08 -0.20 -29.34
N TYR A 759 -21.27 -0.05 -28.73
CA TYR A 759 -21.83 -1.00 -27.76
C TYR A 759 -22.14 -2.38 -28.35
N ALA A 760 -22.77 -2.42 -29.53
CA ALA A 760 -23.29 -3.62 -30.17
C ALA A 760 -22.31 -4.33 -31.12
N ASN A 761 -21.02 -3.97 -31.10
CA ASN A 761 -20.00 -4.63 -31.92
C ASN A 761 -19.92 -6.11 -31.58
N SER A 762 -19.68 -6.96 -32.57
CA SER A 762 -19.36 -8.37 -32.38
C SER A 762 -18.05 -8.70 -33.10
N THR A 763 -17.93 -8.28 -34.35
CA THR A 763 -16.83 -8.63 -35.27
C THR A 763 -16.36 -7.45 -36.13
N GLY A 764 -16.83 -6.22 -35.87
CA GLY A 764 -16.35 -5.04 -36.58
C GLY A 764 -14.92 -4.67 -36.16
N GLU A 765 -14.07 -4.32 -37.11
CA GLU A 765 -12.64 -4.04 -36.92
C GLU A 765 -12.31 -2.57 -37.27
N GLN A 766 -11.24 -2.02 -36.70
CA GLN A 766 -10.69 -0.69 -37.05
C GLN A 766 -11.70 0.48 -36.92
N ASN A 767 -12.75 0.35 -36.09
CA ASN A 767 -13.72 1.42 -35.89
C ASN A 767 -13.27 2.43 -34.82
N THR A 768 -13.42 3.73 -35.08
CA THR A 768 -13.17 4.81 -34.12
C THR A 768 -14.48 5.49 -33.73
N ALA A 769 -15.01 5.17 -32.55
CA ALA A 769 -16.20 5.75 -31.95
C ALA A 769 -15.81 6.68 -30.78
N ILE A 770 -16.00 7.99 -30.92
CA ILE A 770 -15.69 8.98 -29.88
C ILE A 770 -16.93 9.83 -29.60
N GLY A 771 -17.58 9.60 -28.46
CA GLY A 771 -18.80 10.26 -28.03
C GLY A 771 -19.85 9.26 -27.52
N ARG A 772 -20.73 9.73 -26.63
CA ARG A 772 -21.82 8.90 -26.09
C ARG A 772 -22.68 8.34 -27.23
N ARG A 773 -22.85 7.01 -27.26
CA ARG A 773 -23.60 6.27 -28.30
C ARG A 773 -23.13 6.48 -29.75
N ALA A 774 -21.88 6.90 -29.97
CA ALA A 774 -21.27 6.83 -31.29
C ALA A 774 -21.14 5.36 -31.73
N LEU A 775 -21.48 5.05 -32.99
CA LEU A 775 -21.48 3.69 -33.56
C LEU A 775 -22.23 2.64 -32.71
N TYR A 776 -23.31 3.05 -32.02
CA TYR A 776 -24.00 2.24 -31.01
C TYR A 776 -24.41 0.84 -31.51
N SER A 777 -25.03 0.76 -32.69
CA SER A 777 -25.59 -0.47 -33.27
C SER A 777 -24.62 -1.27 -34.16
N ASN A 778 -23.36 -0.82 -34.30
CA ASN A 778 -22.41 -1.36 -35.27
C ASN A 778 -22.00 -2.78 -34.89
N ALA A 779 -22.54 -3.80 -35.54
CA ALA A 779 -22.26 -5.21 -35.22
C ALA A 779 -21.03 -5.75 -35.97
N ALA A 780 -21.01 -5.57 -37.30
CA ALA A 780 -20.00 -6.13 -38.19
C ALA A 780 -19.45 -5.12 -39.22
N GLY A 781 -19.75 -3.84 -39.06
CA GLY A 781 -19.13 -2.79 -39.88
C GLY A 781 -17.69 -2.54 -39.46
N SER A 782 -16.78 -2.41 -40.42
CA SER A 782 -15.34 -2.16 -40.17
C SER A 782 -14.85 -0.84 -40.76
N GLY A 783 -13.81 -0.26 -40.16
CA GLY A 783 -13.16 0.97 -40.61
C GLY A 783 -14.00 2.24 -40.47
N ASN A 784 -15.04 2.25 -39.63
CA ASN A 784 -15.92 3.42 -39.48
C ASN A 784 -15.39 4.40 -38.42
N THR A 785 -15.37 5.70 -38.72
CA THR A 785 -15.00 6.79 -37.80
C THR A 785 -16.23 7.62 -37.43
N GLY A 786 -16.82 7.36 -36.25
CA GLY A 786 -17.93 8.11 -35.67
C GLY A 786 -17.47 9.01 -34.52
N ILE A 787 -17.35 10.33 -34.74
CA ILE A 787 -16.90 11.30 -33.73
C ILE A 787 -18.02 12.32 -33.46
N GLY A 788 -18.67 12.22 -32.30
CA GLY A 788 -19.75 13.09 -31.87
C GLY A 788 -20.84 12.36 -31.07
N LEU A 789 -21.76 13.13 -30.48
CA LEU A 789 -22.94 12.54 -29.83
C LEU A 789 -23.78 11.80 -30.88
N SER A 790 -23.88 10.47 -30.74
CA SER A 790 -24.65 9.60 -31.62
C SER A 790 -24.30 9.70 -33.12
N ALA A 791 -23.03 9.98 -33.44
CA ALA A 791 -22.53 9.82 -34.82
C ALA A 791 -22.59 8.34 -35.24
N LEU A 792 -23.03 8.06 -36.49
CA LEU A 792 -23.18 6.71 -37.05
C LEU A 792 -24.02 5.74 -36.17
N HIS A 793 -25.00 6.27 -35.42
CA HIS A 793 -25.68 5.56 -34.34
C HIS A 793 -26.28 4.19 -34.74
N ASN A 794 -27.02 4.15 -35.85
CA ASN A 794 -27.74 2.96 -36.30
C ASN A 794 -26.94 2.06 -37.27
N ASN A 795 -25.66 2.36 -37.54
CA ASN A 795 -24.87 1.56 -38.49
C ASN A 795 -24.87 0.11 -38.01
N LEU A 796 -25.13 -0.86 -38.89
CA LEU A 796 -25.23 -2.28 -38.53
C LEU A 796 -24.07 -3.07 -39.14
N SER A 797 -23.86 -2.88 -40.44
CA SER A 797 -22.80 -3.55 -41.22
C SER A 797 -22.17 -2.65 -42.28
N GLY A 798 -22.42 -1.33 -42.26
CA GLY A 798 -21.77 -0.40 -43.17
C GLY A 798 -20.28 -0.26 -42.87
N TYR A 799 -19.44 -0.14 -43.91
CA TYR A 799 -17.97 -0.07 -43.77
C TYR A 799 -17.36 1.23 -44.33
N SER A 800 -16.20 1.61 -43.77
CA SER A 800 -15.40 2.77 -44.18
C SER A 800 -16.16 4.11 -44.19
N ASN A 801 -17.10 4.31 -43.26
CA ASN A 801 -17.86 5.56 -43.14
C ASN A 801 -17.23 6.52 -42.14
N VAL A 802 -17.18 7.81 -42.47
CA VAL A 802 -16.70 8.90 -41.60
C VAL A 802 -17.87 9.81 -41.24
N GLY A 803 -18.31 9.78 -39.98
CA GLY A 803 -19.34 10.66 -39.42
C GLY A 803 -18.76 11.51 -38.29
N VAL A 804 -18.51 12.80 -38.54
CA VAL A 804 -17.91 13.74 -37.58
C VAL A 804 -18.87 14.89 -37.32
N GLY A 805 -19.55 14.87 -36.18
CA GLY A 805 -20.58 15.84 -35.78
C GLY A 805 -21.64 15.23 -34.89
N ILE A 806 -22.52 16.06 -34.31
CA ILE A 806 -23.70 15.57 -33.60
C ILE A 806 -24.65 14.95 -34.64
N SER A 807 -25.05 13.70 -34.41
CA SER A 807 -25.97 12.94 -35.27
C SER A 807 -25.59 12.85 -36.76
N ALA A 808 -24.30 13.02 -37.11
CA ALA A 808 -23.81 12.75 -38.46
C ALA A 808 -24.04 11.27 -38.81
N LEU A 809 -24.67 11.00 -39.96
CA LEU A 809 -25.07 9.64 -40.39
C LEU A 809 -25.92 8.86 -39.37
N TYR A 810 -26.77 9.54 -38.59
CA TYR A 810 -27.55 8.91 -37.51
C TYR A 810 -28.35 7.68 -37.96
N HIS A 811 -29.04 7.74 -39.12
CA HIS A 811 -29.85 6.63 -39.64
C HIS A 811 -29.13 5.69 -40.63
N ASN A 812 -27.81 5.81 -40.81
CA ASN A 812 -27.07 4.84 -41.63
C ASN A 812 -27.25 3.44 -41.04
N THR A 813 -27.54 2.44 -41.87
CA THR A 813 -27.62 1.02 -41.47
C THR A 813 -26.60 0.17 -42.22
N THR A 814 -26.47 0.37 -43.54
CA THR A 814 -25.64 -0.46 -44.42
C THR A 814 -25.01 0.32 -45.59
N ALA A 815 -24.94 1.66 -45.51
CA ALA A 815 -24.19 2.45 -46.49
C ALA A 815 -22.69 2.34 -46.22
N ASN A 816 -21.89 2.49 -47.28
CA ASN A 816 -20.44 2.30 -47.27
C ASN A 816 -19.73 3.48 -47.93
N SER A 817 -18.50 3.74 -47.50
CA SER A 817 -17.62 4.76 -48.07
C SER A 817 -18.26 6.16 -48.07
N ILE A 818 -18.98 6.51 -47.01
CA ILE A 818 -19.66 7.79 -46.84
C ILE A 818 -18.80 8.75 -46.01
N VAL A 819 -18.76 10.03 -46.40
CA VAL A 819 -18.15 11.10 -45.61
C VAL A 819 -19.23 12.10 -45.19
N ALA A 820 -19.35 12.37 -43.89
CA ALA A 820 -20.32 13.29 -43.29
C ALA A 820 -19.65 14.08 -42.16
N VAL A 821 -19.33 15.36 -42.42
CA VAL A 821 -18.61 16.24 -41.48
C VAL A 821 -19.45 17.49 -41.22
N GLY A 822 -20.10 17.54 -40.06
CA GLY A 822 -21.02 18.61 -39.66
C GLY A 822 -22.17 18.09 -38.80
N ASP A 823 -22.85 19.00 -38.10
CA ASP A 823 -24.11 18.66 -37.42
C ASP A 823 -25.13 18.14 -38.44
N SER A 824 -25.73 16.99 -38.13
CA SER A 824 -26.79 16.36 -38.93
C SER A 824 -26.44 16.11 -40.41
N ALA A 825 -25.15 16.09 -40.78
CA ALA A 825 -24.72 15.76 -42.14
C ALA A 825 -25.16 14.33 -42.51
N LEU A 826 -25.83 14.17 -43.66
CA LEU A 826 -26.43 12.91 -44.13
C LEU A 826 -27.32 12.19 -43.09
N PHE A 827 -28.01 12.93 -42.21
CA PHE A 827 -28.79 12.36 -41.09
C PHE A 827 -29.77 11.23 -41.49
N HIS A 828 -30.51 11.38 -42.60
CA HIS A 828 -31.49 10.40 -43.10
C HIS A 828 -30.92 9.34 -44.06
N ASN A 829 -29.61 9.32 -44.30
CA ASN A 829 -29.02 8.33 -45.21
C ASN A 829 -28.99 6.95 -44.55
N THR A 830 -29.58 5.94 -45.20
CA THR A 830 -29.71 4.57 -44.66
C THR A 830 -28.82 3.55 -45.36
N THR A 831 -28.81 3.54 -46.70
CA THR A 831 -28.15 2.50 -47.51
C THR A 831 -27.48 3.04 -48.79
N LYS A 832 -27.24 4.35 -48.94
CA LYS A 832 -26.90 4.96 -50.25
C LYS A 832 -25.45 5.41 -50.32
N LEU A 833 -24.74 4.92 -51.33
CA LEU A 833 -23.29 4.79 -51.35
C LEU A 833 -22.56 6.04 -51.88
N PHE A 834 -21.29 6.18 -51.48
CA PHE A 834 -20.34 7.17 -52.00
C PHE A 834 -20.81 8.63 -51.94
N ASN A 835 -21.63 8.97 -50.94
CA ASN A 835 -22.02 10.36 -50.69
C ASN A 835 -20.95 11.07 -49.83
N THR A 836 -20.65 12.32 -50.15
CA THR A 836 -19.75 13.21 -49.39
C THR A 836 -20.51 14.46 -48.96
N ALA A 837 -20.60 14.72 -47.66
CA ALA A 837 -21.31 15.84 -47.06
C ALA A 837 -20.39 16.57 -46.08
N ILE A 838 -20.03 17.82 -46.37
CA ILE A 838 -19.15 18.64 -45.52
C ILE A 838 -19.83 19.99 -45.26
N GLY A 839 -20.36 20.16 -44.05
CA GLY A 839 -21.17 21.29 -43.62
C GLY A 839 -22.37 20.84 -42.79
N SER A 840 -22.85 21.71 -41.90
CA SER A 840 -24.10 21.46 -41.18
C SER A 840 -25.25 21.25 -42.17
N LYS A 841 -26.01 20.17 -41.96
CA LYS A 841 -27.11 19.69 -42.81
C LYS A 841 -26.80 19.48 -44.30
N ALA A 842 -25.53 19.35 -44.68
CA ALA A 842 -25.20 18.90 -46.03
C ALA A 842 -25.83 17.53 -46.30
N LEU A 843 -26.57 17.39 -47.42
CA LEU A 843 -27.31 16.18 -47.81
C LEU A 843 -28.27 15.60 -46.74
N PHE A 844 -28.81 16.43 -45.84
CA PHE A 844 -29.63 16.02 -44.68
C PHE A 844 -30.77 15.04 -44.99
N SER A 845 -31.48 15.22 -46.11
CA SER A 845 -32.69 14.46 -46.48
C SER A 845 -32.43 13.26 -47.41
N ASN A 846 -31.17 12.90 -47.66
CA ASN A 846 -30.83 11.95 -48.72
C ASN A 846 -31.09 10.48 -48.36
N THR A 847 -32.19 9.92 -48.88
CA THR A 847 -32.64 8.54 -48.63
C THR A 847 -32.48 7.59 -49.82
N LEU A 848 -32.42 8.12 -51.06
CA LEU A 848 -32.37 7.33 -52.31
C LEU A 848 -31.20 7.68 -53.25
N GLY A 849 -30.43 8.74 -52.95
CA GLY A 849 -29.38 9.27 -53.81
C GLY A 849 -27.98 8.72 -53.50
N ASP A 850 -27.30 8.22 -54.52
CA ASP A 850 -25.89 7.78 -54.47
C ASP A 850 -24.98 8.80 -55.18
N TYR A 851 -23.67 8.76 -54.89
CA TYR A 851 -22.63 9.55 -55.56
C TYR A 851 -22.80 11.09 -55.50
N ASN A 852 -23.47 11.63 -54.48
CA ASN A 852 -23.61 13.09 -54.32
C ASN A 852 -22.48 13.68 -53.47
N THR A 853 -21.92 14.81 -53.89
CA THR A 853 -20.92 15.60 -53.15
C THR A 853 -21.50 16.96 -52.79
N GLY A 854 -21.88 17.17 -51.53
CA GLY A 854 -22.30 18.45 -50.96
C GLY A 854 -21.24 19.04 -50.02
N VAL A 855 -20.65 20.18 -50.37
CA VAL A 855 -19.63 20.89 -49.59
C VAL A 855 -20.09 22.33 -49.38
N GLY A 856 -20.61 22.60 -48.19
CA GLY A 856 -21.19 23.88 -47.78
C GLY A 856 -22.37 23.70 -46.83
N PHE A 857 -22.61 24.71 -45.99
CA PHE A 857 -23.80 24.81 -45.16
C PHE A 857 -25.08 24.68 -46.00
N HIS A 858 -25.96 23.74 -45.65
CA HIS A 858 -27.20 23.42 -46.38
C HIS A 858 -27.01 23.08 -47.88
N SER A 859 -25.83 22.60 -48.29
CA SER A 859 -25.64 22.07 -49.65
C SER A 859 -26.43 20.77 -49.85
N LEU A 860 -27.23 20.69 -50.93
CA LEU A 860 -28.09 19.53 -51.24
C LEU A 860 -29.04 19.09 -50.09
N GLU A 861 -29.45 19.98 -49.17
CA GLU A 861 -30.21 19.63 -47.95
C GLU A 861 -31.45 18.76 -48.23
N ASN A 862 -32.23 19.10 -49.27
CA ASN A 862 -33.51 18.45 -49.59
C ASN A 862 -33.39 17.28 -50.58
N ASN A 863 -32.17 16.84 -50.92
CA ASN A 863 -31.88 15.81 -51.96
C ASN A 863 -32.39 14.42 -51.62
N SER A 864 -33.70 14.20 -51.73
CA SER A 864 -34.37 12.95 -51.37
C SER A 864 -33.84 11.73 -52.14
N GLY A 865 -33.53 11.89 -53.43
CA GLY A 865 -33.14 10.80 -54.32
C GLY A 865 -32.37 11.19 -55.59
N GLY A 866 -31.94 12.45 -55.71
CA GLY A 866 -31.03 12.87 -56.79
C GLY A 866 -29.68 12.15 -56.70
N LYS A 867 -29.08 11.81 -57.85
CA LYS A 867 -27.78 11.11 -57.95
C LYS A 867 -26.74 11.90 -58.71
N ASP A 868 -25.48 11.61 -58.47
CA ASP A 868 -24.33 12.14 -59.23
C ASP A 868 -24.23 13.68 -59.20
N ASN A 869 -24.79 14.33 -58.17
CA ASN A 869 -24.77 15.79 -58.05
C ASN A 869 -23.54 16.28 -57.28
N THR A 870 -22.87 17.31 -57.80
CA THR A 870 -21.78 18.02 -57.11
C THR A 870 -22.23 19.43 -56.75
N ALA A 871 -22.15 19.81 -55.48
CA ALA A 871 -22.61 21.07 -54.93
C ALA A 871 -21.54 21.65 -54.00
N LEU A 872 -20.82 22.66 -54.47
CA LEU A 872 -19.71 23.32 -53.77
C LEU A 872 -20.07 24.79 -53.50
N GLY A 873 -20.57 25.08 -52.30
CA GLY A 873 -20.98 26.41 -51.87
C GLY A 873 -22.16 26.39 -50.90
N SER A 874 -22.32 27.48 -50.14
CA SER A 874 -23.46 27.66 -49.23
C SER A 874 -24.79 27.61 -50.00
N HIS A 875 -25.73 26.78 -49.53
CA HIS A 875 -27.04 26.56 -50.15
C HIS A 875 -26.99 26.18 -51.65
N SER A 876 -25.89 25.61 -52.13
CA SER A 876 -25.79 25.10 -53.51
C SER A 876 -26.67 23.85 -53.68
N LEU A 877 -27.44 23.80 -54.77
CA LEU A 877 -28.44 22.75 -55.06
C LEU A 877 -29.40 22.42 -53.90
N LEU A 878 -29.69 23.38 -53.01
CA LEU A 878 -30.40 23.13 -51.74
C LEU A 878 -31.73 22.39 -51.91
N ASN A 879 -32.57 22.83 -52.86
CA ASN A 879 -33.91 22.26 -53.07
C ASN A 879 -33.95 21.06 -54.02
N ASN A 880 -32.80 20.50 -54.45
CA ASN A 880 -32.81 19.35 -55.34
C ASN A 880 -33.56 18.22 -54.65
N THR A 881 -34.46 17.52 -55.35
CA THR A 881 -35.19 16.38 -54.78
C THR A 881 -34.86 15.11 -55.56
N THR A 882 -34.96 15.15 -56.89
CA THR A 882 -34.65 14.03 -57.81
C THR A 882 -33.94 14.46 -59.10
N GLY A 883 -33.31 15.64 -59.12
CA GLY A 883 -32.40 16.03 -60.20
C GLY A 883 -31.09 15.24 -60.13
N ASN A 884 -30.56 14.82 -61.29
CA ASN A 884 -29.35 13.99 -61.37
C ASN A 884 -28.26 14.66 -62.21
N GLY A 885 -27.00 14.41 -61.89
CA GLY A 885 -25.85 14.84 -62.69
C GLY A 885 -25.67 16.36 -62.75
N ASN A 886 -26.12 17.10 -61.74
CA ASN A 886 -25.96 18.56 -61.69
C ASN A 886 -24.64 18.94 -61.01
N THR A 887 -23.91 19.87 -61.59
CA THR A 887 -22.71 20.48 -60.98
C THR A 887 -23.02 21.93 -60.64
N ALA A 888 -22.93 22.31 -59.37
CA ALA A 888 -23.16 23.66 -58.86
C ALA A 888 -21.94 24.12 -58.04
N THR A 889 -21.19 25.09 -58.55
CA THR A 889 -20.00 25.64 -57.87
C THR A 889 -20.20 27.14 -57.65
N GLY A 890 -20.54 27.52 -56.43
CA GLY A 890 -20.87 28.89 -56.04
C GLY A 890 -21.93 28.94 -54.94
N SER A 891 -22.00 30.07 -54.23
CA SER A 891 -23.13 30.33 -53.33
C SER A 891 -24.43 30.40 -54.14
N ILE A 892 -25.51 29.79 -53.61
CA ILE A 892 -26.86 29.76 -54.20
C ILE A 892 -26.95 29.32 -55.68
N ALA A 893 -25.92 28.63 -56.20
CA ALA A 893 -25.95 28.05 -57.54
C ALA A 893 -26.97 26.90 -57.61
N LEU A 894 -27.84 26.90 -58.63
CA LEU A 894 -28.97 25.96 -58.78
C LEU A 894 -29.87 25.83 -57.53
N PHE A 895 -30.03 26.90 -56.73
CA PHE A 895 -30.74 26.89 -55.44
C PHE A 895 -32.16 26.30 -55.49
N PHE A 896 -32.95 26.65 -56.52
CA PHE A 896 -34.34 26.19 -56.70
C PHE A 896 -34.48 24.93 -57.55
N ASN A 897 -33.39 24.29 -57.97
CA ASN A 897 -33.47 23.05 -58.75
C ASN A 897 -34.16 21.98 -57.93
N THR A 898 -35.20 21.34 -58.46
CA THR A 898 -35.92 20.24 -57.80
C THR A 898 -35.76 18.94 -58.59
N THR A 899 -35.93 18.99 -59.91
CA THR A 899 -35.94 17.80 -60.77
C THR A 899 -35.09 17.94 -62.04
N GLY A 900 -34.48 19.11 -62.28
CA GLY A 900 -33.62 19.37 -63.43
C GLY A 900 -32.35 18.54 -63.38
N LYS A 901 -31.90 18.08 -64.56
CA LYS A 901 -30.81 17.09 -64.72
C LYS A 901 -29.72 17.60 -65.65
N GLY A 902 -28.47 17.19 -65.40
CA GLY A 902 -27.33 17.47 -66.26
C GLY A 902 -26.95 18.95 -66.37
N ASN A 903 -27.32 19.79 -65.39
CA ASN A 903 -27.01 21.22 -65.43
C ASN A 903 -25.63 21.51 -64.81
N THR A 904 -24.83 22.34 -65.47
CA THR A 904 -23.54 22.82 -64.96
C THR A 904 -23.63 24.33 -64.68
N ALA A 905 -23.59 24.72 -63.42
CA ALA A 905 -23.69 26.11 -62.95
C ALA A 905 -22.42 26.48 -62.17
N ILE A 906 -21.58 27.37 -62.71
CA ILE A 906 -20.31 27.79 -62.11
C ILE A 906 -20.32 29.31 -61.95
N GLY A 907 -20.50 29.77 -60.71
CA GLY A 907 -20.59 31.17 -60.34
C GLY A 907 -21.63 31.42 -59.24
N SER A 908 -21.51 32.55 -58.52
CA SER A 908 -22.52 32.95 -57.52
C SER A 908 -23.84 33.28 -58.22
N GLY A 909 -24.94 32.72 -57.74
CA GLY A 909 -26.27 32.90 -58.35
C GLY A 909 -26.44 32.28 -59.75
N ALA A 910 -25.47 31.48 -60.22
CA ALA A 910 -25.57 30.80 -61.51
C ALA A 910 -26.79 29.86 -61.51
N MET A 911 -27.68 30.04 -62.49
CA MET A 911 -28.92 29.27 -62.65
C MET A 911 -29.82 29.21 -61.40
N GLN A 912 -29.81 30.24 -60.54
CA GLN A 912 -30.47 30.20 -59.22
C GLN A 912 -31.93 29.70 -59.25
N SER A 913 -32.73 30.17 -60.22
CA SER A 913 -34.17 29.91 -60.32
C SER A 913 -34.53 28.64 -61.10
N ASN A 914 -33.57 27.94 -61.70
CA ASN A 914 -33.82 26.72 -62.46
C ASN A 914 -34.38 25.63 -61.56
N SER A 915 -35.62 25.17 -61.82
CA SER A 915 -36.33 24.14 -61.05
C SER A 915 -36.40 22.79 -61.77
N SER A 916 -36.63 22.80 -63.08
CA SER A 916 -36.82 21.59 -63.89
C SER A 916 -36.16 21.64 -65.28
N GLY A 917 -35.42 22.70 -65.59
CA GLY A 917 -34.63 22.81 -66.82
C GLY A 917 -33.48 21.81 -66.84
N ASN A 918 -33.17 21.26 -68.02
CA ASN A 918 -32.22 20.17 -68.19
C ASN A 918 -31.09 20.56 -69.15
N SER A 919 -29.92 19.94 -68.96
CA SER A 919 -28.77 19.99 -69.87
C SER A 919 -28.27 21.41 -70.18
N ASN A 920 -28.40 22.35 -69.24
CA ASN A 920 -27.91 23.71 -69.41
C ASN A 920 -26.49 23.87 -68.87
N VAL A 921 -25.68 24.73 -69.50
CA VAL A 921 -24.32 25.07 -69.06
C VAL A 921 -24.22 26.58 -68.84
N GLY A 922 -24.20 27.01 -67.58
CA GLY A 922 -24.02 28.39 -67.15
C GLY A 922 -22.67 28.60 -66.44
N ILE A 923 -21.77 29.39 -67.02
CA ILE A 923 -20.47 29.74 -66.44
C ILE A 923 -20.33 31.27 -66.35
N GLY A 924 -20.42 31.82 -65.15
CA GLY A 924 -20.41 33.27 -64.87
C GLY A 924 -21.24 33.65 -63.64
N GLN A 925 -21.11 34.90 -63.16
CA GLN A 925 -22.03 35.42 -62.14
C GLN A 925 -23.44 35.59 -62.75
N GLU A 926 -24.47 35.11 -62.04
CA GLU A 926 -25.90 35.26 -62.41
C GLU A 926 -26.24 34.85 -63.86
N VAL A 927 -25.41 34.00 -64.45
CA VAL A 927 -25.66 33.37 -65.75
C VAL A 927 -26.94 32.53 -65.66
N MET A 928 -27.88 32.74 -66.61
CA MET A 928 -29.20 32.09 -66.62
C MET A 928 -30.00 32.18 -65.29
N ARG A 929 -29.80 33.22 -64.47
CA ARG A 929 -30.38 33.32 -63.11
C ARG A 929 -31.88 33.03 -63.06
N ASP A 930 -32.65 33.52 -64.04
CA ASP A 930 -34.12 33.47 -64.05
C ASP A 930 -34.70 32.38 -64.97
N ASN A 931 -33.86 31.47 -65.48
CA ASN A 931 -34.29 30.34 -66.29
C ASN A 931 -34.85 29.21 -65.42
N VAL A 932 -36.18 29.12 -65.26
CA VAL A 932 -36.87 28.18 -64.36
C VAL A 932 -37.05 26.77 -64.96
N THR A 933 -37.36 26.66 -66.25
CA THR A 933 -37.67 25.37 -66.92
C THR A 933 -36.99 25.20 -68.29
N GLY A 934 -36.22 26.18 -68.77
CA GLY A 934 -35.59 26.12 -70.09
C GLY A 934 -34.47 25.08 -70.16
N TYR A 935 -34.27 24.48 -71.33
CA TYR A 935 -33.34 23.35 -71.54
C TYR A 935 -32.36 23.55 -72.70
N CYS A 936 -31.24 22.82 -72.63
CA CYS A 936 -30.17 22.80 -73.64
C CYS A 936 -29.59 24.19 -73.97
N ASN A 937 -29.52 25.09 -72.99
CA ASN A 937 -28.91 26.40 -73.15
C ASN A 937 -27.44 26.40 -72.74
N ILE A 938 -26.61 27.20 -73.42
CA ILE A 938 -25.21 27.46 -73.09
C ILE A 938 -25.05 28.96 -72.85
N GLY A 939 -24.50 29.33 -71.70
CA GLY A 939 -24.26 30.70 -71.26
C GLY A 939 -22.87 30.78 -70.65
N ILE A 940 -21.98 31.57 -71.24
CA ILE A 940 -20.58 31.70 -70.81
C ILE A 940 -20.23 33.19 -70.79
N GLY A 941 -20.09 33.74 -69.58
CA GLY A 941 -19.90 35.16 -69.31
C GLY A 941 -20.86 35.66 -68.22
N SER A 942 -20.47 36.75 -67.54
CA SER A 942 -21.33 37.40 -66.55
C SER A 942 -22.64 37.87 -67.17
N TYR A 943 -23.75 37.59 -66.47
CA TYR A 943 -25.11 37.95 -66.87
C TYR A 943 -25.56 37.46 -68.27
N ALA A 944 -24.83 36.53 -68.91
CA ALA A 944 -25.28 35.88 -70.13
C ALA A 944 -26.59 35.13 -69.86
N LEU A 945 -27.61 35.36 -70.70
CA LEU A 945 -28.96 34.81 -70.52
C LEU A 945 -29.60 35.09 -69.14
N ARG A 946 -29.19 36.11 -68.37
CA ARG A 946 -29.62 36.32 -66.98
C ARG A 946 -31.14 36.27 -66.81
N ASP A 947 -31.86 37.04 -67.62
CA ASP A 947 -33.31 37.24 -67.50
C ASP A 947 -34.10 36.24 -68.40
N ASN A 948 -33.49 35.08 -68.73
CA ASN A 948 -34.02 34.14 -69.71
C ASN A 948 -35.23 33.33 -69.20
N GLN A 949 -36.43 33.85 -69.45
CA GLN A 949 -37.69 33.22 -69.02
C GLN A 949 -38.03 31.96 -69.83
N ASN A 950 -37.45 30.82 -69.44
CA ASN A 950 -37.84 29.45 -69.86
C ASN A 950 -37.67 29.12 -71.35
N ARG A 951 -36.65 29.69 -71.98
CA ARG A 951 -36.31 29.48 -73.40
C ARG A 951 -35.27 28.38 -73.58
N ASN A 952 -35.16 27.85 -74.80
CA ASN A 952 -34.43 26.61 -75.09
C ASN A 952 -33.48 26.76 -76.29
N ASN A 953 -32.48 25.87 -76.35
CA ASN A 953 -31.51 25.73 -77.44
C ASN A 953 -30.69 27.00 -77.70
N LEU A 954 -30.40 27.79 -76.66
CA LEU A 954 -29.70 29.07 -76.79
C LEU A 954 -28.20 28.91 -76.61
N VAL A 955 -27.42 29.73 -77.33
CA VAL A 955 -25.97 29.82 -77.15
C VAL A 955 -25.61 31.28 -76.92
N ALA A 956 -25.08 31.62 -75.75
CA ALA A 956 -24.70 32.97 -75.37
C ALA A 956 -23.26 32.98 -74.84
N VAL A 957 -22.32 33.51 -75.60
CA VAL A 957 -20.89 33.54 -75.25
C VAL A 957 -20.37 34.97 -75.27
N GLY A 958 -20.15 35.52 -74.09
CA GLY A 958 -19.73 36.91 -73.85
C GLY A 958 -20.56 37.59 -72.76
N ASP A 959 -19.99 38.64 -72.14
CA ASP A 959 -20.72 39.46 -71.16
C ASP A 959 -22.03 40.01 -71.76
N SER A 960 -23.12 39.84 -71.00
CA SER A 960 -24.46 40.32 -71.35
C SER A 960 -25.00 39.83 -72.71
N ALA A 961 -24.48 38.73 -73.26
CA ALA A 961 -25.04 38.11 -74.46
C ALA A 961 -26.43 37.52 -74.18
N LEU A 962 -27.41 37.80 -75.05
CA LEU A 962 -28.82 37.40 -74.90
C LEU A 962 -29.45 37.74 -73.53
N LEU A 963 -29.00 38.82 -72.87
CA LEU A 963 -29.36 39.13 -71.48
C LEU A 963 -30.88 39.18 -71.21
N ASN A 964 -31.66 39.81 -72.10
CA ASN A 964 -33.12 39.98 -71.97
C ASN A 964 -33.96 38.84 -72.61
N ASN A 965 -33.33 37.76 -73.11
CA ASN A 965 -33.97 36.82 -74.02
C ASN A 965 -35.25 36.16 -73.46
N GLY A 966 -36.41 36.43 -74.06
CA GLY A 966 -37.71 35.91 -73.59
C GLY A 966 -38.43 36.82 -72.58
N ASN A 967 -37.83 37.94 -72.17
CA ASN A 967 -38.43 38.88 -71.23
C ASN A 967 -39.71 39.52 -71.82
N GLY A 968 -40.86 39.23 -71.20
CA GLY A 968 -42.17 39.70 -71.66
C GLY A 968 -42.84 38.84 -72.75
N ALA A 969 -42.22 37.74 -73.18
CA ALA A 969 -42.75 36.88 -74.24
C ALA A 969 -43.81 35.89 -73.70
N SER A 970 -45.08 36.12 -74.06
CA SER A 970 -46.24 35.31 -73.61
C SER A 970 -46.20 33.84 -74.06
N GLU A 971 -45.83 33.57 -75.32
CA GLU A 971 -45.91 32.24 -75.90
C GLU A 971 -44.61 31.43 -75.84
N LEU A 972 -44.74 30.10 -75.82
CA LEU A 972 -43.64 29.16 -75.59
C LEU A 972 -42.67 29.00 -76.76
N TRP A 973 -42.98 29.49 -77.96
CA TRP A 973 -42.11 29.35 -79.15
C TRP A 973 -41.17 30.56 -79.35
N HIS A 974 -41.59 31.76 -78.94
CA HIS A 974 -40.76 32.98 -78.93
C HIS A 974 -39.39 32.77 -78.28
N ALA A 975 -38.40 33.53 -78.75
CA ALA A 975 -37.07 33.70 -78.17
C ALA A 975 -36.26 32.41 -77.97
N LYS A 976 -36.39 31.46 -78.89
CA LYS A 976 -35.66 30.17 -78.92
C LYS A 976 -34.59 30.13 -80.00
N SER A 977 -33.70 29.14 -79.92
CA SER A 977 -32.68 28.84 -80.95
C SER A 977 -31.71 29.99 -81.31
N ASN A 978 -31.68 31.07 -80.51
CA ASN A 978 -30.80 32.21 -80.74
C ASN A 978 -29.34 31.87 -80.38
N THR A 979 -28.42 32.21 -81.29
CA THR A 979 -26.97 32.06 -81.11
C THR A 979 -26.32 33.44 -81.08
N ALA A 980 -25.71 33.81 -79.95
CA ALA A 980 -25.04 35.08 -79.72
C ALA A 980 -23.60 34.85 -79.25
N VAL A 981 -22.62 35.23 -80.08
CA VAL A 981 -21.20 35.10 -79.77
C VAL A 981 -20.53 36.47 -79.90
N GLY A 982 -20.11 37.02 -78.75
CA GLY A 982 -19.60 38.38 -78.60
C GLY A 982 -20.34 39.14 -77.49
N SER A 983 -19.64 40.03 -76.80
CA SER A 983 -20.28 40.85 -75.75
C SER A 983 -21.45 41.65 -76.33
N LYS A 984 -22.57 41.61 -75.60
CA LYS A 984 -23.82 42.31 -75.93
C LYS A 984 -24.42 41.98 -77.31
N ALA A 985 -24.04 40.86 -77.92
CA ALA A 985 -24.75 40.30 -79.07
C ALA A 985 -26.17 39.86 -78.65
N LEU A 986 -27.19 40.21 -79.45
CA LEU A 986 -28.62 39.98 -79.15
C LEU A 986 -29.07 40.44 -77.74
N MET A 987 -28.41 41.44 -77.14
CA MET A 987 -28.62 41.82 -75.73
C MET A 987 -30.07 42.24 -75.41
N SER A 988 -30.73 42.93 -76.34
CA SER A 988 -32.08 43.48 -76.15
C SER A 988 -33.20 42.51 -76.53
N ASN A 989 -32.85 41.32 -77.06
CA ASN A 989 -33.80 40.40 -77.65
C ASN A 989 -34.87 39.99 -76.65
N SER A 990 -36.16 40.15 -76.98
CA SER A 990 -37.28 39.85 -76.08
C SER A 990 -38.14 38.71 -76.60
N ILE A 991 -38.46 38.71 -77.89
CA ILE A 991 -39.38 37.79 -78.56
C ILE A 991 -38.73 37.09 -79.77
N GLY A 992 -37.82 37.75 -80.47
CA GLY A 992 -37.24 37.23 -81.72
C GLY A 992 -36.51 35.89 -81.54
N ASP A 993 -36.78 34.92 -82.42
CA ASP A 993 -36.18 33.58 -82.37
C ASP A 993 -35.28 33.27 -83.58
N SER A 994 -34.51 32.19 -83.47
CA SER A 994 -33.66 31.64 -84.54
C SER A 994 -32.62 32.62 -85.12
N ASN A 995 -32.28 33.70 -84.39
CA ASN A 995 -31.29 34.69 -84.80
C ASN A 995 -29.86 34.17 -84.53
N THR A 996 -28.96 34.37 -85.49
CA THR A 996 -27.53 34.08 -85.37
C THR A 996 -26.73 35.37 -85.41
N ALA A 997 -26.04 35.72 -84.33
CA ALA A 997 -25.34 36.98 -84.14
C ALA A 997 -23.90 36.72 -83.67
N PHE A 998 -22.93 36.88 -84.58
CA PHE A 998 -21.51 36.62 -84.33
C PHE A 998 -20.69 37.90 -84.51
N GLY A 999 -20.29 38.52 -83.40
CA GLY A 999 -19.55 39.77 -83.34
C GLY A 999 -20.05 40.70 -82.22
N CYS A 1000 -19.17 41.59 -81.72
CA CYS A 1000 -19.53 42.57 -80.69
C CYS A 1000 -20.71 43.47 -81.16
N GLN A 1001 -21.74 43.58 -80.32
CA GLN A 1001 -23.00 44.28 -80.63
C GLN A 1001 -23.62 43.91 -82.00
N SER A 1002 -23.46 42.67 -82.47
CA SER A 1002 -24.27 42.14 -83.58
C SER A 1002 -25.72 41.95 -83.13
N VAL A 1003 -26.67 42.36 -83.98
CA VAL A 1003 -28.14 42.26 -83.73
C VAL A 1003 -28.56 42.82 -82.35
N HIS A 1004 -27.86 43.87 -81.89
CA HIS A 1004 -27.87 44.33 -80.49
C HIS A 1004 -29.23 44.86 -80.00
N SER A 1005 -29.93 45.61 -80.87
CA SER A 1005 -31.15 46.35 -80.54
C SER A 1005 -32.43 45.54 -80.81
N ASN A 1006 -32.28 44.27 -81.22
CA ASN A 1006 -33.39 43.43 -81.64
C ASN A 1006 -34.33 43.21 -80.46
N THR A 1007 -35.64 43.24 -80.71
CA THR A 1007 -36.67 42.92 -79.73
C THR A 1007 -37.47 41.74 -80.24
N ASN A 1008 -38.13 41.91 -81.38
CA ASN A 1008 -39.05 40.91 -81.96
C ASN A 1008 -38.52 40.23 -83.22
N GLY A 1009 -37.48 40.78 -83.88
CA GLY A 1009 -37.04 40.29 -85.19
C GLY A 1009 -36.56 38.84 -85.18
N TYR A 1010 -37.00 38.00 -86.11
CA TYR A 1010 -36.67 36.57 -86.17
C TYR A 1010 -35.80 36.18 -87.38
N GLN A 1011 -35.11 35.04 -87.27
CA GLN A 1011 -34.28 34.42 -88.32
C GLN A 1011 -33.15 35.28 -88.91
N ASN A 1012 -32.76 36.38 -88.26
CA ASN A 1012 -31.68 37.25 -88.74
C ASN A 1012 -30.30 36.57 -88.58
N THR A 1013 -29.46 36.63 -89.61
CA THR A 1013 -28.10 36.09 -89.62
C THR A 1013 -27.08 37.21 -89.79
N ALA A 1014 -26.35 37.55 -88.73
CA ALA A 1014 -25.38 38.63 -88.68
C ALA A 1014 -23.97 38.10 -88.36
N LEU A 1015 -23.04 38.25 -89.29
CA LEU A 1015 -21.63 37.87 -89.14
C LEU A 1015 -20.73 39.10 -89.33
N GLY A 1016 -20.33 39.70 -88.21
CA GLY A 1016 -19.49 40.89 -88.17
C GLY A 1016 -19.81 41.80 -86.98
N ALA A 1017 -18.81 42.57 -86.52
CA ALA A 1017 -19.04 43.61 -85.52
C ALA A 1017 -20.02 44.67 -86.06
N PHE A 1018 -21.03 44.99 -85.26
CA PHE A 1018 -22.15 45.89 -85.59
C PHE A 1018 -23.03 45.48 -86.80
N ALA A 1019 -22.91 44.25 -87.31
CA ALA A 1019 -23.85 43.75 -88.33
C ALA A 1019 -25.29 43.72 -87.76
N LEU A 1020 -26.26 44.28 -88.49
CA LEU A 1020 -27.66 44.47 -88.07
C LEU A 1020 -27.82 45.10 -86.66
N LYS A 1021 -26.88 45.94 -86.20
CA LYS A 1021 -26.87 46.50 -84.83
C LYS A 1021 -28.20 47.11 -84.39
N ASN A 1022 -28.83 47.87 -85.28
CA ASN A 1022 -30.03 48.66 -85.00
C ASN A 1022 -31.33 47.93 -85.40
N ASN A 1023 -31.25 46.67 -85.83
CA ASN A 1023 -32.45 45.88 -86.13
C ASN A 1023 -33.30 45.77 -84.87
N THR A 1024 -34.60 45.99 -84.98
CA THR A 1024 -35.54 45.93 -83.84
C THR A 1024 -36.61 44.86 -84.07
N THR A 1025 -37.27 44.92 -85.23
CA THR A 1025 -38.35 44.01 -85.65
C THR A 1025 -38.25 43.64 -87.13
N GLY A 1026 -37.06 43.74 -87.73
CA GLY A 1026 -36.82 43.25 -89.08
C GLY A 1026 -36.52 41.76 -89.07
N ASP A 1027 -37.05 41.03 -90.04
CA ASP A 1027 -37.02 39.56 -90.09
C ASP A 1027 -36.24 39.02 -91.30
N ASP A 1028 -35.73 37.79 -91.22
CA ASP A 1028 -35.01 37.07 -92.29
C ASP A 1028 -33.77 37.83 -92.87
N ASN A 1029 -33.24 38.84 -92.19
CA ASN A 1029 -32.13 39.63 -92.75
C ASN A 1029 -30.79 38.90 -92.61
N THR A 1030 -30.06 38.76 -93.72
CA THR A 1030 -28.70 38.21 -93.77
C THR A 1030 -27.68 39.33 -93.96
N ALA A 1031 -26.82 39.57 -92.99
CA ALA A 1031 -25.82 40.64 -92.98
C ALA A 1031 -24.42 40.08 -92.68
N VAL A 1032 -23.57 40.04 -93.70
CA VAL A 1032 -22.23 39.45 -93.62
C VAL A 1032 -21.18 40.50 -93.98
N GLY A 1033 -20.44 40.95 -92.97
CA GLY A 1033 -19.44 42.02 -93.09
C GLY A 1033 -19.52 43.02 -91.94
N ASN A 1034 -18.43 43.77 -91.71
CA ASN A 1034 -18.44 44.83 -90.71
C ASN A 1034 -19.42 45.94 -91.12
N ILE A 1035 -20.26 46.39 -90.17
CA ILE A 1035 -21.25 47.47 -90.37
C ILE A 1035 -22.27 47.15 -91.50
N SER A 1036 -22.37 45.87 -91.91
CA SER A 1036 -23.37 45.42 -92.88
C SER A 1036 -24.79 45.61 -92.35
N ALA A 1037 -25.66 46.18 -93.20
CA ALA A 1037 -27.07 46.49 -92.91
C ALA A 1037 -27.30 47.32 -91.62
N LEU A 1038 -26.31 48.10 -91.15
CA LEU A 1038 -26.28 48.76 -89.82
C LEU A 1038 -27.59 49.48 -89.45
N SER A 1039 -28.15 50.25 -90.38
CA SER A 1039 -29.29 51.15 -90.17
C SER A 1039 -30.65 50.46 -90.28
N THR A 1040 -30.70 49.18 -90.66
CA THR A 1040 -31.94 48.40 -90.77
C THR A 1040 -32.58 48.33 -89.39
N THR A 1041 -33.87 48.68 -89.30
CA THR A 1041 -34.64 48.69 -88.04
C THR A 1041 -35.84 47.76 -88.12
N ILE A 1042 -36.58 47.82 -89.24
CA ILE A 1042 -37.83 47.08 -89.49
C ILE A 1042 -37.91 46.44 -90.89
N GLY A 1043 -36.89 46.63 -91.73
CA GLY A 1043 -36.83 46.00 -93.06
C GLY A 1043 -36.64 44.48 -92.96
N TRP A 1044 -37.20 43.71 -93.89
CA TRP A 1044 -37.18 42.25 -93.85
C TRP A 1044 -36.77 41.60 -95.19
N GLN A 1045 -36.32 40.34 -95.11
CA GLN A 1045 -35.80 39.55 -96.23
C GLN A 1045 -34.71 40.27 -97.04
N ASN A 1046 -33.84 41.02 -96.35
CA ASN A 1046 -32.72 41.70 -96.97
C ASN A 1046 -31.43 40.87 -96.90
N THR A 1047 -30.69 40.80 -98.01
CA THR A 1047 -29.37 40.16 -98.08
C THR A 1047 -28.28 41.20 -98.35
N ALA A 1048 -27.45 41.48 -97.35
CA ALA A 1048 -26.34 42.42 -97.39
C ALA A 1048 -25.00 41.70 -97.18
N ILE A 1049 -24.27 41.42 -98.27
CA ILE A 1049 -23.01 40.67 -98.23
C ILE A 1049 -21.87 41.58 -98.71
N GLY A 1050 -21.09 42.06 -97.75
CA GLY A 1050 -19.96 42.97 -97.95
C GLY A 1050 -19.81 43.99 -96.82
N SER A 1051 -18.61 44.57 -96.68
CA SER A 1051 -18.39 45.70 -95.77
C SER A 1051 -19.17 46.93 -96.25
N LEU A 1052 -19.85 47.62 -95.33
CA LEU A 1052 -20.75 48.75 -95.60
C LEU A 1052 -21.92 48.45 -96.57
N ALA A 1053 -22.18 47.19 -96.92
CA ALA A 1053 -23.32 46.81 -97.75
C ALA A 1053 -24.65 47.19 -97.08
N MET A 1054 -25.56 47.78 -97.87
CA MET A 1054 -26.91 48.15 -97.46
C MET A 1054 -27.02 49.10 -96.25
N THR A 1055 -26.00 49.95 -96.02
CA THR A 1055 -25.91 50.82 -94.84
C THR A 1055 -26.96 51.94 -94.79
N ALA A 1056 -27.53 52.35 -95.92
CA ALA A 1056 -28.58 53.38 -95.99
C ALA A 1056 -30.00 52.85 -95.70
N ASN A 1057 -30.22 51.54 -95.80
CA ASN A 1057 -31.56 50.95 -95.63
C ASN A 1057 -32.01 51.02 -94.16
N GLN A 1058 -33.29 51.32 -93.93
CA GLN A 1058 -33.91 51.36 -92.60
C GLN A 1058 -35.17 50.47 -92.53
N SER A 1059 -36.01 50.53 -93.56
CA SER A 1059 -37.32 49.87 -93.66
C SER A 1059 -37.58 49.19 -95.01
N GLY A 1060 -36.69 49.37 -95.98
CA GLY A 1060 -36.71 48.68 -97.27
C GLY A 1060 -36.55 47.17 -97.09
N SER A 1061 -37.21 46.41 -97.95
CA SER A 1061 -37.38 44.96 -97.82
C SER A 1061 -37.23 44.25 -99.18
N TYR A 1062 -36.93 42.96 -99.15
CA TYR A 1062 -36.54 42.17 -100.34
C TYR A 1062 -35.30 42.68 -101.08
N ASN A 1063 -34.41 43.45 -100.44
CA ASN A 1063 -33.23 43.99 -101.12
C ASN A 1063 -32.09 42.98 -101.12
N THR A 1064 -31.48 42.75 -102.29
CA THR A 1064 -30.27 41.95 -102.45
C THR A 1064 -29.10 42.88 -102.78
N SER A 1065 -28.01 42.80 -102.02
CA SER A 1065 -26.89 43.75 -102.08
C SER A 1065 -25.58 43.02 -101.84
N VAL A 1066 -24.83 42.75 -102.91
CA VAL A 1066 -23.61 41.91 -102.88
C VAL A 1066 -22.42 42.66 -103.48
N GLY A 1067 -21.47 43.01 -102.62
CA GLY A 1067 -20.35 43.90 -102.95
C GLY A 1067 -20.02 44.91 -101.84
N TYR A 1068 -19.06 45.79 -102.09
CA TYR A 1068 -18.73 46.92 -101.21
C TYR A 1068 -19.65 48.11 -101.50
N ASN A 1069 -20.13 48.79 -100.45
CA ASN A 1069 -20.93 50.03 -100.54
C ASN A 1069 -22.09 49.95 -101.56
N THR A 1070 -22.88 48.88 -101.49
CA THR A 1070 -23.85 48.50 -102.52
C THR A 1070 -25.25 48.32 -101.93
N GLY A 1071 -26.30 48.58 -102.72
CA GLY A 1071 -27.69 48.45 -102.30
C GLY A 1071 -28.61 49.62 -102.66
N PRO A 1072 -29.81 49.71 -102.05
CA PRO A 1072 -30.73 50.82 -102.24
C PRO A 1072 -30.13 52.14 -101.71
N ASN A 1073 -30.10 53.16 -102.56
CA ASN A 1073 -29.68 54.52 -102.20
C ASN A 1073 -30.87 55.32 -101.62
N GLY A 1074 -31.46 54.78 -100.56
CA GLY A 1074 -32.66 55.31 -99.92
C GLY A 1074 -33.11 54.43 -98.74
N THR A 1075 -33.81 55.02 -97.78
CA THR A 1075 -34.12 54.39 -96.48
C THR A 1075 -35.24 53.34 -96.52
N ALA A 1076 -36.01 53.29 -97.60
CA ALA A 1076 -37.25 52.53 -97.70
C ALA A 1076 -37.47 51.81 -99.05
N TYR A 1077 -36.47 51.78 -99.95
CA TYR A 1077 -36.67 51.14 -101.27
C TYR A 1077 -36.82 49.62 -101.14
N GLN A 1078 -37.63 49.04 -102.03
CA GLN A 1078 -38.03 47.63 -101.98
C GLN A 1078 -37.72 46.91 -103.28
N ASN A 1079 -37.45 45.60 -103.17
CA ASN A 1079 -37.20 44.71 -104.31
C ASN A 1079 -36.09 45.28 -105.22
N THR A 1080 -35.00 45.76 -104.62
CA THR A 1080 -33.81 46.20 -105.36
C THR A 1080 -32.77 45.09 -105.39
N THR A 1081 -32.19 44.85 -106.57
CA THR A 1081 -31.10 43.89 -106.75
C THR A 1081 -29.85 44.63 -107.20
N CYS A 1082 -28.91 44.80 -106.28
CA CYS A 1082 -27.68 45.54 -106.46
C CYS A 1082 -26.48 44.57 -106.45
N LEU A 1083 -25.82 44.47 -107.60
CA LEU A 1083 -24.70 43.55 -107.79
C LEU A 1083 -23.46 44.30 -108.30
N GLY A 1084 -22.41 44.32 -107.48
CA GLY A 1084 -21.15 45.02 -107.76
C GLY A 1084 -20.87 46.18 -106.81
N VAL A 1085 -19.69 46.79 -106.99
CA VAL A 1085 -19.21 47.94 -106.21
C VAL A 1085 -19.94 49.21 -106.65
N ASP A 1086 -20.47 49.95 -105.68
CA ASP A 1086 -21.31 51.15 -105.87
C ASP A 1086 -22.50 50.90 -106.83
N ALA A 1087 -23.01 49.66 -106.87
CA ALA A 1087 -24.24 49.34 -107.58
C ALA A 1087 -25.43 49.86 -106.76
N LEU A 1088 -25.88 51.07 -107.07
CA LEU A 1088 -26.89 51.79 -106.31
C LEU A 1088 -28.24 51.82 -107.05
N ALA A 1089 -29.27 51.27 -106.41
CA ALA A 1089 -30.65 51.37 -106.89
C ALA A 1089 -31.30 52.65 -106.35
N ASN A 1090 -31.83 53.47 -107.26
CA ASN A 1090 -32.46 54.77 -106.97
C ASN A 1090 -34.00 54.73 -107.07
N GLY A 1091 -34.60 53.55 -107.02
CA GLY A 1091 -36.06 53.35 -107.00
C GLY A 1091 -36.44 51.88 -106.76
N ASN A 1092 -37.73 51.62 -106.54
CA ASN A 1092 -38.28 50.29 -106.29
C ASN A 1092 -38.28 49.39 -107.54
N ASN A 1093 -38.33 48.07 -107.33
CA ASN A 1093 -38.40 47.05 -108.40
C ASN A 1093 -37.26 47.16 -109.42
N MET A 1094 -36.08 47.62 -108.98
CA MET A 1094 -34.95 47.96 -109.85
C MET A 1094 -33.81 46.95 -109.69
N VAL A 1095 -33.40 46.35 -110.82
CA VAL A 1095 -32.17 45.55 -110.91
C VAL A 1095 -31.05 46.46 -111.43
N ARG A 1096 -30.03 46.72 -110.60
CA ARG A 1096 -28.85 47.52 -110.94
C ARG A 1096 -27.62 46.62 -110.93
N ILE A 1097 -27.17 46.24 -112.13
CA ILE A 1097 -25.96 45.43 -112.33
C ILE A 1097 -24.81 46.37 -112.71
N GLY A 1098 -23.81 46.46 -111.85
CA GLY A 1098 -22.67 47.36 -112.02
C GLY A 1098 -23.03 48.85 -111.93
N ASN A 1099 -22.20 49.67 -112.57
CA ASN A 1099 -22.24 51.13 -112.56
C ASN A 1099 -21.91 51.68 -113.96
N SER A 1100 -21.85 53.00 -114.13
CA SER A 1100 -21.74 53.66 -115.45
C SER A 1100 -20.47 53.37 -116.26
N PHE A 1101 -19.49 52.67 -115.68
CA PHE A 1101 -18.29 52.20 -116.38
C PHE A 1101 -18.49 50.84 -117.10
N VAL A 1102 -19.69 50.26 -117.03
CA VAL A 1102 -20.04 49.03 -117.78
C VAL A 1102 -20.27 49.36 -119.25
N THR A 1103 -19.35 48.93 -120.11
CA THR A 1103 -19.41 49.17 -121.57
C THR A 1103 -20.17 48.11 -122.36
N SER A 1104 -20.47 46.95 -121.77
CA SER A 1104 -21.22 45.86 -122.38
C SER A 1104 -21.88 44.98 -121.31
N ILE A 1105 -23.11 44.54 -121.57
CA ILE A 1105 -23.81 43.49 -120.81
C ILE A 1105 -24.05 42.34 -121.78
N GLY A 1106 -23.12 41.37 -121.80
CA GLY A 1106 -23.10 40.29 -122.77
C GLY A 1106 -24.16 39.22 -122.52
N GLY A 1107 -24.76 38.73 -123.61
CA GLY A 1107 -25.68 37.59 -123.62
C GLY A 1107 -25.65 36.89 -124.98
N GLN A 1108 -25.80 35.56 -125.00
CA GLN A 1108 -25.67 34.75 -126.23
C GLN A 1108 -26.94 34.76 -127.11
N VAL A 1109 -28.07 35.20 -126.56
CA VAL A 1109 -29.36 35.34 -127.26
C VAL A 1109 -29.94 36.73 -127.00
N GLY A 1110 -30.70 37.25 -127.97
CA GLY A 1110 -31.33 38.56 -127.88
C GLY A 1110 -32.41 38.65 -126.79
N TRP A 1111 -32.57 39.84 -126.21
CA TRP A 1111 -33.59 40.11 -125.20
C TRP A 1111 -34.98 39.97 -125.84
N THR A 1112 -35.78 39.02 -125.36
CA THR A 1112 -37.09 38.69 -125.95
C THR A 1112 -38.19 39.52 -125.30
N ALA A 1113 -38.95 40.27 -126.11
CA ALA A 1113 -40.16 40.98 -125.66
C ALA A 1113 -41.41 40.11 -125.81
N LEU A 1114 -42.37 40.25 -124.88
CA LEU A 1114 -43.62 39.48 -124.89
C LEU A 1114 -44.60 40.04 -125.94
N SER A 1115 -45.05 39.22 -126.89
CA SER A 1115 -45.91 39.67 -128.00
C SER A 1115 -46.94 38.61 -128.45
N ASP A 1116 -47.51 37.86 -127.49
CA ASP A 1116 -48.54 36.84 -127.71
C ASP A 1116 -49.91 37.45 -128.07
N GLY A 1117 -50.61 36.88 -129.05
CA GLY A 1117 -51.89 37.39 -129.54
C GLY A 1117 -53.05 37.29 -128.54
N ARG A 1118 -52.95 36.44 -127.51
CA ARG A 1118 -53.97 36.32 -126.44
C ARG A 1118 -54.02 37.52 -125.50
N PHE A 1119 -53.02 38.41 -125.57
CA PHE A 1119 -52.88 39.58 -124.73
C PHE A 1119 -52.98 40.89 -125.55
N LYS A 1120 -53.73 40.84 -126.67
CA LYS A 1120 -53.96 41.96 -127.58
C LYS A 1120 -55.45 42.06 -127.94
N GLU A 1121 -56.02 43.25 -127.81
CA GLU A 1121 -57.41 43.57 -128.14
C GLU A 1121 -57.48 44.76 -129.10
N PHE A 1122 -58.65 45.04 -129.69
CA PHE A 1122 -58.92 46.18 -130.58
C PHE A 1122 -58.01 46.30 -131.83
N VAL A 1123 -57.56 45.17 -132.39
CA VAL A 1123 -56.73 45.14 -133.61
C VAL A 1123 -57.47 45.71 -134.82
N GLN A 1124 -56.88 46.70 -135.48
CA GLN A 1124 -57.38 47.38 -136.68
C GLN A 1124 -56.24 47.55 -137.70
N GLU A 1125 -56.57 47.76 -138.98
CA GLU A 1125 -55.59 47.87 -140.08
C GLU A 1125 -55.23 49.32 -140.47
N ASP A 1126 -55.47 50.31 -139.60
CA ASP A 1126 -55.37 51.75 -139.92
C ASP A 1126 -53.94 52.34 -139.89
N VAL A 1127 -52.92 51.53 -139.58
CA VAL A 1127 -51.49 51.91 -139.55
C VAL A 1127 -51.12 52.78 -140.77
N PRO A 1128 -50.70 54.04 -140.58
CA PRO A 1128 -50.34 54.92 -141.70
C PRO A 1128 -49.07 54.42 -142.41
N GLY A 1129 -49.19 54.12 -143.70
CA GLY A 1129 -48.08 53.64 -144.51
C GLY A 1129 -47.19 54.76 -145.02
N LEU A 1130 -47.40 55.13 -146.29
CA LEU A 1130 -46.50 55.99 -147.05
C LEU A 1130 -46.42 57.41 -146.49
N SER A 1131 -47.49 57.87 -145.81
CA SER A 1131 -47.61 59.20 -145.19
C SER A 1131 -46.79 59.39 -143.90
N PHE A 1132 -46.47 58.31 -143.17
CA PHE A 1132 -45.65 58.37 -141.95
C PHE A 1132 -44.17 58.19 -142.27
N ILE A 1133 -43.83 57.14 -143.03
CA ILE A 1133 -42.43 56.84 -143.36
C ILE A 1133 -41.77 57.97 -144.16
N SER A 1134 -42.53 58.71 -145.00
CA SER A 1134 -42.01 59.87 -145.72
C SER A 1134 -41.65 61.08 -144.85
N GLN A 1135 -42.05 61.12 -143.58
CA GLN A 1135 -41.72 62.19 -142.63
C GLN A 1135 -40.52 61.85 -141.73
N LEU A 1136 -40.08 60.59 -141.69
CA LEU A 1136 -38.97 60.15 -140.84
C LEU A 1136 -37.61 60.47 -141.48
N ARG A 1137 -36.72 61.06 -140.69
CA ARG A 1137 -35.38 61.48 -141.11
C ARG A 1137 -34.30 60.61 -140.44
N PRO A 1138 -33.67 59.65 -141.15
CA PRO A 1138 -32.51 58.92 -140.64
C PRO A 1138 -31.34 59.87 -140.36
N VAL A 1139 -30.60 59.63 -139.27
CA VAL A 1139 -29.45 60.43 -138.85
C VAL A 1139 -28.27 59.57 -138.36
N THR A 1140 -27.13 60.21 -138.14
CA THR A 1140 -25.92 59.59 -137.59
C THR A 1140 -25.36 60.48 -136.47
N TYR A 1141 -25.03 59.91 -135.31
CA TYR A 1141 -24.61 60.65 -134.12
C TYR A 1141 -23.54 59.94 -133.27
N ARG A 1142 -23.07 60.60 -132.22
CA ARG A 1142 -22.19 60.06 -131.16
C ARG A 1142 -22.73 60.48 -129.79
N LEU A 1143 -22.65 59.58 -128.81
CA LEU A 1143 -23.09 59.81 -127.43
C LEU A 1143 -21.95 60.36 -126.58
N ASN A 1144 -22.23 61.35 -125.73
CA ASN A 1144 -21.31 61.83 -124.69
C ASN A 1144 -21.53 61.05 -123.38
N ARG A 1145 -20.46 60.50 -122.81
CA ARG A 1145 -20.54 59.61 -121.63
C ARG A 1145 -20.55 60.35 -120.29
N GLU A 1146 -19.83 61.46 -120.16
CA GLU A 1146 -19.67 62.14 -118.87
C GLU A 1146 -20.99 62.74 -118.36
N LYS A 1147 -21.80 63.35 -119.25
CA LYS A 1147 -23.12 63.89 -118.89
C LYS A 1147 -24.11 62.84 -118.38
N ILE A 1148 -23.88 61.56 -118.66
CA ILE A 1148 -24.70 60.45 -118.16
C ILE A 1148 -24.32 60.13 -116.69
N ASN A 1149 -23.07 60.37 -116.27
CA ASN A 1149 -22.65 60.15 -114.88
C ASN A 1149 -23.26 61.21 -113.94
N ASP A 1150 -23.14 62.49 -114.32
CA ASP A 1150 -23.69 63.62 -113.56
C ASP A 1150 -25.20 63.44 -113.33
N PHE A 1151 -25.93 63.07 -114.38
CA PHE A 1151 -27.38 62.84 -114.34
C PHE A 1151 -27.78 61.63 -113.49
N ASN A 1152 -26.97 60.56 -113.47
CA ASN A 1152 -27.20 59.41 -112.57
C ASN A 1152 -26.78 59.69 -111.11
N GLY A 1153 -26.29 60.88 -110.78
CA GLY A 1153 -25.80 61.21 -109.43
C GLY A 1153 -24.53 60.45 -109.03
N VAL A 1154 -23.79 59.89 -110.00
CA VAL A 1154 -22.56 59.14 -109.77
C VAL A 1154 -21.41 60.15 -109.68
N ASN A 1155 -21.18 60.68 -108.47
CA ASN A 1155 -20.05 61.55 -108.16
C ASN A 1155 -18.75 60.98 -108.74
N ASP A 1156 -17.95 61.82 -109.41
CA ASP A 1156 -16.70 61.43 -110.06
C ASP A 1156 -15.84 60.58 -109.10
N ARG A 1157 -15.39 59.40 -109.57
CA ARG A 1157 -14.52 58.46 -108.82
C ARG A 1157 -13.25 59.12 -108.28
N ARG A 1158 -12.81 60.23 -108.88
CA ARG A 1158 -11.70 61.06 -108.39
C ARG A 1158 -11.97 61.65 -107.00
N SER A 1159 -13.23 61.87 -106.60
CA SER A 1159 -13.60 62.49 -105.31
C SER A 1159 -13.54 61.52 -104.13
N VAL A 1160 -14.05 60.29 -104.29
CA VAL A 1160 -14.17 59.32 -103.17
C VAL A 1160 -12.84 58.61 -102.87
N LEU A 1161 -11.95 58.48 -103.86
CA LEU A 1161 -10.63 57.84 -103.68
C LEU A 1161 -9.52 58.80 -103.21
N ALA A 1162 -9.76 60.12 -103.25
CA ALA A 1162 -8.79 61.14 -102.83
C ALA A 1162 -8.51 61.18 -101.31
N ALA A 1163 -9.27 60.42 -100.51
CA ALA A 1163 -9.06 60.33 -99.06
C ALA A 1163 -7.85 59.48 -98.63
N ASP A 1164 -7.29 58.64 -99.51
CA ASP A 1164 -6.35 57.58 -99.08
C ASP A 1164 -5.12 57.33 -100.00
N ARG A 1165 -5.02 57.93 -101.20
CA ARG A 1165 -3.78 57.86 -102.03
C ARG A 1165 -3.45 59.14 -102.80
N HIS A 1166 -2.19 59.58 -102.70
CA HIS A 1166 -1.56 60.58 -103.57
C HIS A 1166 -1.17 59.96 -104.93
N GLU A 1167 -1.48 60.66 -106.02
CA GLU A 1167 -0.84 60.74 -107.36
C GLU A 1167 -1.93 60.97 -108.45
N PRO A 1168 -1.80 61.97 -109.35
CA PRO A 1168 -2.83 62.29 -110.33
C PRO A 1168 -2.72 61.45 -111.62
N ILE A 1169 -3.84 60.85 -112.05
CA ILE A 1169 -3.91 60.04 -113.27
C ILE A 1169 -4.02 60.96 -114.52
N PRO A 1170 -3.22 60.77 -115.60
CA PRO A 1170 -3.24 61.67 -116.76
C PRO A 1170 -4.56 61.70 -117.55
N PHE A 1171 -4.85 62.87 -118.12
CA PHE A 1171 -5.96 63.08 -119.06
C PHE A 1171 -5.61 62.53 -120.45
N ILE A 1172 -6.51 61.71 -121.04
CA ILE A 1172 -6.41 61.22 -122.42
C ILE A 1172 -7.65 61.69 -123.17
N GLU A 1173 -7.44 62.51 -124.19
CA GLU A 1173 -8.44 63.32 -124.92
C GLU A 1173 -9.30 62.50 -125.93
N GLY A 1174 -9.54 61.20 -125.65
CA GLY A 1174 -10.09 60.25 -126.63
C GLY A 1174 -11.44 59.60 -126.30
N ASP A 1175 -11.84 59.54 -125.02
CA ASP A 1175 -12.91 58.61 -124.56
C ASP A 1175 -14.31 59.25 -124.38
N THR A 1176 -14.41 60.57 -124.60
CA THR A 1176 -15.61 61.37 -124.27
C THR A 1176 -16.82 61.12 -125.18
N TYR A 1177 -16.59 60.54 -126.37
CA TYR A 1177 -17.61 60.33 -127.41
C TYR A 1177 -17.61 58.89 -127.90
N SER A 1178 -18.81 58.31 -128.07
CA SER A 1178 -18.99 56.97 -128.66
C SER A 1178 -18.57 56.90 -130.13
N GLU A 1179 -18.49 55.69 -130.66
CA GLU A 1179 -18.41 55.47 -132.11
C GLU A 1179 -19.62 56.05 -132.86
N THR A 1180 -19.40 56.38 -134.12
CA THR A 1180 -20.39 56.98 -135.03
C THR A 1180 -21.51 55.99 -135.33
N THR A 1181 -22.71 56.23 -134.81
CA THR A 1181 -23.85 55.30 -134.86
C THR A 1181 -25.01 55.89 -135.67
N THR A 1182 -25.63 55.11 -136.55
CA THR A 1182 -26.84 55.49 -137.30
C THR A 1182 -28.11 55.18 -136.52
N GLY A 1183 -29.16 55.98 -136.72
CA GLY A 1183 -30.45 55.79 -136.06
C GLY A 1183 -31.43 56.94 -136.29
N PHE A 1184 -32.33 57.16 -135.33
CA PHE A 1184 -33.26 58.29 -135.28
C PHE A 1184 -33.12 59.01 -133.93
N ILE A 1185 -33.56 60.26 -133.84
CA ILE A 1185 -33.69 60.97 -132.55
C ILE A 1185 -35.07 60.66 -131.96
N ALA A 1186 -35.11 60.18 -130.71
CA ALA A 1186 -36.34 59.69 -130.07
C ALA A 1186 -37.48 60.70 -130.12
N GLN A 1187 -37.17 61.96 -129.80
CA GLN A 1187 -38.10 63.07 -129.77
C GLN A 1187 -38.54 63.53 -131.18
N GLU A 1188 -37.72 63.34 -132.21
CA GLU A 1188 -38.12 63.61 -133.61
C GLU A 1188 -39.10 62.54 -134.12
N VAL A 1189 -38.90 61.27 -133.75
CA VAL A 1189 -39.81 60.17 -134.08
C VAL A 1189 -41.16 60.37 -133.39
N GLU A 1190 -41.15 60.72 -132.10
CA GLU A 1190 -42.36 61.04 -131.33
C GLU A 1190 -43.15 62.19 -131.99
N ALA A 1191 -42.47 63.27 -132.38
CA ALA A 1191 -43.11 64.39 -133.07
C ALA A 1191 -43.71 63.98 -134.43
N ALA A 1192 -43.02 63.17 -135.23
CA ALA A 1192 -43.51 62.70 -136.52
C ALA A 1192 -44.73 61.76 -136.39
N ALA A 1193 -44.75 60.91 -135.36
CA ALA A 1193 -45.87 60.01 -135.09
C ALA A 1193 -47.11 60.78 -134.59
N ASN A 1194 -46.91 61.66 -133.59
CA ASN A 1194 -47.95 62.54 -133.05
C ASN A 1194 -48.61 63.44 -134.12
N ASN A 1195 -47.83 63.96 -135.07
CA ASN A 1195 -48.34 64.82 -136.16
C ASN A 1195 -49.36 64.13 -137.08
N LEU A 1196 -49.38 62.79 -137.13
CA LEU A 1196 -50.36 62.01 -137.88
C LEU A 1196 -51.48 61.42 -136.98
N GLY A 1197 -51.43 61.68 -135.67
CA GLY A 1197 -52.31 61.02 -134.69
C GLY A 1197 -51.95 59.55 -134.44
N PHE A 1198 -50.75 59.11 -134.83
CA PHE A 1198 -50.30 57.73 -134.68
C PHE A 1198 -49.51 57.56 -133.38
N ASP A 1199 -50.06 56.87 -132.38
CA ASP A 1199 -49.36 56.58 -131.13
C ASP A 1199 -48.36 55.42 -131.33
N PHE A 1200 -47.09 55.77 -131.51
CA PHE A 1200 -46.05 54.83 -131.91
C PHE A 1200 -45.26 54.29 -130.72
N SER A 1201 -45.53 53.03 -130.36
CA SER A 1201 -44.89 52.24 -129.29
C SER A 1201 -43.35 52.10 -129.38
N GLY A 1202 -42.75 52.52 -130.50
CA GLY A 1202 -41.31 52.53 -130.71
C GLY A 1202 -40.54 53.60 -129.92
N VAL A 1203 -41.22 54.51 -129.21
CA VAL A 1203 -40.58 55.52 -128.33
C VAL A 1203 -40.83 55.19 -126.86
N ASP A 1204 -39.76 55.18 -126.07
CA ASP A 1204 -39.81 55.00 -124.61
C ASP A 1204 -39.54 56.35 -123.91
N LYS A 1205 -40.35 56.68 -122.90
CA LYS A 1205 -40.42 58.03 -122.33
C LYS A 1205 -40.03 58.02 -120.84
N PRO A 1206 -39.25 58.99 -120.36
CA PRO A 1206 -38.75 59.03 -118.99
C PRO A 1206 -39.89 59.17 -117.98
N LYS A 1207 -39.85 58.37 -116.91
CA LYS A 1207 -40.92 58.29 -115.90
C LYS A 1207 -40.77 59.33 -114.79
N THR A 1208 -39.61 59.97 -114.70
CA THR A 1208 -39.31 61.11 -113.81
C THR A 1208 -38.35 62.06 -114.52
N GLU A 1209 -38.16 63.26 -113.98
CA GLU A 1209 -37.20 64.25 -114.51
C GLU A 1209 -35.73 63.74 -114.53
N ASN A 1210 -35.43 62.72 -113.72
CA ASN A 1210 -34.10 62.07 -113.60
C ASN A 1210 -34.05 60.69 -114.30
N ASP A 1211 -34.84 60.50 -115.36
CA ASP A 1211 -34.92 59.26 -116.16
C ASP A 1211 -34.64 59.55 -117.66
N PHE A 1212 -34.41 58.52 -118.48
CA PHE A 1212 -33.94 58.67 -119.87
C PHE A 1212 -35.03 58.43 -120.93
N TYR A 1213 -34.93 59.11 -122.07
CA TYR A 1213 -35.65 58.75 -123.30
C TYR A 1213 -34.97 57.58 -124.03
N GLY A 1214 -35.76 56.73 -124.70
CA GLY A 1214 -35.26 55.59 -125.48
C GLY A 1214 -35.99 55.37 -126.81
N LEU A 1215 -35.37 54.58 -127.70
CA LEU A 1215 -35.99 54.09 -128.93
C LEU A 1215 -35.95 52.56 -129.00
N ARG A 1216 -37.08 51.97 -129.39
CA ARG A 1216 -37.28 50.54 -129.60
C ARG A 1216 -37.31 50.26 -131.11
N TYR A 1217 -36.13 50.26 -131.72
CA TYR A 1217 -35.94 50.22 -133.19
C TYR A 1217 -36.66 49.07 -133.92
N ALA A 1218 -37.02 47.97 -133.23
CA ALA A 1218 -37.75 46.86 -133.83
C ALA A 1218 -39.19 47.21 -134.25
N GLU A 1219 -39.87 48.14 -133.56
CA GLU A 1219 -41.28 48.47 -133.82
C GLU A 1219 -41.49 49.21 -135.17
N PHE A 1220 -40.44 49.86 -135.70
CA PHE A 1220 -40.48 50.65 -136.95
C PHE A 1220 -40.76 49.80 -138.20
N VAL A 1221 -40.65 48.48 -138.12
CA VAL A 1221 -40.86 47.57 -139.25
C VAL A 1221 -42.33 47.57 -139.70
N VAL A 1222 -43.29 47.78 -138.79
CA VAL A 1222 -44.72 47.61 -139.09
C VAL A 1222 -45.25 48.65 -140.09
N PRO A 1223 -45.05 49.98 -139.91
CA PRO A 1223 -45.55 50.97 -140.88
C PRO A 1223 -44.80 50.95 -142.22
N LEU A 1224 -43.53 50.52 -142.21
CA LEU A 1224 -42.72 50.31 -143.42
C LEU A 1224 -43.35 49.29 -144.39
N VAL A 1225 -44.01 48.25 -143.89
CA VAL A 1225 -44.69 47.25 -144.73
C VAL A 1225 -45.93 47.83 -145.41
N LYS A 1226 -46.74 48.62 -144.68
CA LYS A 1226 -47.96 49.23 -145.22
C LYS A 1226 -47.66 50.21 -146.36
N ALA A 1227 -46.60 51.02 -146.22
CA ALA A 1227 -46.19 52.00 -147.22
C ALA A 1227 -45.95 51.41 -148.62
N VAL A 1228 -45.47 50.17 -148.70
CA VAL A 1228 -45.22 49.48 -149.98
C VAL A 1228 -46.51 48.99 -150.64
N GLN A 1229 -47.53 48.62 -149.85
CA GLN A 1229 -48.81 48.13 -150.36
C GLN A 1229 -49.59 49.23 -151.07
N GLU A 1230 -49.62 50.44 -150.50
CA GLU A 1230 -50.33 51.60 -151.03
C GLU A 1230 -49.78 52.06 -152.40
N GLN A 1231 -48.45 51.99 -152.58
CA GLN A 1231 -47.78 52.42 -153.80
C GLN A 1231 -48.09 51.52 -155.01
N GLN A 1232 -48.36 50.23 -154.79
CA GLN A 1232 -48.64 49.27 -155.87
C GLN A 1232 -50.00 49.50 -156.54
N GLN A 1233 -50.97 50.07 -155.82
CA GLN A 1233 -52.36 50.21 -156.29
C GLN A 1233 -52.52 51.32 -157.36
N GLN A 1234 -51.65 52.33 -157.36
CA GLN A 1234 -51.69 53.44 -158.33
C GLN A 1234 -51.27 53.03 -159.75
N ILE A 1235 -50.57 51.90 -159.90
CA ILE A 1235 -49.97 51.47 -161.17
C ILE A 1235 -50.99 50.78 -162.11
N GLU A 1236 -52.05 50.16 -161.57
CA GLU A 1236 -53.07 49.47 -162.38
C GLU A 1236 -53.96 50.45 -163.16
N LEU A 1237 -54.38 51.55 -162.53
CA LEU A 1237 -55.29 52.55 -163.13
C LEU A 1237 -54.77 53.13 -164.45
N LEU A 1238 -53.45 53.37 -164.54
CA LEU A 1238 -52.79 53.95 -165.72
C LEU A 1238 -52.79 53.04 -166.97
N LYS A 1239 -53.17 51.76 -166.85
CA LYS A 1239 -53.23 50.83 -168.00
C LYS A 1239 -54.54 50.91 -168.78
N GLN A 1240 -55.67 51.14 -168.13
CA GLN A 1240 -56.99 51.06 -168.78
C GLN A 1240 -57.22 52.20 -169.80
N GLU A 1241 -56.66 53.38 -169.55
CA GLU A 1241 -56.82 54.57 -170.38
C GLU A 1241 -56.21 54.43 -171.79
N ASN A 1242 -55.22 53.54 -171.96
CA ASN A 1242 -54.43 53.43 -173.19
C ASN A 1242 -55.09 52.63 -174.34
N GLU A 1243 -56.06 51.77 -174.05
CA GLU A 1243 -56.72 50.94 -175.09
C GLU A 1243 -57.85 51.68 -175.81
N LEU A 1244 -58.63 52.50 -175.08
CA LEU A 1244 -59.75 53.28 -175.64
C LEU A 1244 -59.30 54.23 -176.76
N LEU A 1245 -58.11 54.82 -176.63
CA LEU A 1245 -57.54 55.76 -177.60
C LEU A 1245 -57.17 55.13 -178.96
N LYS A 1246 -56.99 53.80 -179.04
CA LYS A 1246 -56.56 53.13 -180.29
C LYS A 1246 -57.70 52.93 -181.28
N SER A 1247 -58.88 52.55 -180.81
CA SER A 1247 -60.02 52.22 -181.69
C SER A 1247 -60.54 53.45 -182.47
N ALA A 1248 -60.59 54.62 -181.82
CA ALA A 1248 -61.08 55.86 -182.41
C ALA A 1248 -60.26 56.35 -183.63
N VAL A 1249 -59.00 55.92 -183.77
CA VAL A 1249 -58.10 56.33 -184.86
C VAL A 1249 -58.31 55.51 -186.14
N GLN A 1250 -58.99 54.36 -186.06
CA GLN A 1250 -59.20 53.47 -187.21
C GLN A 1250 -60.45 53.85 -188.02
N GLU A 1251 -61.61 54.08 -187.37
CA GLU A 1251 -62.85 54.52 -188.05
C GLU A 1251 -62.66 55.84 -188.80
N LEU A 1252 -61.87 56.77 -188.23
CA LEU A 1252 -61.55 58.07 -188.81
C LEU A 1252 -60.82 58.00 -190.16
N LYS A 1253 -60.21 56.86 -190.51
CA LYS A 1253 -59.52 56.68 -191.81
C LYS A 1253 -60.41 56.17 -192.93
N GLU A 1254 -61.43 55.36 -192.62
CA GLU A 1254 -62.31 54.80 -193.66
C GLU A 1254 -63.37 55.80 -194.14
N LEU A 1255 -63.81 56.71 -193.27
CA LEU A 1255 -64.74 57.80 -193.60
C LEU A 1255 -64.18 58.78 -194.66
N VAL A 1256 -62.87 59.06 -194.63
CA VAL A 1256 -62.21 60.00 -195.54
C VAL A 1256 -62.17 59.50 -196.99
N LEU A 1257 -62.19 58.18 -197.21
CA LEU A 1257 -62.10 57.57 -198.55
C LEU A 1257 -63.44 57.43 -199.28
N LYS A 1258 -64.57 57.69 -198.62
CA LYS A 1258 -65.94 57.56 -199.20
C LYS A 1258 -66.66 58.88 -199.44
N SER A 1259 -66.11 60.02 -199.03
CA SER A 1259 -66.85 61.29 -198.95
C SER A 1259 -66.11 62.49 -199.55
N ASN A 1260 -65.93 62.52 -200.89
CA ASN A 1260 -66.10 63.75 -201.69
C ASN A 1260 -65.96 63.54 -203.22
N LYS A 1261 -67.03 63.02 -203.83
CA LYS A 1261 -67.46 63.48 -205.17
C LYS A 1261 -68.98 63.29 -205.27
N ILE A 1262 -69.70 64.34 -205.68
CA ILE A 1262 -71.15 64.35 -206.02
C ILE A 1262 -72.09 64.23 -204.79
N GLU A 1263 -73.11 65.07 -204.55
CA GLU A 1263 -73.42 66.45 -205.00
C GLU A 1263 -74.69 67.04 -204.30
N ASN A 1264 -74.83 68.38 -204.32
CA ASN A 1264 -76.08 69.17 -204.41
C ASN A 1264 -77.20 69.13 -203.32
N VAL A 1265 -78.17 70.05 -203.50
CA VAL A 1265 -79.35 70.40 -202.65
C VAL A 1265 -78.98 71.26 -201.41
N SER A 1266 -79.28 72.56 -201.27
CA SER A 1266 -80.33 73.50 -201.74
C SER A 1266 -81.63 73.54 -200.89
N GLY A 1267 -82.00 74.73 -200.41
CA GLY A 1267 -83.27 74.97 -199.68
C GLY A 1267 -83.15 75.79 -198.37
N PRO A 1268 -83.81 76.96 -198.26
CA PRO A 1268 -83.97 77.76 -197.02
C PRO A 1268 -85.46 77.77 -196.56
N PRO A 1269 -85.89 78.68 -195.66
CA PRO A 1269 -85.38 79.02 -194.32
C PRO A 1269 -86.45 78.79 -193.22
N GLY A 1270 -86.06 78.94 -191.95
CA GLY A 1270 -86.95 78.88 -190.79
C GLY A 1270 -86.20 79.25 -189.51
N ASN A 1271 -85.46 80.37 -189.62
CA ASN A 1271 -84.20 80.72 -188.94
C ASN A 1271 -83.87 80.03 -187.61
#